data_AF-A0A7Y4RB06-F1
#
_entry.id   AF-A0A7Y4RB06-F1
#
_cell.length_a   1.000
_cell.length_b   1.000
_cell.length_c   1.000
_cell.angle_alpha   90.00
_cell.angle_beta   90.00
_cell.angle_gamma   90.00
#
_symmetry.space_group_name_H-M   'P 1'
#
loop_
_entity.id
_entity.type
_entity.pdbx_description
1 polymer ?
#
loop_
_entity_poly.entity_id
_entity_poly.type
_entity_poly.pdbx_seq_one_letter_code
_entity_poly.pdbx_strand_id
1 'polypeptide(L)'
;MTDSRVNAVEIAWTPEQRRAVETIERGVAVSAAAGSGKTAVLAERCAYLICDAPESHRCSVGALLVVTFTESAAAEMRSRIRERLRSRAAERPHDARLRTQLALLDTAHIGTLHSFCLWLVRRWFSEVGVDAGATVMDADAARLLKIQTLDQECERRYAADDEQGRAFKRLIDDYGLGNDGVIRSTALRLADLLESQVVPEQWLDTATQRYSDGVAAVTSSLAAALRVELALQDEHVRHVAAGIDGDDAYIAFHRGIIARYGDQLSRWLQTVRTLNSQRQSGDQSACLAALNALLAEINAYSMDARGGPRAGADESLAVARHDATKSREKTKELFESRLRRRFARFTTTEMEAHLQRTAPHVGAFAGVVRTLREHYSLAKRRSDVLDFADLERMACDLLQRDHVATAVQRQFAHVLVDEYQDINRLQSDLIRALSRKGASGRPLNLFTVGDIKQSIYRFRSAEPRVFLERAGDGSASGADVTSIALQENFRSRPRVIEGINCLFRTLMRGSIGDVDYQDGHFLRPGRRFTDGRSGPVTELHLLDRRFAVSAGGQSDETDDDGGAADQSDEREADAPVYVDPNDPAEWAGIEREAYVIAERIRRLRAGEFELDGRRGIKLADIAVLLRAGVHTADALVSCLGRFGIPAYSKTPGKLLQTVEVRDLRALLEVMDNGQQDIPLAAVLRSPVLGDPLNERELQTVCGADRSVPFHRAVQLYATHGCDGSLQSTVRAKLGKIHRYRRAMRVRSLPDALWSIIDGSGYLAYVGGLIEGRRRRANLVRFHEHARRCESYRRHGLRRFLEYLDSLESDDRDVASASVSDECSDAVQVMSIHASKGLEFPIVFVADLGRRFNLTDARGRMILDRDAGIGFNVVDRDALIEYPSIVHRLAAAEIELQTRAEELRVLYVGMTRAQEKLILVGSAPAAVIQQLRRRTASRKGLTGLDVATGRSFLDWIVPALTTQPAGIVAWDGADSDASLYQVVVHAADVIREWRMPPAPGSTRSPLLEAAGRMKPLPPDEPVSPTSTWAEDLIARVRFQYPHLEAASVPSVVAASDVRHVFDWQSDPEVRIDRPGDDPTPARLRSDRDDARRRGTVTHRVLQHLDISLVRDPRSVADQVDAFIARGLLVLDDKGRADIDGIAWFCGTSLGRRAAAAGDGFRREFMFLAGRPASEMDQTLRPDMDDRVLVRGIVDGILPCDGGLELIDYKTDRISAAAANERAARYQRPMQLYAASIEALFRRPVIHAWLVFLRPQVIMDVRAASPPDVETPAIT
;
A
#
# COMPACT_ATOMS: atom_id res chain seq x y z
N MET A 1 2.50 -35.18 26.25
CA MET A 1 3.55 -35.43 27.25
C MET A 1 4.65 -34.39 27.02
N THR A 2 4.53 -33.14 27.48
CA THR A 2 4.73 -32.60 28.85
C THR A 2 6.14 -32.86 29.42
N ASP A 3 7.15 -32.18 28.89
CA ASP A 3 8.15 -31.48 29.73
C ASP A 3 8.95 -30.48 28.87
N SER A 4 8.52 -29.22 28.85
CA SER A 4 9.34 -28.10 28.34
C SER A 4 9.36 -27.02 29.40
N ARG A 5 10.15 -27.26 30.45
CA ARG A 5 10.58 -26.18 31.35
C ARG A 5 11.38 -25.21 30.51
N VAL A 6 10.71 -24.14 30.08
CA VAL A 6 11.37 -22.92 29.59
C VAL A 6 12.15 -22.40 30.78
N ASN A 7 13.46 -22.71 30.83
CA ASN A 7 14.38 -22.01 31.71
C ASN A 7 14.26 -20.53 31.37
N ALA A 8 13.64 -19.76 32.27
CA ALA A 8 13.67 -18.32 32.21
C ALA A 8 15.14 -17.91 32.31
N VAL A 9 15.75 -17.58 31.17
CA VAL A 9 17.05 -16.91 31.14
C VAL A 9 16.83 -15.58 31.83
N GLU A 10 17.32 -15.43 33.06
CA GLU A 10 17.40 -14.15 33.74
C GLU A 10 18.16 -13.18 32.82
N ILE A 11 17.44 -12.17 32.30
CA ILE A 11 18.04 -11.15 31.46
C ILE A 11 18.83 -10.23 32.39
N ALA A 12 20.16 -10.36 32.36
CA ALA A 12 21.05 -9.43 33.03
C ALA A 12 21.01 -8.08 32.30
N TRP A 13 20.18 -7.16 32.80
CA TRP A 13 20.10 -5.79 32.29
C TRP A 13 21.36 -4.98 32.64
N THR A 14 21.86 -4.19 31.69
CA THR A 14 22.97 -3.27 31.96
C THR A 14 22.54 -2.15 32.93
N PRO A 15 23.48 -1.48 33.62
CA PRO A 15 23.15 -0.33 34.46
C PRO A 15 22.38 0.77 33.71
N GLU A 16 22.71 1.01 32.44
CA GLU A 16 22.05 2.01 31.59
C GLU A 16 20.66 1.55 31.16
N GLN A 17 20.49 0.27 30.79
CA GLN A 17 19.17 -0.30 30.47
C GLN A 17 18.25 -0.24 31.70
N ARG A 18 18.77 -0.60 32.88
CA ARG A 18 18.02 -0.51 34.15
C ARG A 18 17.63 0.93 34.44
N ARG A 19 18.55 1.88 34.27
CA ARG A 19 18.26 3.32 34.42
C ARG A 19 17.15 3.78 33.47
N ALA A 20 17.15 3.32 32.22
CA ALA A 20 16.09 3.63 31.25
C ALA A 20 14.72 3.04 31.64
N VAL A 21 14.69 1.88 32.31
CA VAL A 21 13.45 1.26 32.83
C VAL A 21 12.93 2.00 34.07
N GLU A 22 13.81 2.29 35.04
CA GLU A 22 13.43 2.72 36.39
C GLU A 22 13.27 4.25 36.54
N THR A 23 13.82 5.06 35.62
CA THR A 23 13.70 6.53 35.71
C THR A 23 12.28 6.98 35.39
N ILE A 24 11.52 7.43 36.39
CA ILE A 24 10.10 7.83 36.26
C ILE A 24 9.80 9.28 36.68
N GLU A 25 10.73 9.94 37.37
CA GLU A 25 10.56 11.31 37.89
C GLU A 25 10.96 12.40 36.89
N ARG A 26 11.35 12.04 35.66
CA ARG A 26 11.77 12.97 34.61
C ARG A 26 11.40 12.39 33.24
N GLY A 27 11.39 13.25 32.22
CA GLY A 27 11.33 12.79 30.83
C GLY A 27 12.59 11.99 30.49
N VAL A 28 12.49 11.00 29.62
CA VAL A 28 13.64 10.15 29.26
C VAL A 28 13.80 10.12 27.75
N ALA A 29 15.01 10.40 27.28
CA ALA A 29 15.40 10.24 25.88
C ALA A 29 16.50 9.17 25.80
N VAL A 30 16.20 8.06 25.13
CA VAL A 30 17.11 6.92 24.99
C VAL A 30 17.68 6.89 23.58
N SER A 31 18.99 7.07 23.45
CA SER A 31 19.74 6.85 22.22
C SER A 31 20.29 5.43 22.23
N ALA A 32 19.64 4.53 21.48
CA ALA A 32 19.88 3.10 21.55
C ALA A 32 20.51 2.57 20.25
N ALA A 33 21.78 2.17 20.27
CA ALA A 33 22.43 1.66 19.07
C ALA A 33 21.79 0.35 18.56
N ALA A 34 22.10 -0.07 17.33
CA ALA A 34 21.60 -1.33 16.78
C ALA A 34 21.92 -2.52 17.71
N GLY A 35 20.93 -3.38 17.98
CA GLY A 35 21.11 -4.57 18.83
C GLY A 35 21.20 -4.31 20.34
N SER A 36 20.90 -3.08 20.82
CA SER A 36 20.96 -2.72 22.24
C SER A 36 19.75 -3.10 23.09
N GLY A 37 18.76 -3.78 22.48
CA GLY A 37 17.55 -4.20 23.18
C GLY A 37 16.52 -3.09 23.38
N LYS A 38 16.50 -2.04 22.54
CA LYS A 38 15.54 -0.91 22.64
C LYS A 38 14.08 -1.33 22.87
N THR A 39 13.58 -2.30 22.11
CA THR A 39 12.21 -2.82 22.22
C THR A 39 12.02 -3.64 23.49
N ALA A 40 13.04 -4.38 23.92
CA ALA A 40 13.03 -5.11 25.18
C ALA A 40 13.00 -4.16 26.39
N VAL A 41 13.78 -3.08 26.36
CA VAL A 41 13.79 -2.02 27.39
C VAL A 41 12.43 -1.32 27.45
N LEU A 42 11.80 -1.00 26.31
CA LEU A 42 10.48 -0.37 26.29
C LEU A 42 9.38 -1.29 26.84
N ALA A 43 9.39 -2.57 26.44
CA ALA A 43 8.44 -3.56 26.96
C ALA A 43 8.63 -3.80 28.47
N GLU A 44 9.88 -3.88 28.93
CA GLU A 44 10.21 -4.03 30.35
C GLU A 44 9.79 -2.80 31.16
N ARG A 45 10.02 -1.59 30.64
CA ARG A 45 9.53 -0.34 31.24
C ARG A 45 8.01 -0.35 31.41
N CYS A 46 7.26 -0.80 30.41
CA CYS A 46 5.81 -0.92 30.53
C CYS A 46 5.43 -1.89 31.66
N ALA A 47 6.07 -3.06 31.74
CA ALA A 47 5.80 -4.03 32.80
C ALA A 47 6.18 -3.48 34.19
N TYR A 48 7.31 -2.77 34.30
CA TYR A 48 7.75 -2.09 35.52
C TYR A 48 6.72 -1.04 35.98
N LEU A 49 6.25 -0.16 35.10
CA LEU A 49 5.24 0.87 35.40
C LEU A 49 3.89 0.29 35.85
N ILE A 50 3.56 -0.92 35.41
CA ILE A 50 2.31 -1.60 35.78
C ILE A 50 2.44 -2.33 37.12
N CYS A 51 3.58 -2.97 37.38
CA CYS A 51 3.73 -3.97 38.45
C CYS A 51 4.68 -3.56 39.58
N ASP A 52 5.80 -2.92 39.27
CA ASP A 52 6.98 -2.85 40.16
C ASP A 52 7.35 -1.43 40.58
N ALA A 53 6.90 -0.41 39.84
CA ALA A 53 7.11 0.99 40.22
C ALA A 53 6.57 1.29 41.64
N PRO A 54 7.05 2.36 42.32
CA PRO A 54 6.48 2.80 43.59
C PRO A 54 4.98 3.03 43.48
N GLU A 55 4.20 2.77 44.53
CA GLU A 55 2.74 2.81 44.49
C GLU A 55 2.17 4.14 43.98
N SER A 56 2.83 5.26 44.29
CA SER A 56 2.50 6.60 43.79
C SER A 56 2.64 6.78 42.28
N HIS A 57 3.39 5.90 41.61
CA HIS A 57 3.67 5.95 40.17
C HIS A 57 3.14 4.73 39.40
N ARG A 58 2.66 3.68 40.08
CA ARG A 58 2.08 2.52 39.38
C ARG A 58 0.83 2.94 38.63
N CYS A 59 0.72 2.54 37.37
CA CYS A 59 -0.45 2.85 36.54
C CYS A 59 -1.15 1.58 36.04
N SER A 60 -2.33 1.77 35.44
CA SER A 60 -3.00 0.72 34.66
C SER A 60 -2.49 0.75 33.22
N VAL A 61 -2.52 -0.40 32.53
CA VAL A 61 -2.19 -0.50 31.11
C VAL A 61 -3.03 0.44 30.23
N GLY A 62 -4.27 0.75 30.63
CA GLY A 62 -5.12 1.72 29.92
C GLY A 62 -4.66 3.18 30.06
N ALA A 63 -3.77 3.47 31.02
CA ALA A 63 -3.15 4.79 31.21
C ALA A 63 -1.78 4.90 30.52
N LEU A 64 -1.35 3.89 29.76
CA LEU A 64 -0.16 3.95 28.93
C LEU A 64 -0.54 4.25 27.48
N LEU A 65 0.16 5.21 26.86
CA LEU A 65 0.14 5.40 25.41
C LEU A 65 1.48 4.93 24.85
N VAL A 66 1.47 3.88 24.03
CA VAL A 66 2.66 3.35 23.35
C VAL A 66 2.49 3.53 21.85
N VAL A 67 3.35 4.37 21.27
CA VAL A 67 3.34 4.71 19.85
C VAL A 67 4.50 4.02 19.14
N THR A 68 4.21 3.31 18.05
CA THR A 68 5.20 2.65 17.19
C THR A 68 5.07 3.11 15.73
N PHE A 69 6.11 2.90 14.92
CA PHE A 69 6.12 3.32 13.51
C PHE A 69 5.20 2.47 12.61
N THR A 70 5.04 1.17 12.89
CA THR A 70 4.20 0.25 12.10
C THR A 70 3.21 -0.51 12.96
N GLU A 71 2.12 -0.99 12.34
CA GLU A 71 1.14 -1.87 12.99
C GLU A 71 1.76 -3.23 13.38
N SER A 72 2.71 -3.74 12.60
CA SER A 72 3.47 -4.95 12.96
C SER A 72 4.32 -4.75 14.23
N ALA A 73 4.99 -3.60 14.36
CA ALA A 73 5.75 -3.26 15.56
C ALA A 73 4.84 -3.08 16.78
N ALA A 74 3.63 -2.50 16.60
CA ALA A 74 2.64 -2.41 17.67
C ALA A 74 2.17 -3.79 18.16
N ALA A 75 1.89 -4.71 17.23
CA ALA A 75 1.49 -6.08 17.55
C ALA A 75 2.61 -6.84 18.28
N GLU A 76 3.85 -6.70 17.81
CA GLU A 76 5.02 -7.28 18.46
C GLU A 76 5.22 -6.70 19.87
N MET A 77 5.14 -5.37 20.03
CA MET A 77 5.25 -4.69 21.32
C MET A 77 4.19 -5.17 22.30
N ARG A 78 2.93 -5.30 21.85
CA ARG A 78 1.84 -5.87 22.66
C ARG A 78 2.14 -7.31 23.10
N SER A 79 2.67 -8.14 22.20
CA SER A 79 3.07 -9.51 22.52
C SER A 79 4.17 -9.56 23.58
N ARG A 80 5.23 -8.73 23.42
CA ARG A 80 6.34 -8.65 24.38
C ARG A 80 5.89 -8.17 25.76
N ILE A 81 5.04 -7.14 25.82
CA ILE A 81 4.46 -6.67 27.09
C ILE A 81 3.63 -7.79 27.74
N ARG A 82 2.81 -8.51 26.95
CA ARG A 82 2.01 -9.65 27.44
C ARG A 82 2.89 -10.72 28.07
N GLU A 83 4.00 -11.07 27.42
CA GLU A 83 4.95 -12.06 27.92
C GLU A 83 5.57 -11.63 29.26
N ARG A 84 6.01 -10.38 29.38
CA ARG A 84 6.57 -9.83 30.63
C ARG A 84 5.57 -9.81 31.78
N LEU A 85 4.32 -9.44 31.50
CA LEU A 85 3.25 -9.47 32.49
C LEU A 85 2.88 -10.91 32.89
N ARG A 86 2.89 -11.86 31.96
CA ARG A 86 2.68 -13.29 32.25
C ARG A 86 3.77 -13.88 33.14
N SER A 87 5.04 -13.52 32.92
CA SER A 87 6.15 -13.93 33.79
C SER A 87 5.91 -13.50 35.24
N ARG A 88 5.60 -12.21 35.45
CA ARG A 88 5.27 -11.66 36.78
C ARG A 88 4.01 -12.29 37.38
N ALA A 89 3.04 -12.69 36.55
CA ALA A 89 1.83 -13.36 37.01
C ALA A 89 2.08 -14.80 37.45
N ALA A 90 3.07 -15.48 36.85
CA ALA A 90 3.50 -16.79 37.29
C ALA A 90 4.20 -16.73 38.66
N GLU A 91 4.98 -15.67 38.91
CA GLU A 91 5.62 -15.41 40.20
C GLU A 91 4.63 -14.94 41.28
N ARG A 92 3.56 -14.23 40.90
CA ARG A 92 2.54 -13.66 41.79
C ARG A 92 1.11 -14.12 41.40
N PRO A 93 0.79 -15.44 41.49
CA PRO A 93 -0.46 -16.00 40.93
C PRO A 93 -1.75 -15.48 41.61
N HIS A 94 -1.65 -14.99 42.85
CA HIS A 94 -2.79 -14.45 43.60
C HIS A 94 -3.03 -12.95 43.36
N ASP A 95 -2.20 -12.27 42.56
CA ASP A 95 -2.37 -10.84 42.26
C ASP A 95 -3.59 -10.62 41.32
N ALA A 96 -4.71 -10.20 41.90
CA ALA A 96 -5.93 -9.88 41.17
C ALA A 96 -5.77 -8.65 40.25
N ARG A 97 -4.92 -7.68 40.61
CA ARG A 97 -4.65 -6.50 39.77
C ARG A 97 -3.96 -6.95 38.50
N LEU A 98 -2.94 -7.81 38.60
CA LEU A 98 -2.16 -8.26 37.43
C LEU A 98 -3.00 -9.06 36.42
N ARG A 99 -3.90 -9.94 36.89
CA ARG A 99 -4.88 -10.62 36.02
C ARG A 99 -5.80 -9.64 35.30
N THR A 100 -6.25 -8.60 36.00
CA THR A 100 -7.04 -7.52 35.40
C THR A 100 -6.25 -6.76 34.34
N GLN A 101 -4.98 -6.42 34.60
CA GLN A 101 -4.13 -5.72 33.62
C GLN A 101 -3.87 -6.57 32.37
N LEU A 102 -3.67 -7.89 32.52
CA LEU A 102 -3.54 -8.81 31.38
C LEU A 102 -4.80 -8.83 30.50
N ALA A 103 -5.99 -8.77 31.09
CA ALA A 103 -7.25 -8.70 30.35
C ALA A 103 -7.44 -7.35 29.64
N LEU A 104 -6.98 -6.25 30.24
CA LEU A 104 -7.07 -4.91 29.66
C LEU A 104 -6.06 -4.63 28.54
N LEU A 105 -5.03 -5.46 28.38
CA LEU A 105 -3.95 -5.24 27.42
C LEU A 105 -4.43 -5.17 25.96
N ASP A 106 -5.48 -5.92 25.61
CA ASP A 106 -6.04 -5.91 24.24
C ASP A 106 -6.78 -4.61 23.91
N THR A 107 -7.25 -3.89 24.94
CA THR A 107 -7.90 -2.58 24.82
C THR A 107 -6.95 -1.39 25.01
N ALA A 108 -5.69 -1.66 25.35
CA ALA A 108 -4.71 -0.60 25.64
C ALA A 108 -4.27 0.14 24.37
N HIS A 109 -3.90 1.42 24.52
CA HIS A 109 -3.44 2.27 23.43
C HIS A 109 -1.98 1.95 23.04
N ILE A 110 -1.78 0.79 22.41
CA ILE A 110 -0.53 0.32 21.84
C ILE A 110 -0.74 0.21 20.34
N GLY A 111 -0.21 1.14 19.55
CA GLY A 111 -0.54 1.27 18.13
C GLY A 111 0.35 2.27 17.39
N THR A 112 0.01 2.55 16.14
CA THR A 112 0.63 3.64 15.39
C THR A 112 0.11 5.01 15.83
N LEU A 113 0.86 6.06 15.49
CA LEU A 113 0.43 7.44 15.75
C LEU A 113 -0.89 7.76 15.04
N HIS A 114 -1.06 7.31 13.79
CA HIS A 114 -2.31 7.46 13.04
C HIS A 114 -3.51 6.79 13.73
N SER A 115 -3.33 5.57 14.25
CA SER A 115 -4.37 4.86 15.02
C SER A 115 -4.78 5.64 16.27
N PHE A 116 -3.83 6.32 16.93
CA PHE A 116 -4.13 7.24 18.03
C PHE A 116 -4.86 8.50 17.56
N CYS A 117 -4.40 9.16 16.49
CA CYS A 117 -5.05 10.34 15.93
C CYS A 117 -6.50 10.05 15.52
N LEU A 118 -6.77 8.90 14.90
CA LEU A 118 -8.11 8.45 14.57
C LEU A 118 -9.00 8.29 15.80
N TRP A 119 -8.48 7.69 16.86
CA TRP A 119 -9.21 7.58 18.13
C TRP A 119 -9.54 8.96 18.72
N LEU A 120 -8.60 9.90 18.67
CA LEU A 120 -8.78 11.28 19.14
C LEU A 120 -9.88 11.97 18.30
N VAL A 121 -9.74 11.99 16.97
CA VAL A 121 -10.70 12.62 16.06
C VAL A 121 -12.11 12.03 16.23
N ARG A 122 -12.26 10.71 16.35
CA ARG A 122 -13.57 10.07 16.57
C ARG A 122 -14.19 10.42 17.91
N ARG A 123 -13.39 10.58 18.96
CA ARG A 123 -13.89 10.92 20.30
C ARG A 123 -14.38 12.38 20.38
N TRP A 124 -13.73 13.28 19.66
CA TRP A 124 -14.06 14.71 19.64
C TRP A 124 -14.50 15.17 18.23
N PHE A 125 -15.25 14.35 17.51
CA PHE A 125 -15.63 14.61 16.10
C PHE A 125 -16.39 15.94 15.93
N SER A 126 -17.22 16.29 16.92
CA SER A 126 -18.00 17.54 16.95
C SER A 126 -17.11 18.78 17.03
N GLU A 127 -15.95 18.68 17.69
CA GLU A 127 -15.02 19.79 17.87
C GLU A 127 -14.29 20.11 16.55
N VAL A 128 -14.01 19.12 15.71
CA VAL A 128 -13.31 19.26 14.42
C VAL A 128 -14.25 19.39 13.22
N GLY A 129 -15.57 19.32 13.43
CA GLY A 129 -16.56 19.46 12.37
C GLY A 129 -16.56 18.31 11.36
N VAL A 130 -16.31 17.09 11.84
CA VAL A 130 -16.28 15.86 11.03
C VAL A 130 -17.51 15.01 11.35
N ASP A 131 -18.11 14.34 10.36
CA ASP A 131 -19.20 13.40 10.60
C ASP A 131 -18.73 12.18 11.42
N ALA A 132 -19.55 11.71 12.36
CA ALA A 132 -19.19 10.56 13.22
C ALA A 132 -18.96 9.26 12.41
N GLY A 133 -19.58 9.15 11.23
CA GLY A 133 -19.44 8.06 10.27
C GLY A 133 -18.33 8.26 9.23
N ALA A 134 -17.52 9.33 9.34
CA ALA A 134 -16.47 9.61 8.37
C ALA A 134 -15.46 8.45 8.26
N THR A 135 -15.14 8.06 7.04
CA THR A 135 -14.22 6.95 6.75
C THR A 135 -12.83 7.46 6.38
N VAL A 136 -11.79 6.79 6.90
CA VAL A 136 -10.40 7.10 6.52
C VAL A 136 -10.09 6.40 5.20
N MET A 137 -9.67 7.17 4.20
CA MET A 137 -9.15 6.67 2.94
C MET A 137 -7.77 6.07 3.13
N ASP A 138 -7.50 4.98 2.43
CA ASP A 138 -6.15 4.53 2.19
C ASP A 138 -5.37 5.53 1.31
N ALA A 139 -4.04 5.39 1.28
CA ALA A 139 -3.15 6.32 0.60
C ALA A 139 -3.39 6.37 -0.92
N ASP A 140 -3.87 5.28 -1.50
CA ASP A 140 -4.12 5.14 -2.92
C ASP A 140 -5.39 5.89 -3.34
N ALA A 141 -6.49 5.72 -2.59
CA ALA A 141 -7.73 6.45 -2.78
C ALA A 141 -7.56 7.96 -2.55
N ALA A 142 -6.84 8.34 -1.48
CA ALA A 142 -6.50 9.74 -1.20
C ALA A 142 -5.74 10.39 -2.37
N ARG A 143 -4.74 9.68 -2.93
CA ARG A 143 -3.97 10.19 -4.06
C ARG A 143 -4.81 10.29 -5.34
N LEU A 144 -5.65 9.31 -5.64
CA LEU A 144 -6.54 9.37 -6.81
C LEU A 144 -7.45 10.59 -6.74
N LEU A 145 -8.05 10.85 -5.58
CA LEU A 145 -8.88 12.04 -5.37
C LEU A 145 -8.07 13.34 -5.55
N LYS A 146 -6.80 13.35 -5.09
CA LYS A 146 -5.88 14.48 -5.27
C LYS A 146 -5.54 14.71 -6.76
N ILE A 147 -5.30 13.65 -7.54
CA ILE A 147 -5.07 13.72 -8.99
C ILE A 147 -6.31 14.27 -9.70
N GLN A 148 -7.50 13.72 -9.42
CA GLN A 148 -8.75 14.19 -10.02
C GLN A 148 -9.03 15.68 -9.72
N THR A 149 -8.70 16.10 -8.50
CA THR A 149 -8.84 17.51 -8.11
C THR A 149 -7.85 18.40 -8.87
N LEU A 150 -6.61 17.92 -9.06
CA LEU A 150 -5.59 18.62 -9.85
C LEU A 150 -5.99 18.69 -11.33
N ASP A 151 -6.56 17.63 -11.89
CA ASP A 151 -7.08 17.62 -13.27
C ASP A 151 -8.11 18.72 -13.47
N GLN A 152 -9.11 18.79 -12.59
CA GLN A 152 -10.15 19.82 -12.62
C GLN A 152 -9.56 21.23 -12.48
N GLU A 153 -8.54 21.40 -11.62
CA GLU A 153 -7.89 22.70 -11.45
C GLU A 153 -7.09 23.12 -12.69
N CYS A 154 -6.33 22.19 -13.29
CA CYS A 154 -5.62 22.44 -14.54
C CYS A 154 -6.60 22.78 -15.67
N GLU A 155 -7.67 22.01 -15.85
CA GLU A 155 -8.72 22.27 -16.86
C GLU A 155 -9.33 23.67 -16.69
N ARG A 156 -9.65 24.05 -15.45
CA ARG A 156 -10.16 25.39 -15.13
C ARG A 156 -9.17 26.48 -15.52
N ARG A 157 -7.87 26.31 -15.23
CA ARG A 157 -6.81 27.26 -15.57
C ARG A 157 -6.54 27.33 -17.07
N TYR A 158 -6.67 26.22 -17.79
CA TYR A 158 -6.59 26.19 -19.25
C TYR A 158 -7.73 26.96 -19.91
N ALA A 159 -8.96 26.76 -19.41
CA ALA A 159 -10.15 27.44 -19.91
C ALA A 159 -10.22 28.93 -19.51
N ALA A 160 -9.51 29.33 -18.45
CA ALA A 160 -9.50 30.71 -17.98
C ALA A 160 -8.64 31.64 -18.88
N ASP A 161 -9.20 32.81 -19.19
CA ASP A 161 -8.54 33.91 -19.90
C ASP A 161 -8.23 35.10 -18.97
N ASP A 162 -8.24 34.89 -17.66
CA ASP A 162 -7.80 35.87 -16.67
C ASP A 162 -6.26 35.88 -16.53
N GLU A 163 -5.75 36.72 -15.63
CA GLU A 163 -4.30 36.80 -15.36
C GLU A 163 -3.74 35.47 -14.85
N GLN A 164 -4.52 34.75 -14.04
CA GLN A 164 -4.16 33.47 -13.46
C GLN A 164 -4.03 32.36 -14.50
N GLY A 165 -4.96 32.27 -15.45
CA GLY A 165 -4.92 31.35 -16.58
C GLY A 165 -3.75 31.64 -17.51
N ARG A 166 -3.50 32.93 -17.83
CA ARG A 166 -2.33 33.33 -18.63
C ARG A 166 -1.00 32.99 -17.95
N ALA A 167 -0.88 33.23 -16.64
CA ALA A 167 0.33 32.91 -15.89
C ALA A 167 0.60 31.39 -15.85
N PHE A 168 -0.46 30.58 -15.71
CA PHE A 168 -0.36 29.12 -15.76
C PHE A 168 0.06 28.60 -17.13
N LYS A 169 -0.54 29.12 -18.22
CA LYS A 169 -0.15 28.77 -19.60
C LYS A 169 1.34 29.08 -19.84
N ARG A 170 1.84 30.24 -19.40
CA ARG A 170 3.27 30.60 -19.47
C ARG A 170 4.16 29.65 -18.66
N LEU A 171 3.75 29.24 -17.46
CA LEU A 171 4.47 28.24 -16.67
C LEU A 171 4.64 26.94 -17.45
N ILE A 172 3.62 26.48 -18.18
CA ILE A 172 3.68 25.28 -19.02
C ILE A 172 4.62 25.46 -20.21
N ASP A 173 4.54 26.59 -20.89
CA ASP A 173 5.43 26.88 -22.02
C ASP A 173 6.91 26.85 -21.59
N ASP A 174 7.23 27.45 -20.45
CA ASP A 174 8.62 27.60 -19.99
C ASP A 174 9.20 26.33 -19.33
N TYR A 175 8.38 25.59 -18.58
CA TYR A 175 8.86 24.47 -17.75
C TYR A 175 8.31 23.10 -18.17
N GLY A 176 7.28 23.08 -19.01
CA GLY A 176 6.58 21.88 -19.43
C GLY A 176 7.00 21.30 -20.77
N LEU A 177 7.78 22.02 -21.58
CA LEU A 177 8.18 21.61 -22.95
C LEU A 177 6.96 21.21 -23.83
N GLY A 178 5.82 21.88 -23.66
CA GLY A 178 4.58 21.57 -24.37
C GLY A 178 3.68 20.52 -23.70
N ASN A 179 4.04 20.01 -22.52
CA ASN A 179 3.23 19.11 -21.69
C ASN A 179 3.17 19.61 -20.23
N ASP A 180 2.09 19.37 -19.51
CA ASP A 180 1.95 19.74 -18.09
C ASP A 180 2.39 18.66 -17.10
N GLY A 181 2.83 17.48 -17.56
CA GLY A 181 3.19 16.34 -16.70
C GLY A 181 4.24 16.66 -15.61
N VAL A 182 5.29 17.43 -15.92
CA VAL A 182 6.32 17.84 -14.94
C VAL A 182 5.72 18.76 -13.87
N ILE A 183 4.83 19.67 -14.28
CA ILE A 183 4.16 20.62 -13.38
C ILE A 183 3.18 19.88 -12.48
N ARG A 184 2.39 18.96 -13.04
CA ARG A 184 1.44 18.12 -12.29
C ARG A 184 2.14 17.28 -11.23
N SER A 185 3.17 16.52 -11.63
CA SER A 185 3.94 15.68 -10.71
C SER A 185 4.62 16.51 -9.61
N THR A 186 5.16 17.68 -9.95
CA THR A 186 5.76 18.60 -8.96
C THR A 186 4.71 19.23 -8.05
N ALA A 187 3.52 19.56 -8.55
CA ALA A 187 2.41 20.10 -7.77
C ALA A 187 1.92 19.08 -6.72
N LEU A 188 1.81 17.80 -7.10
CA LEU A 188 1.48 16.71 -6.16
C LEU A 188 2.58 16.56 -5.09
N ARG A 189 3.86 16.56 -5.48
CA ARG A 189 4.98 16.51 -4.51
C ARG A 189 4.97 17.70 -3.55
N LEU A 190 4.65 18.90 -4.03
CA LEU A 190 4.55 20.07 -3.17
C LEU A 190 3.34 19.96 -2.23
N ALA A 191 2.19 19.47 -2.71
CA ALA A 191 1.04 19.21 -1.86
C ALA A 191 1.36 18.20 -0.74
N ASP A 192 2.06 17.11 -1.06
CA ASP A 192 2.51 16.10 -0.09
C ASP A 192 3.54 16.69 0.91
N LEU A 193 4.48 17.54 0.45
CA LEU A 193 5.42 18.24 1.32
C LEU A 193 4.68 19.16 2.31
N LEU A 194 3.69 19.91 1.82
CA LEU A 194 2.88 20.83 2.61
C LEU A 194 2.04 20.10 3.67
N GLU A 195 1.61 18.86 3.43
CA GLU A 195 0.93 18.04 4.44
C GLU A 195 1.80 17.72 5.66
N SER A 196 3.14 17.70 5.50
CA SER A 196 4.08 17.48 6.60
C SER A 196 4.49 18.75 7.36
N GLN A 197 4.05 19.93 6.92
CA GLN A 197 4.39 21.21 7.55
C GLN A 197 3.43 21.55 8.68
N VAL A 198 3.95 22.15 9.76
CA VAL A 198 3.14 22.62 10.90
C VAL A 198 2.16 23.71 10.47
N VAL A 199 2.62 24.67 9.67
CA VAL A 199 1.79 25.75 9.10
C VAL A 199 2.04 25.83 7.59
N PRO A 200 1.27 25.07 6.78
CA PRO A 200 1.57 24.92 5.35
C PRO A 200 1.50 26.22 4.55
N GLU A 201 0.50 27.08 4.81
CA GLU A 201 0.38 28.36 4.09
C GLU A 201 1.56 29.28 4.38
N GLN A 202 2.00 29.37 5.64
CA GLN A 202 3.15 30.19 6.00
C GLN A 202 4.43 29.71 5.31
N TRP A 203 4.62 28.39 5.20
CA TRP A 203 5.76 27.84 4.46
C TRP A 203 5.70 28.24 2.99
N LEU A 204 4.53 28.11 2.35
CA LEU A 204 4.33 28.45 0.94
C LEU A 204 4.53 29.94 0.67
N ASP A 205 4.01 30.80 1.55
CA ASP A 205 4.19 32.25 1.48
C ASP A 205 5.67 32.62 1.66
N THR A 206 6.37 32.01 2.61
CA THR A 206 7.82 32.25 2.80
C THR A 206 8.63 31.80 1.58
N ALA A 207 8.29 30.66 0.98
CA ALA A 207 8.96 30.14 -0.20
C ALA A 207 8.76 31.02 -1.44
N THR A 208 7.57 31.60 -1.61
CA THR A 208 7.26 32.52 -2.71
C THR A 208 7.81 33.93 -2.48
N GLN A 209 7.68 34.47 -1.26
CA GLN A 209 8.19 35.79 -0.89
C GLN A 209 9.71 35.89 -1.04
N ARG A 210 10.45 34.79 -0.86
CA ARG A 210 11.89 34.72 -1.13
C ARG A 210 12.30 35.19 -2.52
N TYR A 211 11.43 35.06 -3.52
CA TYR A 211 11.67 35.56 -4.87
C TYR A 211 11.38 37.05 -5.01
N SER A 212 10.40 37.58 -4.25
CA SER A 212 10.04 39.00 -4.23
C SER A 212 11.03 39.84 -3.43
N ASP A 213 11.54 39.30 -2.32
CA ASP A 213 12.54 39.94 -1.45
C ASP A 213 13.96 39.92 -2.03
N GLY A 214 14.16 39.24 -3.18
CA GLY A 214 15.41 39.23 -3.93
C GLY A 214 16.57 38.53 -3.22
N VAL A 215 17.80 38.92 -3.58
CA VAL A 215 19.03 38.27 -3.11
C VAL A 215 19.23 38.40 -1.60
N ALA A 216 18.70 39.46 -0.98
CA ALA A 216 18.75 39.65 0.46
C ALA A 216 18.14 38.46 1.22
N ALA A 217 17.03 37.90 0.73
CA ALA A 217 16.34 36.77 1.36
C ALA A 217 17.13 35.45 1.28
N VAL A 218 17.98 35.26 0.27
CA VAL A 218 18.80 34.04 0.10
C VAL A 218 20.22 34.18 0.64
N THR A 219 20.63 35.39 1.02
CA THR A 219 22.01 35.71 1.46
C THR A 219 22.45 34.82 2.63
N SER A 220 21.59 34.58 3.62
CA SER A 220 21.93 33.71 4.75
C SER A 220 22.09 32.25 4.35
N SER A 221 21.20 31.73 3.51
CA SER A 221 21.25 30.34 3.05
C SER A 221 22.45 30.11 2.15
N LEU A 222 22.78 31.09 1.30
CA LEU A 222 23.97 31.09 0.47
C LEU A 222 25.26 31.12 1.29
N ALA A 223 25.36 32.02 2.28
CA ALA A 223 26.52 32.07 3.17
C ALA A 223 26.68 30.77 3.98
N ALA A 224 25.58 30.17 4.46
CA ALA A 224 25.61 28.90 5.18
C ALA A 224 26.08 27.74 4.27
N ALA A 225 25.54 27.62 3.06
CA ALA A 225 25.95 26.60 2.10
C ALA A 225 27.42 26.76 1.68
N LEU A 226 27.85 28.00 1.42
CA LEU A 226 29.23 28.32 1.08
C LEU A 226 30.19 27.99 2.23
N ARG A 227 29.81 28.28 3.48
CA ARG A 227 30.61 27.92 4.66
C ARG A 227 30.85 26.42 4.75
N VAL A 228 29.81 25.60 4.51
CA VAL A 228 29.92 24.15 4.55
C VAL A 228 30.82 23.64 3.43
N GLU A 229 30.61 24.11 2.19
CA GLU A 229 31.44 23.69 1.05
C GLU A 229 32.92 24.12 1.23
N LEU A 230 33.18 25.35 1.65
CA LEU A 230 34.53 25.84 1.92
C LEU A 230 35.22 25.03 3.03
N ALA A 231 34.51 24.69 4.11
CA ALA A 231 35.07 23.88 5.18
C ALA A 231 35.42 22.45 4.70
N LEU A 232 34.56 21.83 3.88
CA LEU A 232 34.82 20.52 3.30
C LEU A 232 36.02 20.54 2.35
N GLN A 233 36.13 21.56 1.50
CA GLN A 233 37.27 21.69 0.59
C GLN A 233 38.57 22.02 1.32
N ASP A 234 38.54 22.90 2.33
CA ASP A 234 39.74 23.23 3.13
C ASP A 234 40.30 21.99 3.84
N GLU A 235 39.43 21.22 4.51
CA GLU A 235 39.81 19.94 5.11
C GLU A 235 40.42 18.99 4.08
N HIS A 236 39.75 18.81 2.94
CA HIS A 236 40.20 17.91 1.88
C HIS A 236 41.55 18.30 1.29
N VAL A 237 41.72 19.56 0.92
CA VAL A 237 42.93 20.07 0.28
C VAL A 237 44.13 19.97 1.20
N ARG A 238 43.97 20.29 2.50
CA ARG A 238 45.02 20.12 3.51
C ARG A 238 45.37 18.64 3.70
N HIS A 239 44.37 17.77 3.75
CA HIS A 239 44.58 16.33 3.88
C HIS A 239 45.31 15.73 2.67
N VAL A 240 44.93 16.13 1.45
CA VAL A 240 45.57 15.70 0.20
C VAL A 240 47.01 16.24 0.14
N ALA A 241 47.24 17.51 0.47
CA ALA A 241 48.57 18.11 0.49
C ALA A 241 49.52 17.39 1.47
N ALA A 242 49.02 17.01 2.65
CA ALA A 242 49.77 16.28 3.66
C ALA A 242 50.06 14.82 3.27
N GLY A 243 49.22 14.21 2.42
CA GLY A 243 49.38 12.83 1.94
C GLY A 243 50.27 12.68 0.70
N ILE A 244 50.67 13.78 0.07
CA ILE A 244 51.67 13.78 -1.00
C ILE A 244 53.04 13.84 -0.31
N ASP A 245 53.85 12.78 -0.38
CA ASP A 245 55.19 12.71 0.26
C ASP A 245 56.32 12.67 -0.77
N GLY A 246 57.51 13.14 -0.39
CA GLY A 246 58.71 13.17 -1.24
C GLY A 246 59.32 14.56 -1.45
N ASP A 247 60.65 14.60 -1.57
CA ASP A 247 61.48 15.81 -1.68
C ASP A 247 61.79 16.21 -3.14
N ASP A 248 61.27 15.46 -4.11
CA ASP A 248 61.42 15.75 -5.54
C ASP A 248 60.78 17.10 -5.90
N ALA A 249 61.50 17.93 -6.66
CA ALA A 249 61.06 19.28 -7.01
C ALA A 249 59.73 19.31 -7.78
N TYR A 250 59.41 18.28 -8.58
CA TYR A 250 58.13 18.18 -9.30
C TYR A 250 56.96 17.88 -8.36
N ILE A 251 57.16 16.96 -7.42
CA ILE A 251 56.17 16.60 -6.39
C ILE A 251 55.93 17.81 -5.47
N ALA A 252 57.00 18.45 -4.99
CA ALA A 252 56.92 19.63 -4.14
C ALA A 252 56.21 20.81 -4.83
N PHE A 253 56.40 21.00 -6.14
CA PHE A 253 55.71 22.02 -6.93
C PHE A 253 54.19 21.83 -6.91
N HIS A 254 53.69 20.61 -7.17
CA HIS A 254 52.25 20.32 -7.14
C HIS A 254 51.68 20.39 -5.72
N ARG A 255 52.41 19.87 -4.71
CA ARG A 255 52.04 20.02 -3.29
C ARG A 255 51.90 21.50 -2.91
N GLY A 256 52.82 22.35 -3.35
CA GLY A 256 52.81 23.79 -3.08
C GLY A 256 51.63 24.53 -3.72
N ILE A 257 51.18 24.12 -4.92
CA ILE A 257 49.95 24.68 -5.54
C ILE A 257 48.73 24.33 -4.69
N ILE A 258 48.59 23.06 -4.31
CA ILE A 258 47.47 22.57 -3.49
C ILE A 258 47.46 23.28 -2.13
N ALA A 259 48.61 23.41 -1.48
CA ALA A 259 48.74 24.10 -0.20
C ALA A 259 48.33 25.59 -0.28
N ARG A 260 48.79 26.33 -1.30
CA ARG A 260 48.38 27.73 -1.53
C ARG A 260 46.87 27.89 -1.73
N TYR A 261 46.24 26.92 -2.41
CA TYR A 261 44.78 26.90 -2.54
C TYR A 261 44.11 26.66 -1.18
N GLY A 262 44.65 25.78 -0.34
CA GLY A 262 44.21 25.60 1.05
C GLY A 262 44.27 26.90 1.86
N ASP A 263 45.36 27.67 1.76
CA ASP A 263 45.48 28.96 2.43
C ASP A 263 44.44 29.99 1.94
N GLN A 264 44.12 29.96 0.65
CA GLN A 264 43.06 30.80 0.07
C GLN A 264 41.67 30.38 0.56
N LEU A 265 41.36 29.08 0.58
CA LEU A 265 40.12 28.53 1.12
C LEU A 265 39.90 28.94 2.58
N SER A 266 40.95 28.87 3.39
CA SER A 266 40.92 29.29 4.80
C SER A 266 40.60 30.78 4.96
N ARG A 267 41.17 31.64 4.11
CA ARG A 267 40.84 33.07 4.09
C ARG A 267 39.38 33.31 3.74
N TRP A 268 38.88 32.68 2.68
CA TRP A 268 37.46 32.76 2.31
C TRP A 268 36.53 32.23 3.40
N LEU A 269 36.87 31.10 4.03
CA LEU A 269 36.09 30.54 5.14
C LEU A 269 36.03 31.50 6.33
N GLN A 270 37.12 32.19 6.64
CA GLN A 270 37.15 33.21 7.69
C GLN A 270 36.30 34.43 7.32
N THR A 271 36.31 34.88 6.06
CA THR A 271 35.42 35.93 5.57
C THR A 271 33.94 35.55 5.77
N VAL A 272 33.54 34.33 5.40
CA VAL A 272 32.16 33.85 5.59
C VAL A 272 31.77 33.72 7.07
N ARG A 273 32.71 33.35 7.94
CA ARG A 273 32.47 33.33 9.40
C ARG A 273 32.22 34.74 9.94
N THR A 274 32.99 35.74 9.50
CA THR A 274 32.81 37.15 9.87
C THR A 274 31.50 37.73 9.34
N LEU A 275 31.08 37.36 8.13
CA LEU A 275 29.76 37.72 7.59
C LEU A 275 28.62 37.27 8.50
N ASN A 276 28.70 36.04 9.01
CA ASN A 276 27.68 35.49 9.90
C ASN A 276 27.64 36.18 11.27
N SER A 277 28.78 36.67 11.80
CA SER A 277 28.81 37.41 13.07
C SER A 277 28.32 38.87 12.91
N GLN A 278 28.71 39.56 11.84
CA GLN A 278 28.22 40.91 11.51
C GLN A 278 26.72 40.95 11.19
N ARG A 279 26.14 39.83 10.76
CA ARG A 279 24.69 39.68 10.59
C ARG A 279 23.91 39.85 11.90
N GLN A 280 24.48 39.45 13.03
CA GLN A 280 23.84 39.58 14.34
C GLN A 280 23.76 41.04 14.81
N SER A 281 24.57 41.94 14.23
CA SER A 281 24.53 43.39 14.47
C SER A 281 23.56 44.18 13.59
N GLY A 282 22.85 43.55 12.65
CA GLY A 282 21.70 44.14 11.93
C GLY A 282 21.98 44.85 10.59
N ASP A 283 23.22 44.92 10.11
CA ASP A 283 23.55 45.56 8.82
C ASP A 283 23.51 44.57 7.64
N GLN A 284 22.34 44.44 7.01
CA GLN A 284 22.14 43.54 5.86
C GLN A 284 22.84 44.02 4.58
N SER A 285 22.99 45.33 4.39
CA SER A 285 23.60 45.90 3.17
C SER A 285 25.09 45.64 3.14
N ALA A 286 25.79 45.82 4.27
CA ALA A 286 27.21 45.49 4.37
C ALA A 286 27.47 43.99 4.17
N CYS A 287 26.59 43.13 4.71
CA CYS A 287 26.68 41.69 4.53
C CYS A 287 26.56 41.27 3.05
N LEU A 288 25.61 41.86 2.32
CA LEU A 288 25.42 41.59 0.89
C LEU A 288 26.62 42.07 0.06
N ALA A 289 27.15 43.26 0.33
CA ALA A 289 28.30 43.82 -0.38
C ALA A 289 29.56 42.94 -0.18
N ALA A 290 29.82 42.51 1.06
CA ALA A 290 30.95 41.65 1.36
C ALA A 290 30.78 40.22 0.79
N LEU A 291 29.56 39.68 0.73
CA LEU A 291 29.29 38.43 0.03
C LEU A 291 29.54 38.58 -1.49
N ASN A 292 29.09 39.67 -2.11
CA ASN A 292 29.33 39.93 -3.53
C ASN A 292 30.82 40.02 -3.85
N ALA A 293 31.60 40.71 -3.02
CA ALA A 293 33.06 40.79 -3.16
C ALA A 293 33.72 39.41 -3.06
N LEU A 294 33.28 38.57 -2.12
CA LEU A 294 33.78 37.21 -1.96
C LEU A 294 33.47 36.33 -3.19
N LEU A 295 32.24 36.39 -3.71
CA LEU A 295 31.87 35.63 -4.91
C LEU A 295 32.68 36.07 -6.13
N ALA A 296 32.92 37.37 -6.30
CA ALA A 296 33.77 37.89 -7.36
C ALA A 296 35.22 37.39 -7.24
N GLU A 297 35.77 37.38 -6.02
CA GLU A 297 37.12 36.86 -5.75
C GLU A 297 37.22 35.36 -6.08
N ILE A 298 36.24 34.56 -5.67
CA ILE A 298 36.18 33.13 -5.99
C ILE A 298 36.09 32.91 -7.51
N ASN A 299 35.28 33.70 -8.22
CA ASN A 299 35.13 33.55 -9.67
C ASN A 299 36.38 33.92 -10.48
N ALA A 300 37.17 34.87 -9.97
CA ALA A 300 38.40 35.34 -10.60
C ALA A 300 39.63 34.47 -10.24
N TYR A 301 39.55 33.63 -9.21
CA TYR A 301 40.67 32.83 -8.74
C TYR A 301 41.08 31.75 -9.77
N SER A 302 42.39 31.63 -10.00
CA SER A 302 42.97 30.58 -10.85
C SER A 302 44.01 29.78 -10.09
N MET A 303 43.91 28.45 -10.20
CA MET A 303 44.89 27.50 -9.67
C MET A 303 46.07 27.25 -10.64
N ASP A 304 46.06 27.85 -11.83
CA ASP A 304 47.10 27.60 -12.82
C ASP A 304 48.39 28.32 -12.45
N ALA A 305 49.50 27.59 -12.44
CA ALA A 305 50.84 28.11 -12.20
C ALA A 305 51.67 28.07 -13.50
N ARG A 306 52.34 29.18 -13.85
CA ARG A 306 53.28 29.24 -14.97
C ARG A 306 54.67 28.77 -14.53
N GLY A 307 55.37 28.00 -15.38
CA GLY A 307 56.81 27.72 -15.22
C GLY A 307 57.20 26.63 -14.21
N GLY A 308 56.49 25.50 -14.17
CA GLY A 308 56.85 24.37 -13.30
C GLY A 308 58.10 23.59 -13.77
N PRO A 309 58.80 22.87 -12.86
CA PRO A 309 59.91 21.99 -13.22
C PRO A 309 59.45 20.85 -14.15
N ARG A 310 60.32 20.39 -15.06
CA ARG A 310 60.06 19.19 -15.88
C ARG A 310 60.23 17.93 -15.03
N ALA A 311 59.39 16.92 -15.27
CA ALA A 311 59.57 15.61 -14.64
C ALA A 311 60.91 15.00 -15.07
N GLY A 312 61.73 14.56 -14.11
CA GLY A 312 62.98 13.86 -14.41
C GLY A 312 62.76 12.44 -14.93
N ALA A 313 63.82 11.77 -15.41
CA ALA A 313 63.75 10.41 -15.97
C ALA A 313 63.75 9.27 -14.94
N ASP A 314 63.79 9.58 -13.63
CA ASP A 314 63.77 8.56 -12.58
C ASP A 314 62.42 7.82 -12.54
N GLU A 315 62.44 6.56 -12.98
CA GLU A 315 61.28 5.67 -13.01
C GLU A 315 60.74 5.35 -11.62
N SER A 316 61.57 5.37 -10.58
CA SER A 316 61.14 5.07 -9.20
C SER A 316 60.17 6.12 -8.65
N LEU A 317 60.24 7.36 -9.16
CA LEU A 317 59.37 8.47 -8.78
C LEU A 317 58.19 8.68 -9.75
N ALA A 318 58.09 7.91 -10.83
CA ALA A 318 57.06 8.09 -11.86
C ALA A 318 55.63 8.00 -11.29
N VAL A 319 55.39 7.03 -10.40
CA VAL A 319 54.09 6.85 -9.74
C VAL A 319 53.76 8.04 -8.83
N ALA A 320 54.68 8.44 -7.97
CA ALA A 320 54.48 9.55 -7.03
C ALA A 320 54.27 10.90 -7.77
N ARG A 321 54.98 11.13 -8.88
CA ARG A 321 54.76 12.31 -9.75
C ARG A 321 53.40 12.28 -10.44
N HIS A 322 52.96 11.12 -10.93
CA HIS A 322 51.63 10.96 -11.52
C HIS A 322 50.53 11.25 -10.50
N ASP A 323 50.65 10.71 -9.28
CA ASP A 323 49.67 10.91 -8.20
C ASP A 323 49.60 12.36 -7.74
N ALA A 324 50.73 13.07 -7.66
CA ALA A 324 50.76 14.49 -7.34
C ALA A 324 50.02 15.33 -8.42
N THR A 325 50.28 15.06 -9.70
CA THR A 325 49.58 15.72 -10.83
C THR A 325 48.08 15.44 -10.79
N LYS A 326 47.68 14.18 -10.61
CA LYS A 326 46.26 13.78 -10.56
C LYS A 326 45.54 14.36 -9.35
N SER A 327 46.22 14.50 -8.21
CA SER A 327 45.67 15.16 -7.02
C SER A 327 45.42 16.65 -7.25
N ARG A 328 46.34 17.35 -7.94
CA ARG A 328 46.15 18.75 -8.34
C ARG A 328 44.99 18.91 -9.33
N GLU A 329 44.95 18.09 -10.38
CA GLU A 329 43.86 18.08 -11.36
C GLU A 329 42.50 17.86 -10.69
N LYS A 330 42.43 16.90 -9.76
CA LYS A 330 41.18 16.64 -9.03
C LYS A 330 40.77 17.80 -8.14
N THR A 331 41.74 18.44 -7.47
CA THR A 331 41.49 19.64 -6.67
C THR A 331 40.96 20.78 -7.54
N LYS A 332 41.51 20.98 -8.74
CA LYS A 332 41.04 21.97 -9.72
C LYS A 332 39.61 21.67 -10.17
N GLU A 333 39.32 20.40 -10.48
CA GLU A 333 37.98 19.96 -10.86
C GLU A 333 36.95 20.23 -9.75
N LEU A 334 37.30 19.97 -8.49
CA LEU A 334 36.44 20.23 -7.32
C LEU A 334 36.20 21.73 -7.11
N PHE A 335 37.23 22.56 -7.24
CA PHE A 335 37.11 24.02 -7.22
C PHE A 335 36.16 24.51 -8.31
N GLU A 336 36.41 24.13 -9.56
CA GLU A 336 35.63 24.57 -10.72
C GLU A 336 34.17 24.13 -10.64
N SER A 337 33.92 22.84 -10.35
CA SER A 337 32.57 22.27 -10.38
C SER A 337 31.74 22.62 -9.15
N ARG A 338 32.30 22.50 -7.93
CA ARG A 338 31.53 22.61 -6.69
C ARG A 338 31.58 23.99 -6.04
N LEU A 339 32.67 24.75 -6.22
CA LEU A 339 32.79 26.07 -5.62
C LEU A 339 32.43 27.16 -6.65
N ARG A 340 33.20 27.25 -7.74
CA ARG A 340 33.07 28.32 -8.74
C ARG A 340 31.75 28.24 -9.51
N ARG A 341 31.51 27.14 -10.24
CA ARG A 341 30.29 26.99 -11.06
C ARG A 341 29.02 26.99 -10.23
N ARG A 342 29.05 26.44 -9.01
CA ARG A 342 27.87 26.31 -8.13
C ARG A 342 27.51 27.62 -7.44
N PHE A 343 28.47 28.31 -6.84
CA PHE A 343 28.19 29.48 -5.99
C PHE A 343 28.58 30.82 -6.62
N ALA A 344 29.72 30.87 -7.33
CA ALA A 344 30.35 32.12 -7.76
C ALA A 344 30.20 32.46 -9.25
N ARG A 345 29.37 31.71 -9.99
CA ARG A 345 29.20 31.95 -11.44
C ARG A 345 28.51 33.28 -11.76
N PHE A 346 27.66 33.77 -10.86
CA PHE A 346 26.86 34.98 -11.05
C PHE A 346 27.16 35.99 -9.94
N THR A 347 27.08 37.26 -10.28
CA THR A 347 27.09 38.38 -9.33
C THR A 347 25.75 38.48 -8.61
N THR A 348 25.72 39.18 -7.47
CA THR A 348 24.45 39.43 -6.76
C THR A 348 23.44 40.18 -7.62
N THR A 349 23.87 41.10 -8.49
CA THR A 349 22.99 41.81 -9.42
C THR A 349 22.35 40.87 -10.46
N GLU A 350 23.13 39.94 -11.02
CA GLU A 350 22.59 38.93 -11.94
C GLU A 350 21.64 37.97 -11.22
N MET A 351 21.98 37.54 -10.00
CA MET A 351 21.10 36.72 -9.18
C MET A 351 19.76 37.41 -8.89
N GLU A 352 19.77 38.73 -8.65
CA GLU A 352 18.57 39.53 -8.45
C GLU A 352 17.67 39.50 -9.69
N ALA A 353 18.25 39.76 -10.87
CA ALA A 353 17.52 39.67 -12.13
C ALA A 353 16.94 38.26 -12.37
N HIS A 354 17.68 37.21 -12.04
CA HIS A 354 17.21 35.83 -12.13
C HIS A 354 16.01 35.54 -11.23
N LEU A 355 16.01 36.03 -9.98
CA LEU A 355 14.90 35.87 -9.04
C LEU A 355 13.65 36.61 -9.52
N GLN A 356 13.82 37.84 -9.98
CA GLN A 356 12.71 38.65 -10.51
C GLN A 356 12.05 38.00 -11.75
N ARG A 357 12.85 37.41 -12.65
CA ARG A 357 12.34 36.69 -13.82
C ARG A 357 11.57 35.42 -13.45
N THR A 358 11.97 34.73 -12.39
CA THR A 358 11.37 33.45 -11.96
C THR A 358 10.19 33.61 -11.00
N ALA A 359 10.12 34.72 -10.27
CA ALA A 359 9.05 35.07 -9.32
C ALA A 359 7.62 34.82 -9.83
N PRO A 360 7.19 35.28 -11.03
CA PRO A 360 5.82 35.09 -11.49
C PRO A 360 5.47 33.61 -11.72
N HIS A 361 6.43 32.80 -12.15
CA HIS A 361 6.24 31.36 -12.38
C HIS A 361 6.08 30.60 -11.06
N VAL A 362 6.91 30.93 -10.07
CA VAL A 362 6.81 30.36 -8.72
C VAL A 362 5.48 30.74 -8.07
N GLY A 363 5.05 32.00 -8.21
CA GLY A 363 3.75 32.47 -7.75
C GLY A 363 2.57 31.74 -8.42
N ALA A 364 2.61 31.57 -9.75
CA ALA A 364 1.59 30.83 -10.49
C ALA A 364 1.52 29.36 -10.03
N PHE A 365 2.66 28.70 -9.88
CA PHE A 365 2.75 27.32 -9.39
C PHE A 365 2.23 27.16 -7.96
N ALA A 366 2.62 28.05 -7.05
CA ALA A 366 2.11 28.08 -5.68
C ALA A 366 0.59 28.30 -5.63
N GLY A 367 0.06 29.17 -6.50
CA GLY A 367 -1.38 29.41 -6.63
C GLY A 367 -2.17 28.17 -7.07
N VAL A 368 -1.62 27.36 -7.98
CA VAL A 368 -2.22 26.08 -8.39
C VAL A 368 -2.27 25.13 -7.19
N VAL A 369 -1.18 24.98 -6.45
CA VAL A 369 -1.11 24.04 -5.31
C VAL A 369 -2.00 24.49 -4.15
N ARG A 370 -2.11 25.80 -3.89
CA ARG A 370 -3.05 26.35 -2.90
C ARG A 370 -4.48 25.97 -3.23
N THR A 371 -4.90 26.24 -4.47
CA THR A 371 -6.27 25.95 -4.91
C THR A 371 -6.55 24.44 -4.94
N LEU A 372 -5.57 23.63 -5.35
CA LEU A 372 -5.63 22.18 -5.28
C LEU A 372 -5.93 21.71 -3.85
N ARG A 373 -5.21 22.21 -2.84
CA ARG A 373 -5.39 21.81 -1.44
C ARG A 373 -6.76 22.22 -0.89
N GLU A 374 -7.26 23.39 -1.27
CA GLU A 374 -8.61 23.85 -0.93
C GLU A 374 -9.69 22.95 -1.54
N HIS A 375 -9.63 22.71 -2.85
CA HIS A 375 -10.59 21.85 -3.55
C HIS A 375 -10.52 20.40 -3.08
N TYR A 376 -9.32 19.89 -2.78
CA TYR A 376 -9.13 18.54 -2.27
C TYR A 376 -9.77 18.39 -0.88
N SER A 377 -9.59 19.39 0.00
CA SER A 377 -10.25 19.43 1.31
C SER A 377 -11.77 19.50 1.17
N LEU A 378 -12.30 20.25 0.20
CA LEU A 378 -13.73 20.34 -0.08
C LEU A 378 -14.29 19.01 -0.63
N ALA A 379 -13.56 18.36 -1.55
CA ALA A 379 -13.95 17.08 -2.12
C ALA A 379 -14.03 15.96 -1.06
N LYS A 380 -13.07 15.96 -0.12
CA LYS A 380 -13.09 15.08 1.06
C LYS A 380 -14.31 15.32 1.94
N ARG A 381 -14.59 16.58 2.29
CA ARG A 381 -15.77 16.95 3.09
C ARG A 381 -17.09 16.57 2.42
N ARG A 382 -17.22 16.76 1.10
CA ARG A 382 -18.44 16.38 0.34
C ARG A 382 -18.70 14.87 0.32
N SER A 383 -17.67 14.07 0.58
CA SER A 383 -17.74 12.61 0.53
C SER A 383 -17.67 11.96 1.91
N ASP A 384 -17.65 12.76 3.00
CA ASP A 384 -17.46 12.31 4.39
C ASP A 384 -16.25 11.39 4.57
N VAL A 385 -15.13 11.76 3.94
CA VAL A 385 -13.87 11.01 4.01
C VAL A 385 -12.73 11.85 4.60
N LEU A 386 -11.78 11.16 5.23
CA LEU A 386 -10.54 11.73 5.76
C LEU A 386 -9.34 11.01 5.16
N ASP A 387 -8.19 11.67 5.05
CA ASP A 387 -6.91 11.00 4.81
C ASP A 387 -6.03 10.98 6.08
N PHE A 388 -4.86 10.35 6.00
CA PHE A 388 -3.94 10.26 7.13
C PHE A 388 -3.39 11.63 7.57
N ALA A 389 -3.17 12.57 6.65
CA ALA A 389 -2.71 13.91 6.97
C ALA A 389 -3.79 14.73 7.71
N ASP A 390 -5.07 14.54 7.36
CA ASP A 390 -6.19 15.12 8.10
C ASP A 390 -6.21 14.63 9.54
N LEU A 391 -5.96 13.33 9.77
CA LEU A 391 -5.94 12.77 11.13
C LEU A 391 -4.87 13.46 11.99
N GLU A 392 -3.65 13.59 11.49
CA GLU A 392 -2.55 14.24 12.22
C GLU A 392 -2.88 15.72 12.50
N ARG A 393 -3.35 16.45 11.50
CA ARG A 393 -3.64 17.88 11.63
C ARG A 393 -4.84 18.15 12.53
N MET A 394 -5.94 17.44 12.34
CA MET A 394 -7.11 17.55 13.22
C MET A 394 -6.78 17.15 14.65
N ALA A 395 -5.92 16.16 14.84
CA ALA A 395 -5.46 15.79 16.17
C ALA A 395 -4.60 16.88 16.82
N CYS A 396 -3.72 17.53 16.05
CA CYS A 396 -2.96 18.69 16.50
C CYS A 396 -3.90 19.85 16.89
N ASP A 397 -4.87 20.19 16.03
CA ASP A 397 -5.86 21.24 16.28
C ASP A 397 -6.70 20.96 17.54
N LEU A 398 -7.07 19.69 17.77
CA LEU A 398 -7.75 19.25 18.99
C LEU A 398 -6.88 19.47 20.22
N LEU A 399 -5.60 19.10 20.17
CA LEU A 399 -4.67 19.23 21.30
C LEU A 399 -4.23 20.69 21.57
N GLN A 400 -4.50 21.62 20.65
CA GLN A 400 -4.37 23.05 20.92
C GLN A 400 -5.53 23.59 21.78
N ARG A 401 -6.64 22.86 21.91
CA ARG A 401 -7.77 23.23 22.78
C ARG A 401 -7.50 22.75 24.21
N ASP A 402 -7.42 23.68 25.15
CA ASP A 402 -7.04 23.39 26.53
C ASP A 402 -7.86 22.28 27.20
N HIS A 403 -9.18 22.24 26.97
CA HIS A 403 -10.06 21.24 27.58
C HIS A 403 -9.80 19.82 27.03
N VAL A 404 -9.50 19.68 25.74
CA VAL A 404 -9.15 18.40 25.11
C VAL A 404 -7.76 17.97 25.57
N ALA A 405 -6.78 18.87 25.47
CA ALA A 405 -5.40 18.61 25.90
C ALA A 405 -5.35 18.15 27.35
N THR A 406 -6.04 18.85 28.25
CA THR A 406 -6.12 18.50 29.67
C THR A 406 -6.78 17.14 29.89
N ALA A 407 -7.86 16.83 29.18
CA ALA A 407 -8.52 15.53 29.28
C ALA A 407 -7.62 14.37 28.84
N VAL A 408 -6.90 14.53 27.72
CA VAL A 408 -5.97 13.54 27.18
C VAL A 408 -4.75 13.37 28.10
N GLN A 409 -4.14 14.47 28.56
CA GLN A 409 -2.99 14.46 29.47
C GLN A 409 -3.32 13.84 30.84
N ARG A 410 -4.59 13.94 31.28
CA ARG A 410 -5.08 13.26 32.50
C ARG A 410 -5.27 11.75 32.29
N GLN A 411 -5.69 11.34 31.10
CA GLN A 411 -5.90 9.92 30.78
C GLN A 411 -4.59 9.14 30.74
N PHE A 412 -3.54 9.73 30.17
CA PHE A 412 -2.25 9.05 30.01
C PHE A 412 -1.27 9.40 31.12
N ALA A 413 -0.92 8.40 31.93
CA ALA A 413 0.12 8.49 32.94
C ALA A 413 1.50 8.63 32.28
N HIS A 414 1.77 7.85 31.23
CA HIS A 414 3.02 7.87 30.48
C HIS A 414 2.77 7.76 28.98
N VAL A 415 3.61 8.47 28.21
CA VAL A 415 3.65 8.43 26.74
C VAL A 415 5.01 7.83 26.34
N LEU A 416 5.00 6.70 25.65
CA LEU A 416 6.19 5.98 25.20
C LEU A 416 6.22 5.94 23.68
N VAL A 417 7.32 6.37 23.08
CA VAL A 417 7.47 6.45 21.62
C VAL A 417 8.70 5.66 21.19
N ASP A 418 8.48 4.66 20.35
CA ASP A 418 9.54 3.88 19.69
C ASP A 418 9.91 4.50 18.33
N GLU A 419 11.13 4.22 17.85
CA GLU A 419 11.67 4.71 16.59
C GLU A 419 11.53 6.24 16.41
N TYR A 420 11.81 7.01 17.47
CA TYR A 420 11.63 8.47 17.48
C TYR A 420 12.44 9.21 16.39
N GLN A 421 13.47 8.58 15.82
CA GLN A 421 14.23 9.14 14.70
C GLN A 421 13.45 9.22 13.38
N ASP A 422 12.36 8.46 13.22
CA ASP A 422 11.58 8.41 11.98
C ASP A 422 10.34 9.33 12.03
N ILE A 423 10.31 10.24 13.00
CA ILE A 423 9.20 11.17 13.24
C ILE A 423 9.46 12.51 12.56
N ASN A 424 8.41 13.16 12.07
CA ASN A 424 8.48 14.51 11.48
C ASN A 424 8.18 15.61 12.53
N ARG A 425 8.36 16.88 12.17
CA ARG A 425 8.14 17.98 13.13
C ARG A 425 6.69 18.07 13.64
N LEU A 426 5.70 17.92 12.76
CA LEU A 426 4.27 17.95 13.13
C LEU A 426 3.91 16.88 14.17
N GLN A 427 4.37 15.65 13.95
CA GLN A 427 4.18 14.52 14.87
C GLN A 427 4.91 14.74 16.20
N SER A 428 6.10 15.34 16.17
CA SER A 428 6.83 15.71 17.39
C SER A 428 6.07 16.74 18.21
N ASP A 429 5.50 17.77 17.58
CA ASP A 429 4.68 18.78 18.25
C ASP A 429 3.41 18.18 18.84
N LEU A 430 2.76 17.26 18.12
CA LEU A 430 1.62 16.48 18.61
C LEU A 430 2.02 15.65 19.84
N ILE A 431 3.12 14.90 19.80
CA ILE A 431 3.62 14.09 20.94
C ILE A 431 3.94 14.99 22.14
N ARG A 432 4.55 16.16 21.92
CA ARG A 432 4.83 17.14 22.98
C ARG A 432 3.54 17.67 23.60
N ALA A 433 2.51 17.95 22.79
CA ALA A 433 1.20 18.38 23.28
C ALA A 433 0.50 17.30 24.12
N LEU A 434 0.71 16.02 23.83
CA LEU A 434 0.21 14.89 24.64
C LEU A 434 0.93 14.74 26.00
N SER A 435 2.16 15.21 26.10
CA SER A 435 2.97 15.12 27.32
C SER A 435 2.64 16.23 28.31
N ARG A 436 2.82 15.95 29.61
CA ARG A 436 2.59 16.96 30.67
C ARG A 436 3.62 18.07 30.57
N LYS A 437 3.20 19.33 30.77
CA LYS A 437 4.10 20.49 30.84
C LYS A 437 4.73 20.61 32.24
N GLY A 438 6.05 20.81 32.30
CA GLY A 438 6.85 20.90 33.54
C GLY A 438 6.41 22.01 34.51
N ALA A 439 5.66 23.01 34.03
CA ALA A 439 5.12 24.11 34.84
C ALA A 439 4.04 23.70 35.87
N SER A 440 3.61 22.42 35.90
CA SER A 440 2.55 21.93 36.79
C SER A 440 3.03 21.32 38.12
N GLY A 441 4.33 21.43 38.45
CA GLY A 441 4.92 20.84 39.65
C GLY A 441 4.94 19.30 39.65
N ARG A 442 4.67 18.68 38.49
CA ARG A 442 4.73 17.23 38.25
C ARG A 442 5.76 16.93 37.16
N PRO A 443 6.46 15.79 37.26
CA PRO A 443 7.51 15.43 36.31
C PRO A 443 6.98 15.17 34.90
N LEU A 444 7.82 15.42 33.88
CA LEU A 444 7.54 15.05 32.49
C LEU A 444 7.33 13.54 32.39
N ASN A 445 6.36 13.12 31.57
CA ASN A 445 5.94 11.73 31.44
C ASN A 445 6.23 11.11 30.05
N LEU A 446 7.07 11.77 29.26
CA LEU A 446 7.44 11.35 27.91
C LEU A 446 8.73 10.52 27.93
N PHE A 447 8.65 9.31 27.37
CA PHE A 447 9.77 8.41 27.11
C PHE A 447 9.93 8.24 25.60
N THR A 448 11.10 8.58 25.05
CA THR A 448 11.40 8.41 23.62
C THR A 448 12.61 7.50 23.47
N VAL A 449 12.55 6.54 22.56
CA VAL A 449 13.70 5.70 22.20
C VAL A 449 13.93 5.70 20.70
N GLY A 450 15.19 5.71 20.27
CA GLY A 450 15.53 5.70 18.86
C GLY A 450 17.03 5.64 18.58
N ASP A 451 17.37 5.57 17.29
CA ASP A 451 18.74 5.64 16.78
C ASP A 451 18.79 6.45 15.49
N ILE A 452 19.34 7.66 15.56
CA ILE A 452 19.55 8.51 14.38
C ILE A 452 20.35 7.81 13.27
N LYS A 453 21.26 6.89 13.60
CA LYS A 453 22.04 6.11 12.62
C LYS A 453 21.16 5.16 11.80
N GLN A 454 19.94 4.91 12.24
CA GLN A 454 18.95 4.06 11.60
C GLN A 454 17.77 4.85 10.99
N SER A 455 17.87 6.19 10.88
CA SER A 455 16.87 7.02 10.21
C SER A 455 16.98 6.89 8.68
N ILE A 456 16.05 6.17 8.06
CA ILE A 456 16.08 5.82 6.63
C ILE A 456 14.72 6.05 5.94
N TYR A 457 13.86 6.89 6.51
CA TYR A 457 12.53 7.19 5.99
C TYR A 457 12.36 8.68 5.62
N ARG A 458 13.41 9.36 5.13
CA ARG A 458 13.29 10.77 4.74
C ARG A 458 12.30 10.95 3.59
N PHE A 459 12.20 9.97 2.70
CA PHE A 459 11.18 9.94 1.64
C PHE A 459 9.73 9.91 2.18
N ARG A 460 9.53 9.64 3.48
CA ARG A 460 8.25 9.79 4.21
C ARG A 460 8.23 11.01 5.13
N SER A 461 9.07 12.00 4.84
CA SER A 461 9.18 13.27 5.57
C SER A 461 9.76 13.18 6.98
N ALA A 462 10.37 12.06 7.38
CA ALA A 462 11.03 11.90 8.67
C ALA A 462 12.25 12.84 8.84
N GLU A 463 12.44 13.35 10.06
CA GLU A 463 13.47 14.36 10.37
C GLU A 463 14.46 13.91 11.44
N PRO A 464 15.66 13.44 11.05
CA PRO A 464 16.70 13.06 12.01
C PRO A 464 17.07 14.18 13.01
N ARG A 465 16.99 15.44 12.57
CA ARG A 465 17.31 16.62 13.41
C ARG A 465 16.37 16.75 14.62
N VAL A 466 15.10 16.35 14.50
CA VAL A 466 14.12 16.37 15.61
C VAL A 466 14.58 15.46 16.75
N PHE A 467 15.20 14.33 16.44
CA PHE A 467 15.79 13.45 17.43
C PHE A 467 17.00 14.08 18.13
N LEU A 468 17.88 14.76 17.38
CA LEU A 468 19.06 15.45 17.93
C LEU A 468 18.68 16.58 18.88
N GLU A 469 17.69 17.40 18.51
CA GLU A 469 17.16 18.46 19.39
C GLU A 469 16.70 17.85 20.71
N ARG A 470 15.92 16.76 20.65
CA ARG A 470 15.40 16.10 21.84
C ARG A 470 16.48 15.45 22.71
N ALA A 471 17.49 14.84 22.10
CA ALA A 471 18.61 14.28 22.83
C ALA A 471 19.47 15.37 23.50
N GLY A 472 19.57 16.55 22.85
CA GLY A 472 20.27 17.73 23.34
C GLY A 472 19.61 18.38 24.57
N ASP A 473 18.28 18.36 24.68
CA ASP A 473 17.52 18.90 25.83
C ASP A 473 18.03 18.35 27.18
N GLY A 474 18.49 17.09 27.21
CA GLY A 474 18.95 16.43 28.44
C GLY A 474 20.39 16.73 28.86
N SER A 475 21.15 17.46 28.04
CA SER A 475 22.57 17.80 28.33
C SER A 475 22.74 19.08 29.15
N ALA A 476 21.66 19.85 29.37
CA ALA A 476 21.68 21.07 30.18
C ALA A 476 21.58 20.74 31.68
N SER A 477 22.43 21.37 32.50
CA SER A 477 22.38 21.23 33.97
C SER A 477 21.03 21.72 34.51
N GLY A 478 20.27 20.85 35.19
CA GLY A 478 18.93 21.15 35.69
C GLY A 478 17.77 20.83 34.73
N ALA A 479 18.02 20.13 33.61
CA ALA A 479 16.97 19.77 32.66
C ALA A 479 15.94 18.78 33.24
N ASP A 480 14.66 18.98 32.87
CA ASP A 480 13.52 18.08 33.16
C ASP A 480 13.59 16.74 32.38
N VAL A 481 14.61 16.57 31.52
CA VAL A 481 14.81 15.42 30.63
C VAL A 481 16.16 14.76 30.90
N THR A 482 16.18 13.43 30.99
CA THR A 482 17.39 12.63 31.16
C THR A 482 17.73 11.93 29.84
N SER A 483 18.95 12.15 29.33
CA SER A 483 19.46 11.45 28.14
C SER A 483 20.25 10.20 28.55
N ILE A 484 19.95 9.04 27.95
CA ILE A 484 20.58 7.76 28.24
C ILE A 484 21.06 7.12 26.94
N ALA A 485 22.33 6.75 26.86
CA ALA A 485 22.90 6.05 25.72
C ALA A 485 23.01 4.54 25.99
N LEU A 486 22.49 3.70 25.08
CA LEU A 486 22.64 2.25 25.12
C LEU A 486 23.58 1.80 23.99
N GLN A 487 24.81 1.44 24.35
CA GLN A 487 25.88 1.09 23.39
C GLN A 487 26.16 -0.40 23.29
N GLU A 488 25.84 -1.17 24.32
CA GLU A 488 26.04 -2.62 24.33
C GLU A 488 25.09 -3.28 23.31
N ASN A 489 25.65 -4.15 22.48
CA ASN A 489 24.99 -4.89 21.42
C ASN A 489 24.93 -6.37 21.84
N PHE A 490 23.71 -6.87 22.03
CA PHE A 490 23.44 -8.24 22.44
C PHE A 490 23.08 -9.15 21.25
N ARG A 491 23.22 -8.64 20.03
CA ARG A 491 22.79 -9.26 18.79
C ARG A 491 23.93 -9.91 18.03
N SER A 492 25.02 -9.18 17.85
CA SER A 492 26.05 -9.45 16.85
C SER A 492 27.37 -9.88 17.51
N ARG A 493 28.12 -10.70 16.79
CA ARG A 493 29.45 -11.19 17.19
C ARG A 493 30.44 -10.01 17.29
N PRO A 494 31.38 -10.01 18.25
CA PRO A 494 32.35 -8.91 18.42
C PRO A 494 33.08 -8.50 17.14
N ARG A 495 33.53 -9.46 16.33
CA ARG A 495 34.23 -9.16 15.06
C ARG A 495 33.34 -8.51 13.99
N VAL A 496 32.03 -8.79 13.95
CA VAL A 496 31.09 -8.06 13.08
C VAL A 496 31.00 -6.61 13.53
N ILE A 497 30.86 -6.40 14.85
CA ILE A 497 30.79 -5.09 15.48
C ILE A 497 32.06 -4.27 15.19
N GLU A 498 33.24 -4.87 15.35
CA GLU A 498 34.54 -4.26 15.08
C GLU A 498 34.67 -3.87 13.60
N GLY A 499 34.25 -4.75 12.67
CA GLY A 499 34.22 -4.44 11.24
C GLY A 499 33.34 -3.22 10.94
N ILE A 500 32.10 -3.22 11.44
CA ILE A 500 31.16 -2.09 11.27
C ILE A 500 31.76 -0.80 11.85
N ASN A 501 32.27 -0.83 13.08
CA ASN A 501 32.87 0.34 13.72
C ASN A 501 34.08 0.87 12.94
N CYS A 502 34.92 -0.01 12.42
CA CYS A 502 36.08 0.34 11.60
C CYS A 502 35.68 1.16 10.36
N LEU A 503 34.63 0.72 9.66
CA LEU A 503 34.14 1.41 8.47
C LEU A 503 33.48 2.75 8.83
N PHE A 504 32.50 2.77 9.74
CA PHE A 504 31.70 3.96 10.02
C PHE A 504 32.43 5.05 10.80
N ARG A 505 33.48 4.72 11.56
CA ARG A 505 34.40 5.71 12.13
C ARG A 505 35.04 6.59 11.04
N THR A 506 35.26 6.03 9.86
CA THR A 506 35.86 6.76 8.73
C THR A 506 34.80 7.52 7.94
N LEU A 507 33.62 6.93 7.74
CA LEU A 507 32.58 7.44 6.84
C LEU A 507 31.58 8.40 7.50
N MET A 508 31.08 8.10 8.71
CA MET A 508 29.96 8.80 9.33
C MET A 508 30.46 9.95 10.20
N ARG A 509 30.48 11.13 9.59
CA ARG A 509 30.91 12.40 10.19
C ARG A 509 29.74 13.39 10.21
N GLY A 510 29.69 14.29 11.18
CA GLY A 510 28.61 15.26 11.37
C GLY A 510 28.37 16.17 10.16
N SER A 511 29.37 16.37 9.30
CA SER A 511 29.24 17.15 8.07
C SER A 511 28.38 16.50 6.98
N ILE A 512 28.28 15.17 6.91
CA ILE A 512 27.60 14.43 5.82
C ILE A 512 26.75 13.25 6.32
N GLY A 513 26.79 12.90 7.60
CA GLY A 513 26.03 11.79 8.20
C GLY A 513 25.11 12.22 9.36
N ASP A 514 24.91 13.53 9.54
CA ASP A 514 24.18 14.18 10.64
C ASP A 514 24.77 13.93 12.06
N VAL A 515 25.67 12.95 12.22
CA VAL A 515 26.28 12.53 13.48
C VAL A 515 27.75 12.17 13.28
N ASP A 516 28.58 12.54 14.25
CA ASP A 516 29.96 12.08 14.35
C ASP A 516 30.03 10.70 15.01
N TYR A 517 30.44 9.67 14.27
CA TYR A 517 30.57 8.31 14.78
C TYR A 517 31.83 8.17 15.66
N GLN A 518 31.71 8.58 16.93
CA GLN A 518 32.78 8.57 17.94
C GLN A 518 32.48 7.59 19.10
N ASP A 519 33.32 7.57 20.14
CA ASP A 519 33.25 6.62 21.28
C ASP A 519 31.86 6.54 21.95
N GLY A 520 31.08 7.63 21.91
CA GLY A 520 29.69 7.71 22.38
C GLY A 520 28.65 6.97 21.51
N HIS A 521 29.03 6.57 20.29
CA HIS A 521 28.16 5.99 19.27
C HIS A 521 28.59 4.60 18.78
N PHE A 522 29.77 4.13 19.21
CA PHE A 522 30.27 2.80 18.87
C PHE A 522 29.38 1.69 19.39
N LEU A 523 29.23 0.66 18.56
CA LEU A 523 28.65 -0.61 18.98
C LEU A 523 29.66 -1.31 19.91
N ARG A 524 29.22 -1.75 21.09
CA ARG A 524 30.06 -2.49 22.05
C ARG A 524 29.53 -3.92 22.21
N PRO A 525 30.37 -4.95 22.24
CA PRO A 525 29.88 -6.32 22.41
C PRO A 525 29.27 -6.52 23.81
N GLY A 526 28.02 -6.97 23.88
CA GLY A 526 27.31 -7.29 25.13
C GLY A 526 26.95 -8.77 25.28
N ARG A 527 26.86 -9.53 24.17
CA ARG A 527 26.63 -10.99 24.18
C ARG A 527 27.94 -11.77 24.10
N ARG A 528 28.05 -12.85 24.89
CA ARG A 528 29.12 -13.85 24.77
C ARG A 528 28.75 -14.89 23.72
N PHE A 529 29.68 -15.21 22.83
CA PHE A 529 29.57 -16.25 21.81
C PHE A 529 30.53 -17.39 22.16
N THR A 530 30.20 -18.62 21.79
CA THR A 530 31.11 -19.76 21.96
C THR A 530 32.26 -19.71 20.94
N ASP A 531 33.48 -20.01 21.37
CA ASP A 531 34.65 -20.02 20.48
C ASP A 531 34.57 -21.22 19.52
N GLY A 532 34.18 -20.97 18.28
CA GLY A 532 34.21 -21.90 17.15
C GLY A 532 35.27 -21.54 16.10
N ARG A 533 35.54 -22.47 15.16
CA ARG A 533 36.52 -22.30 14.05
C ARG A 533 36.32 -20.93 13.37
N SER A 534 37.38 -20.12 13.36
CA SER A 534 37.32 -18.69 13.03
C SER A 534 37.72 -18.42 11.59
N GLY A 535 36.81 -18.66 10.64
CA GLY A 535 36.91 -18.00 9.33
C GLY A 535 36.67 -16.48 9.46
N PRO A 536 37.02 -15.67 8.44
CA PRO A 536 36.79 -14.23 8.45
C PRO A 536 35.31 -13.92 8.60
N VAL A 537 35.00 -12.98 9.49
CA VAL A 537 33.63 -12.65 9.88
C VAL A 537 33.00 -11.63 8.93
N THR A 538 33.82 -10.79 8.28
CA THR A 538 33.40 -9.84 7.25
C THR A 538 34.16 -10.05 5.95
N GLU A 539 33.44 -10.23 4.85
CA GLU A 539 33.99 -10.44 3.49
C GLU A 539 33.52 -9.34 2.55
N LEU A 540 34.37 -8.90 1.61
CA LEU A 540 34.01 -8.01 0.50
C LEU A 540 34.43 -8.64 -0.83
N HIS A 541 33.45 -8.94 -1.68
CA HIS A 541 33.65 -9.45 -3.03
C HIS A 541 33.49 -8.33 -4.05
N LEU A 542 34.57 -8.04 -4.78
CA LEU A 542 34.61 -7.03 -5.83
C LEU A 542 34.70 -7.71 -7.20
N LEU A 543 33.77 -7.41 -8.11
CA LEU A 543 33.72 -8.02 -9.44
C LEU A 543 34.07 -6.99 -10.53
N ASP A 544 34.96 -7.33 -11.48
CA ASP A 544 35.22 -6.48 -12.67
C ASP A 544 34.01 -6.50 -13.62
N ARG A 545 33.55 -5.30 -14.01
CA ARG A 545 32.35 -5.10 -14.84
C ARG A 545 32.63 -5.00 -16.34
N ARG A 546 33.87 -5.16 -16.80
CA ARG A 546 34.21 -5.05 -18.24
C ARG A 546 33.58 -6.17 -19.07
N PHE A 547 32.43 -5.90 -19.66
CA PHE A 547 31.98 -6.28 -21.02
C PHE A 547 30.69 -5.49 -21.28
N ALA A 548 30.82 -4.34 -21.94
CA ALA A 548 29.69 -3.71 -22.62
C ALA A 548 29.80 -4.11 -24.07
N VAL A 549 28.71 -4.61 -24.64
CA VAL A 549 28.57 -4.92 -26.05
C VAL A 549 28.90 -3.66 -26.86
N SER A 550 30.01 -3.70 -27.58
CA SER A 550 30.25 -2.82 -28.71
C SER A 550 29.26 -3.22 -29.81
N ALA A 551 28.07 -2.63 -29.83
CA ALA A 551 27.32 -2.53 -31.07
C ALA A 551 28.08 -1.52 -31.96
N GLY A 552 28.35 -1.92 -33.20
CA GLY A 552 29.44 -1.37 -33.99
C GLY A 552 29.32 0.10 -34.37
N GLY A 553 30.47 0.77 -34.33
CA GLY A 553 30.71 2.11 -34.85
C GLY A 553 32.16 2.48 -34.54
N GLN A 554 32.95 2.74 -35.56
CA GLN A 554 34.39 2.94 -35.49
C GLN A 554 34.82 4.06 -34.53
N SER A 555 36.00 3.84 -33.96
CA SER A 555 36.81 4.82 -33.23
C SER A 555 36.99 6.12 -34.02
N ASP A 556 36.60 7.24 -33.43
CA ASP A 556 37.31 8.51 -33.58
C ASP A 556 37.51 9.14 -32.19
N GLU A 557 38.78 9.29 -31.83
CA GLU A 557 39.22 10.19 -30.78
C GLU A 557 38.99 11.64 -31.26
N THR A 558 38.07 12.38 -30.64
CA THR A 558 38.13 13.84 -30.62
C THR A 558 37.65 14.40 -29.28
N ASP A 559 38.39 15.40 -28.83
CA ASP A 559 38.19 16.22 -27.64
C ASP A 559 36.88 17.02 -27.65
N ASP A 560 36.37 17.30 -26.44
CA ASP A 560 35.70 18.54 -25.98
C ASP A 560 34.72 19.27 -26.92
N ASP A 561 33.41 19.28 -26.61
CA ASP A 561 32.71 20.50 -26.15
C ASP A 561 31.27 20.20 -25.66
N GLY A 562 30.71 21.13 -24.88
CA GLY A 562 29.39 21.02 -24.24
C GLY A 562 28.18 21.05 -25.18
N GLY A 563 27.10 20.40 -24.77
CA GLY A 563 25.80 20.47 -25.43
C GLY A 563 24.81 19.46 -24.84
N ALA A 564 23.55 19.86 -24.72
CA ALA A 564 22.46 19.07 -24.17
C ALA A 564 22.33 17.70 -24.86
N ALA A 565 22.27 16.62 -24.07
CA ALA A 565 21.86 15.31 -24.57
C ALA A 565 20.38 15.12 -24.22
N ASP A 566 19.59 15.35 -25.26
CA ASP A 566 18.15 15.11 -25.35
C ASP A 566 17.85 13.61 -25.21
N GLN A 567 16.67 13.33 -24.65
CA GLN A 567 16.11 11.98 -24.56
C GLN A 567 15.26 11.72 -25.80
N SER A 568 15.80 10.98 -26.76
CA SER A 568 14.99 10.22 -27.71
C SER A 568 15.89 9.19 -28.39
N ASP A 569 15.68 7.92 -28.08
CA ASP A 569 15.67 6.78 -29.03
C ASP A 569 15.73 5.45 -28.27
N GLU A 570 14.57 5.03 -27.75
CA GLU A 570 14.30 3.65 -27.32
C GLU A 570 13.29 2.95 -28.27
N ARG A 571 13.34 3.25 -29.57
CA ARG A 571 12.51 2.57 -30.56
C ARG A 571 13.31 2.24 -31.81
N GLU A 572 14.09 1.17 -31.74
CA GLU A 572 14.29 0.19 -32.82
C GLU A 572 15.35 -0.84 -32.40
N ALA A 573 14.91 -1.97 -31.86
CA ALA A 573 15.74 -3.18 -31.72
C ALA A 573 14.85 -4.44 -31.67
N ASP A 574 13.93 -4.57 -32.64
CA ASP A 574 13.18 -5.83 -32.86
C ASP A 574 13.84 -6.64 -33.98
N ALA A 575 14.97 -7.27 -33.64
CA ALA A 575 15.46 -8.47 -34.32
C ALA A 575 16.06 -9.38 -33.23
N PRO A 576 15.59 -10.64 -33.08
CA PRO A 576 16.13 -11.54 -32.08
C PRO A 576 17.55 -11.95 -32.50
N VAL A 577 18.55 -11.28 -31.93
CA VAL A 577 19.92 -11.79 -31.90
C VAL A 577 19.90 -13.05 -31.05
N TYR A 578 20.46 -14.14 -31.58
CA TYR A 578 20.60 -15.39 -30.84
C TYR A 578 21.71 -15.20 -29.79
N VAL A 579 21.31 -14.79 -28.58
CA VAL A 579 22.17 -14.62 -27.40
C VAL A 579 22.48 -16.00 -26.82
N ASP A 580 23.75 -16.36 -26.62
CA ASP A 580 24.12 -17.59 -25.93
C ASP A 580 23.96 -17.37 -24.41
N PRO A 581 22.97 -17.99 -23.74
CA PRO A 581 22.73 -17.79 -22.32
C PRO A 581 23.88 -18.30 -21.41
N ASN A 582 24.90 -18.95 -21.98
CA ASN A 582 26.09 -19.43 -21.26
C ASN A 582 27.33 -18.54 -21.40
N ASP A 583 27.26 -17.41 -22.12
CA ASP A 583 28.38 -16.46 -22.21
C ASP A 583 28.41 -15.49 -21.00
N PRO A 584 29.42 -15.56 -20.11
CA PRO A 584 29.53 -14.66 -18.95
C PRO A 584 29.77 -13.19 -19.33
N ALA A 585 30.26 -12.94 -20.56
CA ALA A 585 30.46 -11.60 -21.08
C ALA A 585 29.13 -10.84 -21.24
N GLU A 586 28.04 -11.56 -21.49
CA GLU A 586 26.71 -10.98 -21.71
C GLU A 586 25.85 -10.88 -20.43
N TRP A 587 26.31 -11.44 -19.29
CA TRP A 587 25.57 -11.37 -18.03
C TRP A 587 25.46 -9.95 -17.48
N ALA A 588 24.27 -9.60 -16.98
CA ALA A 588 24.07 -8.36 -16.25
C ALA A 588 24.85 -8.36 -14.93
N GLY A 589 25.17 -7.17 -14.40
CA GLY A 589 25.93 -7.03 -13.14
C GLY A 589 25.32 -7.82 -11.97
N ILE A 590 23.99 -7.82 -11.86
CA ILE A 590 23.28 -8.56 -10.80
C ILE A 590 23.40 -10.08 -10.93
N GLU A 591 23.48 -10.60 -12.15
CA GLU A 591 23.59 -12.05 -12.40
C GLU A 591 24.98 -12.56 -12.00
N ARG A 592 26.02 -11.75 -12.24
CA ARG A 592 27.39 -12.02 -11.78
C ARG A 592 27.50 -11.98 -10.26
N GLU A 593 26.87 -11.00 -9.63
CA GLU A 593 26.80 -10.95 -8.16
C GLU A 593 26.03 -12.16 -7.60
N ALA A 594 24.95 -12.58 -8.26
CA ALA A 594 24.18 -13.78 -7.90
C ALA A 594 25.03 -15.05 -7.93
N TYR A 595 25.93 -15.19 -8.91
CA TYR A 595 26.88 -16.31 -8.99
C TYR A 595 27.75 -16.39 -7.73
N VAL A 596 28.38 -15.29 -7.34
CA VAL A 596 29.24 -15.22 -6.14
C VAL A 596 28.44 -15.53 -4.88
N ILE A 597 27.23 -14.97 -4.76
CA ILE A 597 26.35 -15.23 -3.62
C ILE A 597 26.00 -16.72 -3.55
N ALA A 598 25.61 -17.33 -4.67
CA ALA A 598 25.26 -18.75 -4.73
C ALA A 598 26.44 -19.65 -4.35
N GLU A 599 27.61 -19.36 -4.89
CA GLU A 599 28.84 -20.10 -4.65
C GLU A 599 29.28 -20.03 -3.19
N ARG A 600 29.22 -18.83 -2.60
CA ARG A 600 29.51 -18.60 -1.18
C ARG A 600 28.49 -19.29 -0.27
N ILE A 601 27.20 -19.27 -0.59
CA ILE A 601 26.16 -20.02 0.16
C ILE A 601 26.46 -21.51 0.17
N ARG A 602 26.85 -22.10 -0.98
CA ARG A 602 27.21 -23.53 -1.07
C ARG A 602 28.41 -23.87 -0.19
N ARG A 603 29.47 -23.05 -0.24
CA ARG A 603 30.67 -23.22 0.58
C ARG A 603 30.39 -23.10 2.08
N LEU A 604 29.58 -22.13 2.48
CA LEU A 604 29.13 -21.98 3.87
C LEU A 604 28.38 -23.24 4.35
N ARG A 605 27.45 -23.75 3.53
CA ARG A 605 26.72 -24.99 3.85
C ARG A 605 27.59 -26.25 3.82
N ALA A 606 28.73 -26.23 3.13
CA ALA A 606 29.69 -27.32 3.10
C ALA A 606 30.60 -27.40 4.36
N GLY A 607 30.42 -26.49 5.33
CA GLY A 607 31.11 -26.54 6.62
C GLY A 607 32.27 -25.57 6.78
N GLU A 608 32.44 -24.60 5.87
CA GLU A 608 33.45 -23.53 6.02
C GLU A 608 33.15 -22.56 7.18
N PHE A 609 31.91 -22.53 7.66
CA PHE A 609 31.49 -21.71 8.80
C PHE A 609 30.42 -22.44 9.62
N GLU A 610 30.47 -22.30 10.94
CA GLU A 610 29.47 -22.84 11.87
C GLU A 610 28.86 -21.69 12.68
N LEU A 611 27.56 -21.78 12.95
CA LEU A 611 26.86 -20.83 13.82
C LEU A 611 27.10 -21.15 15.29
N ASP A 612 26.91 -20.16 16.16
CA ASP A 612 27.04 -20.28 17.62
C ASP A 612 26.32 -21.53 18.16
N GLY A 613 27.00 -22.28 19.04
CA GLY A 613 26.52 -23.59 19.50
C GLY A 613 26.73 -24.76 18.53
N ARG A 614 27.59 -24.60 17.51
CA ARG A 614 27.93 -25.62 16.49
C ARG A 614 26.71 -26.10 15.68
N ARG A 615 25.82 -25.16 15.35
CA ARG A 615 24.62 -25.43 14.54
C ARG A 615 24.95 -25.31 13.06
N GLY A 616 24.54 -26.30 12.26
CA GLY A 616 24.62 -26.22 10.80
C GLY A 616 23.76 -25.10 10.20
N ILE A 617 24.19 -24.54 9.08
CA ILE A 617 23.54 -23.40 8.41
C ILE A 617 22.33 -23.88 7.61
N LYS A 618 21.16 -23.31 7.91
CA LYS A 618 19.93 -23.45 7.12
C LYS A 618 19.84 -22.30 6.10
N LEU A 619 19.14 -22.49 5.00
CA LEU A 619 18.89 -21.41 4.03
C LEU A 619 18.06 -20.28 4.64
N ALA A 620 17.14 -20.60 5.56
CA ALA A 620 16.36 -19.60 6.30
C ALA A 620 17.20 -18.67 7.19
N ASP A 621 18.44 -19.07 7.55
CA ASP A 621 19.38 -18.25 8.31
C ASP A 621 20.06 -17.15 7.47
N ILE A 622 19.89 -17.21 6.15
CA ILE A 622 20.58 -16.36 5.18
C ILE A 622 19.61 -15.32 4.62
N ALA A 623 20.01 -14.05 4.71
CA ALA A 623 19.33 -12.95 4.04
C ALA A 623 20.24 -12.26 3.03
N VAL A 624 19.68 -11.88 1.88
CA VAL A 624 20.34 -11.02 0.89
C VAL A 624 19.62 -9.68 0.85
N LEU A 625 20.34 -8.62 1.20
CA LEU A 625 19.84 -7.27 1.29
C LEU A 625 20.30 -6.46 0.07
N LEU A 626 19.35 -5.79 -0.57
CA LEU A 626 19.57 -4.93 -1.72
C LEU A 626 19.11 -3.50 -1.40
N ARG A 627 19.79 -2.50 -1.98
CA ARG A 627 19.24 -1.12 -2.01
C ARG A 627 18.09 -0.99 -3.00
N ALA A 628 18.18 -1.76 -4.09
CA ALA A 628 17.32 -1.79 -5.25
C ALA A 628 15.89 -2.26 -4.97
N GLY A 629 14.98 -1.91 -5.89
CA GLY A 629 13.59 -2.37 -5.91
C GLY A 629 13.41 -3.80 -6.42
N VAL A 630 12.15 -4.19 -6.59
CA VAL A 630 11.73 -5.58 -6.80
C VAL A 630 12.41 -6.26 -8.00
N HIS A 631 12.56 -5.57 -9.14
CA HIS A 631 13.12 -6.18 -10.36
C HIS A 631 14.51 -6.77 -10.15
N THR A 632 15.37 -6.09 -9.38
CA THR A 632 16.72 -6.58 -9.05
C THR A 632 16.66 -7.77 -8.09
N ALA A 633 15.72 -7.76 -7.14
CA ALA A 633 15.49 -8.88 -6.23
C ALA A 633 14.96 -10.11 -6.97
N ASP A 634 14.02 -9.95 -7.90
CA ASP A 634 13.46 -11.04 -8.70
C ASP A 634 14.49 -11.64 -9.67
N ALA A 635 15.32 -10.80 -10.28
CA ALA A 635 16.46 -11.26 -11.08
C ALA A 635 17.42 -12.11 -10.23
N LEU A 636 17.76 -11.64 -9.03
CA LEU A 636 18.60 -12.39 -8.08
C LEU A 636 17.95 -13.73 -7.68
N VAL A 637 16.67 -13.73 -7.31
CA VAL A 637 15.92 -14.94 -6.93
C VAL A 637 15.90 -15.95 -8.08
N SER A 638 15.65 -15.48 -9.31
CA SER A 638 15.69 -16.31 -10.51
C SER A 638 17.07 -16.95 -10.70
N CYS A 639 18.14 -16.16 -10.61
CA CYS A 639 19.52 -16.66 -10.70
C CYS A 639 19.83 -17.69 -9.61
N LEU A 640 19.51 -17.41 -8.34
CA LEU A 640 19.72 -18.35 -7.22
C LEU A 640 18.95 -19.68 -7.44
N GLY A 641 17.73 -19.59 -7.98
CA GLY A 641 16.95 -20.75 -8.39
C GLY A 641 17.65 -21.62 -9.44
N ARG A 642 18.38 -21.01 -10.40
CA ARG A 642 19.22 -21.75 -11.36
C ARG A 642 20.38 -22.48 -10.70
N PHE A 643 20.91 -21.95 -9.61
CA PHE A 643 21.90 -22.65 -8.78
C PHE A 643 21.30 -23.70 -7.82
N GLY A 644 19.99 -23.98 -7.91
CA GLY A 644 19.33 -24.93 -7.02
C GLY A 644 19.25 -24.42 -5.56
N ILE A 645 19.29 -23.10 -5.36
CA ILE A 645 19.16 -22.46 -4.06
C ILE A 645 17.74 -21.89 -3.96
N PRO A 646 16.84 -22.49 -3.17
CA PRO A 646 15.54 -21.92 -2.87
C PRO A 646 15.68 -20.51 -2.29
N ALA A 647 15.13 -19.52 -2.97
CA ALA A 647 15.11 -18.13 -2.55
C ALA A 647 13.72 -17.54 -2.80
N TYR A 648 13.31 -16.58 -1.98
CA TYR A 648 12.10 -15.82 -2.22
C TYR A 648 12.32 -14.33 -1.92
N SER A 649 11.64 -13.48 -2.67
CA SER A 649 11.63 -12.05 -2.40
C SER A 649 10.54 -11.73 -1.37
N LYS A 650 10.91 -11.09 -0.25
CA LYS A 650 9.95 -10.40 0.64
C LYS A 650 9.53 -9.05 0.08
N THR A 651 10.22 -8.55 -0.95
CA THR A 651 9.81 -7.34 -1.65
C THR A 651 8.70 -7.73 -2.63
N PRO A 652 7.46 -7.28 -2.41
CA PRO A 652 6.37 -7.69 -3.26
C PRO A 652 6.54 -7.09 -4.64
N GLY A 653 6.34 -7.90 -5.68
CA GLY A 653 6.49 -7.50 -7.08
C GLY A 653 5.41 -6.57 -7.60
N LYS A 654 5.47 -6.29 -8.89
CA LYS A 654 4.51 -5.44 -9.60
C LYS A 654 3.29 -6.26 -10.02
N LEU A 655 2.21 -6.22 -9.23
CA LEU A 655 1.03 -7.06 -9.42
C LEU A 655 0.35 -6.81 -10.77
N LEU A 656 0.20 -5.55 -11.17
CA LEU A 656 -0.49 -5.17 -12.42
C LEU A 656 0.26 -5.63 -13.67
N GLN A 657 1.58 -5.83 -13.55
CA GLN A 657 2.42 -6.36 -14.63
C GLN A 657 2.38 -7.89 -14.75
N THR A 658 1.81 -8.60 -13.77
CA THR A 658 1.72 -10.07 -13.84
C THR A 658 0.76 -10.51 -14.94
N VAL A 659 1.11 -11.56 -15.68
CA VAL A 659 0.31 -12.04 -16.82
C VAL A 659 -1.13 -12.32 -16.39
N GLU A 660 -1.31 -12.97 -15.25
CA GLU A 660 -2.64 -13.33 -14.76
C GLU A 660 -3.54 -12.13 -14.42
N VAL A 661 -2.96 -11.02 -13.98
CA VAL A 661 -3.70 -9.78 -13.69
C VAL A 661 -3.91 -8.96 -14.95
N ARG A 662 -2.94 -8.93 -15.87
CA ARG A 662 -3.07 -8.27 -17.18
C ARG A 662 -4.22 -8.86 -17.99
N ASP A 663 -4.38 -10.18 -17.98
CA ASP A 663 -5.51 -10.86 -18.64
C ASP A 663 -6.87 -10.41 -18.07
N LEU A 664 -7.00 -10.34 -16.74
CA LEU A 664 -8.22 -9.87 -16.08
C LEU A 664 -8.49 -8.39 -16.30
N ARG A 665 -7.43 -7.56 -16.27
CA ARG A 665 -7.56 -6.13 -16.58
C ARG A 665 -8.01 -5.92 -18.02
N ALA A 666 -7.42 -6.61 -18.98
CA ALA A 666 -7.86 -6.53 -20.38
C ALA A 666 -9.33 -6.94 -20.53
N LEU A 667 -9.80 -7.94 -19.78
CA LEU A 667 -11.22 -8.28 -19.74
C LEU A 667 -12.07 -7.17 -19.14
N LEU A 668 -11.63 -6.54 -18.05
CA LEU A 668 -12.30 -5.40 -17.42
C LEU A 668 -12.38 -4.18 -18.35
N GLU A 669 -11.32 -3.89 -19.10
CA GLU A 669 -11.26 -2.86 -20.14
C GLU A 669 -12.29 -3.12 -21.25
N VAL A 670 -12.33 -4.35 -21.80
CA VAL A 670 -13.34 -4.75 -22.80
C VAL A 670 -14.77 -4.69 -22.22
N MET A 671 -14.95 -4.99 -20.93
CA MET A 671 -16.24 -4.88 -20.25
C MET A 671 -16.67 -3.42 -20.03
N ASP A 672 -15.74 -2.48 -19.87
CA ASP A 672 -16.01 -1.04 -19.84
C ASP A 672 -16.33 -0.55 -21.26
N ASN A 673 -15.39 -0.77 -22.20
CA ASN A 673 -15.48 -0.39 -23.60
C ASN A 673 -15.03 -1.53 -24.54
N GLY A 674 -16.00 -2.19 -25.20
CA GLY A 674 -15.72 -3.29 -26.13
C GLY A 674 -15.11 -2.88 -27.48
N GLN A 675 -14.81 -1.59 -27.69
CA GLN A 675 -14.19 -1.06 -28.91
C GLN A 675 -12.67 -0.88 -28.80
N GLN A 676 -12.04 -1.50 -27.81
CA GLN A 676 -10.59 -1.44 -27.61
C GLN A 676 -9.91 -2.68 -28.22
N ASP A 677 -9.14 -2.47 -29.28
CA ASP A 677 -8.56 -3.55 -30.09
C ASP A 677 -7.51 -4.39 -29.35
N ILE A 678 -6.56 -3.74 -28.65
CA ILE A 678 -5.49 -4.42 -27.91
C ILE A 678 -6.05 -5.25 -26.73
N PRO A 679 -6.88 -4.69 -25.83
CA PRO A 679 -7.50 -5.47 -24.76
C PRO A 679 -8.35 -6.63 -25.28
N LEU A 680 -9.10 -6.43 -26.37
CA LEU A 680 -9.89 -7.50 -26.97
C LEU A 680 -9.01 -8.63 -27.53
N ALA A 681 -7.93 -8.30 -28.22
CA ALA A 681 -6.97 -9.29 -28.71
C ALA A 681 -6.31 -10.06 -27.56
N ALA A 682 -5.91 -9.35 -26.49
CA ALA A 682 -5.33 -9.95 -25.29
C ALA A 682 -6.32 -10.94 -24.64
N VAL A 683 -7.59 -10.56 -24.49
CA VAL A 683 -8.64 -11.43 -23.93
C VAL A 683 -8.89 -12.66 -24.80
N LEU A 684 -8.93 -12.52 -26.12
CA LEU A 684 -9.12 -13.64 -27.05
C LEU A 684 -7.94 -14.63 -27.03
N ARG A 685 -6.72 -14.12 -26.85
CA ARG A 685 -5.48 -14.89 -26.67
C ARG A 685 -5.30 -15.43 -25.25
N SER A 686 -6.08 -14.95 -24.27
CA SER A 686 -6.01 -15.39 -22.88
C SER A 686 -6.85 -16.65 -22.63
N PRO A 687 -6.52 -17.43 -21.59
CA PRO A 687 -7.34 -18.56 -21.14
C PRO A 687 -8.61 -18.15 -20.37
N VAL A 688 -8.85 -16.85 -20.13
CA VAL A 688 -9.96 -16.37 -19.28
C VAL A 688 -11.35 -16.73 -19.86
N LEU A 689 -11.45 -16.86 -21.19
CA LEU A 689 -12.68 -17.23 -21.87
C LEU A 689 -12.74 -18.72 -22.28
N GLY A 690 -11.85 -19.56 -21.74
CA GLY A 690 -11.62 -20.95 -22.18
C GLY A 690 -10.39 -21.04 -23.08
N ASP A 691 -10.36 -21.99 -24.01
CA ASP A 691 -9.18 -22.25 -24.85
C ASP A 691 -8.71 -21.00 -25.62
N PRO A 692 -7.42 -20.60 -25.51
CA PRO A 692 -6.85 -19.45 -26.21
C PRO A 692 -6.95 -19.54 -27.73
N LEU A 693 -7.18 -18.40 -28.41
CA LEU A 693 -6.93 -18.32 -29.84
C LEU A 693 -5.43 -18.20 -30.11
N ASN A 694 -4.92 -18.99 -31.05
CA ASN A 694 -3.53 -18.92 -31.50
C ASN A 694 -3.33 -17.78 -32.51
N GLU A 695 -2.06 -17.48 -32.82
CA GLU A 695 -1.68 -16.36 -33.69
C GLU A 695 -2.27 -16.49 -35.11
N ARG A 696 -2.42 -17.72 -35.64
CA ARG A 696 -3.01 -17.95 -36.96
C ARG A 696 -4.52 -17.69 -36.95
N GLU A 697 -5.21 -18.15 -35.92
CA GLU A 697 -6.65 -17.93 -35.75
C GLU A 697 -6.98 -16.44 -35.62
N LEU A 698 -6.18 -15.70 -34.84
CA LEU A 698 -6.30 -14.24 -34.74
C LEU A 698 -6.07 -13.56 -36.09
N GLN A 699 -5.06 -14.00 -36.85
CA GLN A 699 -4.81 -13.49 -38.20
C GLN A 699 -5.99 -13.76 -39.15
N THR A 700 -6.62 -14.94 -39.06
CA THR A 700 -7.82 -15.28 -39.83
C THR A 700 -9.00 -14.38 -39.47
N VAL A 701 -9.20 -14.09 -38.18
CA VAL A 701 -10.24 -13.16 -37.71
C VAL A 701 -9.98 -11.74 -38.23
N CYS A 702 -8.74 -11.25 -38.15
CA CYS A 702 -8.33 -9.97 -38.77
C CYS A 702 -8.54 -9.96 -40.29
N GLY A 703 -8.40 -11.12 -40.93
CA GLY A 703 -8.59 -11.29 -42.37
C GLY A 703 -10.02 -11.11 -42.86
N ALA A 704 -11.02 -11.05 -41.97
CA ALA A 704 -12.41 -10.79 -42.31
C ALA A 704 -12.58 -9.46 -43.07
N ASP A 705 -11.95 -8.41 -42.56
CA ASP A 705 -11.88 -7.09 -43.19
C ASP A 705 -10.72 -6.31 -42.56
N ARG A 706 -9.68 -6.02 -43.36
CA ARG A 706 -8.49 -5.30 -42.91
C ARG A 706 -8.67 -3.78 -42.89
N SER A 707 -9.78 -3.27 -43.43
CA SER A 707 -10.07 -1.83 -43.49
C SER A 707 -10.74 -1.30 -42.22
N VAL A 708 -11.20 -2.20 -41.34
CA VAL A 708 -11.87 -1.85 -40.09
C VAL A 708 -10.99 -2.16 -38.87
N PRO A 709 -11.21 -1.48 -37.73
CA PRO A 709 -10.57 -1.82 -36.45
C PRO A 709 -10.84 -3.28 -36.04
N PHE A 710 -9.93 -3.86 -35.26
CA PHE A 710 -9.96 -5.28 -34.91
C PHE A 710 -11.28 -5.70 -34.23
N HIS A 711 -11.83 -4.89 -33.33
CA HIS A 711 -13.11 -5.22 -32.69
C HIS A 711 -14.27 -5.37 -33.68
N ARG A 712 -14.26 -4.61 -34.79
CA ARG A 712 -15.24 -4.78 -35.87
C ARG A 712 -14.96 -6.04 -36.68
N ALA A 713 -13.69 -6.33 -36.99
CA ALA A 713 -13.33 -7.58 -37.66
C ALA A 713 -13.78 -8.82 -36.85
N VAL A 714 -13.63 -8.80 -35.53
CA VAL A 714 -14.11 -9.86 -34.63
C VAL A 714 -15.64 -10.02 -34.70
N GLN A 715 -16.41 -8.91 -34.68
CA GLN A 715 -17.87 -8.95 -34.80
C GLN A 715 -18.32 -9.46 -36.17
N LEU A 716 -17.66 -9.01 -37.25
CA LEU A 716 -17.92 -9.48 -38.61
C LEU A 716 -17.64 -10.97 -38.72
N TYR A 717 -16.49 -11.44 -38.22
CA TYR A 717 -16.13 -12.85 -38.24
C TYR A 717 -17.09 -13.72 -37.42
N ALA A 718 -17.56 -13.26 -36.27
CA ALA A 718 -18.57 -13.97 -35.47
C ALA A 718 -19.90 -14.19 -36.24
N THR A 719 -20.20 -13.31 -37.20
CA THR A 719 -21.46 -13.29 -37.97
C THR A 719 -21.31 -13.97 -39.33
N HIS A 720 -20.20 -13.73 -40.03
CA HIS A 720 -19.96 -14.13 -41.43
C HIS A 720 -18.61 -14.85 -41.65
N GLY A 721 -17.98 -15.38 -40.59
CA GLY A 721 -16.70 -16.07 -40.67
C GLY A 721 -16.70 -17.26 -41.63
N CYS A 722 -15.59 -17.45 -42.34
CA CYS A 722 -15.44 -18.48 -43.36
C CYS A 722 -15.17 -19.89 -42.81
N ASP A 723 -14.62 -20.01 -41.60
CA ASP A 723 -14.44 -21.28 -40.88
C ASP A 723 -15.51 -21.41 -39.80
N GLY A 724 -16.42 -22.38 -39.95
CA GLY A 724 -17.53 -22.59 -39.02
C GLY A 724 -17.10 -22.94 -37.58
N SER A 725 -15.97 -23.64 -37.41
CA SER A 725 -15.45 -24.00 -36.09
C SER A 725 -14.91 -22.76 -35.37
N LEU A 726 -14.03 -22.00 -36.03
CA LEU A 726 -13.49 -20.77 -35.48
C LEU A 726 -14.59 -19.70 -35.30
N GLN A 727 -15.53 -19.59 -36.22
CA GLN A 727 -16.68 -18.69 -36.13
C GLN A 727 -17.52 -18.98 -34.87
N SER A 728 -17.87 -20.25 -34.64
CA SER A 728 -18.64 -20.66 -33.47
C SER A 728 -17.89 -20.36 -32.17
N THR A 729 -16.56 -20.59 -32.16
CA THR A 729 -15.67 -20.28 -31.03
C THR A 729 -15.63 -18.79 -30.73
N VAL A 730 -15.44 -17.94 -31.74
CA VAL A 730 -15.43 -16.46 -31.59
C VAL A 730 -16.80 -15.97 -31.10
N ARG A 731 -17.90 -16.48 -31.68
CA ARG A 731 -19.27 -16.16 -31.26
C ARG A 731 -19.52 -16.53 -29.80
N ALA A 732 -19.09 -17.72 -29.36
CA ALA A 732 -19.21 -18.17 -27.98
C ALA A 732 -18.41 -17.28 -27.01
N LYS A 733 -17.18 -16.89 -27.38
CA LYS A 733 -16.35 -15.96 -26.59
C LYS A 733 -17.00 -14.59 -26.45
N LEU A 734 -17.54 -14.00 -27.53
CA LEU A 734 -18.30 -12.74 -27.46
C LEU A 734 -19.55 -12.87 -26.58
N GLY A 735 -20.27 -13.98 -26.67
CA GLY A 735 -21.41 -14.29 -25.80
C GLY A 735 -21.04 -14.30 -24.31
N LYS A 736 -19.89 -14.87 -23.95
CA LYS A 736 -19.36 -14.83 -22.57
C LYS A 736 -19.07 -13.39 -22.12
N ILE A 737 -18.42 -12.57 -22.96
CA ILE A 737 -18.14 -11.16 -22.65
C ILE A 737 -19.44 -10.39 -22.38
N HIS A 738 -20.46 -10.55 -23.23
CA HIS A 738 -21.77 -9.89 -23.02
C HIS A 738 -22.45 -10.34 -21.73
N ARG A 739 -22.37 -11.64 -21.38
CA ARG A 739 -22.90 -12.17 -20.12
C ARG A 739 -22.20 -11.55 -18.92
N TYR A 740 -20.87 -11.45 -18.93
CA TYR A 740 -20.10 -10.81 -17.86
C TYR A 740 -20.42 -9.31 -17.75
N ARG A 741 -20.53 -8.60 -18.87
CA ARG A 741 -20.93 -7.18 -18.90
C ARG A 741 -22.33 -6.96 -18.32
N ARG A 742 -23.27 -7.89 -18.52
CA ARG A 742 -24.61 -7.83 -17.90
C ARG A 742 -24.55 -8.08 -16.40
N ALA A 743 -23.74 -9.03 -15.94
CA ALA A 743 -23.55 -9.32 -14.51
C ALA A 743 -22.96 -8.11 -13.76
N MET A 744 -21.98 -7.42 -14.35
CA MET A 744 -21.35 -6.20 -13.82
C MET A 744 -22.33 -5.02 -13.60
N ARG A 745 -23.52 -5.03 -14.22
CA ARG A 745 -24.53 -3.97 -14.05
C ARG A 745 -25.45 -4.19 -12.85
N VAL A 746 -25.53 -5.43 -12.36
CA VAL A 746 -26.49 -5.84 -11.32
C VAL A 746 -25.81 -6.37 -10.06
N ARG A 747 -24.48 -6.51 -10.08
CA ARG A 747 -23.64 -6.94 -8.96
C ARG A 747 -22.59 -5.88 -8.66
N SER A 748 -22.01 -5.97 -7.46
CA SER A 748 -20.78 -5.26 -7.12
C SER A 748 -19.63 -5.66 -8.06
N LEU A 749 -18.65 -4.77 -8.27
CA LEU A 749 -17.46 -5.08 -9.07
C LEU A 749 -16.70 -6.30 -8.51
N PRO A 750 -16.44 -6.40 -7.20
CA PRO A 750 -15.73 -7.55 -6.63
C PRO A 750 -16.49 -8.86 -6.79
N ASP A 751 -17.80 -8.90 -6.54
CA ASP A 751 -18.58 -10.14 -6.66
C ASP A 751 -18.66 -10.61 -8.12
N ALA A 752 -18.79 -9.67 -9.06
CA ALA A 752 -18.77 -9.99 -10.48
C ALA A 752 -17.39 -10.46 -10.94
N LEU A 753 -16.30 -9.81 -10.50
CA LEU A 753 -14.93 -10.23 -10.78
C LEU A 753 -14.64 -11.62 -10.22
N TRP A 754 -15.02 -11.89 -8.97
CA TRP A 754 -14.83 -13.21 -8.35
C TRP A 754 -15.63 -14.29 -9.08
N SER A 755 -16.89 -13.99 -9.42
CA SER A 755 -17.73 -14.89 -10.22
C SER A 755 -17.12 -15.22 -11.59
N ILE A 756 -16.36 -14.29 -12.19
CA ILE A 756 -15.63 -14.53 -13.44
C ILE A 756 -14.41 -15.40 -13.19
N ILE A 757 -13.61 -15.09 -12.16
CA ILE A 757 -12.38 -15.82 -11.82
C ILE A 757 -12.69 -17.29 -11.52
N ASP A 758 -13.73 -17.52 -10.72
CA ASP A 758 -14.17 -18.85 -10.29
C ASP A 758 -14.90 -19.59 -11.43
N GLY A 759 -15.91 -18.95 -12.02
CA GLY A 759 -16.76 -19.57 -13.05
C GLY A 759 -16.09 -19.81 -14.41
N SER A 760 -14.93 -19.19 -14.68
CA SER A 760 -14.12 -19.46 -15.88
C SER A 760 -13.15 -20.63 -15.73
N GLY A 761 -12.89 -21.10 -14.49
CA GLY A 761 -11.81 -22.02 -14.20
C GLY A 761 -10.41 -21.39 -14.27
N TYR A 762 -10.31 -20.07 -14.46
CA TYR A 762 -9.04 -19.37 -14.62
C TYR A 762 -8.13 -19.50 -13.38
N LEU A 763 -8.71 -19.48 -12.18
CA LEU A 763 -7.95 -19.69 -10.94
C LEU A 763 -7.27 -21.07 -10.88
N ALA A 764 -7.96 -22.11 -11.38
CA ALA A 764 -7.42 -23.47 -11.45
C ALA A 764 -6.32 -23.55 -12.52
N TYR A 765 -6.53 -22.94 -13.69
CA TYR A 765 -5.55 -22.87 -14.76
C TYR A 765 -4.24 -22.23 -14.28
N VAL A 766 -4.28 -21.01 -13.72
CA VAL A 766 -3.06 -20.33 -13.24
C VAL A 766 -2.41 -21.08 -12.08
N GLY A 767 -3.21 -21.81 -11.28
CA GLY A 767 -2.73 -22.70 -10.22
C GLY A 767 -1.89 -23.88 -10.70
N GLY A 768 -2.11 -24.34 -11.93
CA GLY A 768 -1.36 -25.43 -12.56
C GLY A 768 -0.07 -24.99 -13.25
N LEU A 769 0.17 -23.67 -13.40
CA LEU A 769 1.38 -23.12 -14.03
C LEU A 769 2.57 -23.10 -13.07
N ILE A 770 3.76 -22.80 -13.61
CA ILE A 770 4.96 -22.51 -12.83
C ILE A 770 4.65 -21.36 -11.86
N GLU A 771 5.03 -21.54 -10.59
CA GLU A 771 4.70 -20.64 -9.48
C GLU A 771 3.19 -20.43 -9.28
N GLY A 772 2.36 -21.43 -9.63
CA GLY A 772 0.90 -21.31 -9.63
C GLY A 772 0.29 -20.88 -8.29
N ARG A 773 0.93 -21.20 -7.15
CA ARG A 773 0.53 -20.68 -5.83
C ARG A 773 0.63 -19.15 -5.75
N ARG A 774 1.73 -18.56 -6.23
CA ARG A 774 1.93 -17.10 -6.28
C ARG A 774 0.90 -16.47 -7.22
N ARG A 775 0.67 -17.06 -8.40
CA ARG A 775 -0.31 -16.57 -9.38
C ARG A 775 -1.73 -16.57 -8.82
N ARG A 776 -2.14 -17.64 -8.12
CA ARG A 776 -3.43 -17.68 -7.41
C ARG A 776 -3.54 -16.58 -6.36
N ALA A 777 -2.49 -16.39 -5.57
CA ALA A 777 -2.46 -15.34 -4.57
C ALA A 777 -2.50 -13.93 -5.19
N ASN A 778 -1.89 -13.72 -6.37
CA ASN A 778 -2.01 -12.49 -7.15
C ASN A 778 -3.46 -12.22 -7.57
N LEU A 779 -4.19 -13.22 -8.06
CA LEU A 779 -5.61 -13.06 -8.41
C LEU A 779 -6.49 -12.72 -7.20
N VAL A 780 -6.26 -13.39 -6.07
CA VAL A 780 -6.96 -13.07 -4.81
C VAL A 780 -6.66 -11.64 -4.38
N ARG A 781 -5.40 -11.22 -4.45
CA ARG A 781 -4.97 -9.86 -4.11
C ARG A 781 -5.59 -8.83 -5.04
N PHE A 782 -5.63 -9.07 -6.35
CA PHE A 782 -6.29 -8.19 -7.30
C PHE A 782 -7.79 -8.00 -6.97
N HIS A 783 -8.47 -9.09 -6.59
CA HIS A 783 -9.85 -9.03 -6.09
C HIS A 783 -9.99 -8.26 -4.77
N GLU A 784 -9.06 -8.40 -3.82
CA GLU A 784 -9.05 -7.58 -2.59
C GLU A 784 -8.90 -6.08 -2.89
N HIS A 785 -8.10 -5.71 -3.88
CA HIS A 785 -7.98 -4.32 -4.32
C HIS A 785 -9.29 -3.80 -4.93
N ALA A 786 -9.99 -4.62 -5.73
CA ALA A 786 -11.33 -4.28 -6.20
C ALA A 786 -12.30 -4.05 -5.02
N ARG A 787 -12.25 -4.90 -3.98
CA ARG A 787 -13.08 -4.73 -2.75
C ARG A 787 -12.76 -3.44 -2.00
N ARG A 788 -11.48 -3.08 -1.85
CA ARG A 788 -11.07 -1.85 -1.18
C ARG A 788 -11.55 -0.62 -1.94
N CYS A 789 -11.40 -0.61 -3.27
CA CYS A 789 -11.88 0.49 -4.12
C CYS A 789 -13.39 0.72 -3.95
N GLU A 790 -14.19 -0.34 -3.81
CA GLU A 790 -15.64 -0.24 -3.62
C GLU A 790 -16.05 0.27 -2.22
N SER A 791 -15.25 0.02 -1.19
CA SER A 791 -15.57 0.40 0.21
C SER A 791 -15.77 1.91 0.40
N TYR A 792 -15.24 2.73 -0.51
CA TYR A 792 -15.48 4.16 -0.58
C TYR A 792 -16.72 4.41 -1.45
N ARG A 793 -17.82 4.85 -0.85
CA ARG A 793 -19.15 4.96 -1.48
C ARG A 793 -19.08 5.56 -2.89
N ARG A 794 -19.46 4.77 -3.91
CA ARG A 794 -19.73 5.11 -5.35
C ARG A 794 -18.59 4.95 -6.38
N HIS A 795 -18.00 3.76 -6.52
CA HIS A 795 -16.99 3.51 -7.56
C HIS A 795 -17.37 2.28 -8.42
N GLY A 796 -17.72 2.52 -9.69
CA GLY A 796 -17.99 1.49 -10.69
C GLY A 796 -16.75 1.10 -11.50
N LEU A 797 -16.90 0.17 -12.45
CA LEU A 797 -15.80 -0.39 -13.27
C LEU A 797 -14.85 0.67 -13.85
N ARG A 798 -15.38 1.73 -14.47
CA ARG A 798 -14.58 2.79 -15.08
C ARG A 798 -13.57 3.44 -14.11
N ARG A 799 -14.04 3.77 -12.90
CA ARG A 799 -13.19 4.39 -11.86
C ARG A 799 -12.14 3.43 -11.33
N PHE A 800 -12.46 2.14 -11.28
CA PHE A 800 -11.47 1.13 -10.92
C PHE A 800 -10.37 1.04 -11.98
N LEU A 801 -10.69 1.09 -13.27
CA LEU A 801 -9.69 1.13 -14.33
C LEU A 801 -8.83 2.41 -14.26
N GLU A 802 -9.44 3.58 -14.07
CA GLU A 802 -8.70 4.85 -13.86
C GLU A 802 -7.78 4.79 -12.64
N TYR A 803 -8.22 4.12 -11.56
CA TYR A 803 -7.37 3.82 -10.41
C TYR A 803 -6.15 2.98 -10.81
N LEU A 804 -6.35 1.89 -11.57
CA LEU A 804 -5.25 1.04 -12.04
C LEU A 804 -4.28 1.82 -12.96
N ASP A 805 -4.81 2.63 -13.88
CA ASP A 805 -4.01 3.47 -14.78
C ASP A 805 -3.17 4.50 -13.99
N SER A 806 -3.77 5.11 -12.96
CA SER A 806 -3.07 6.07 -12.10
C SER A 806 -1.89 5.46 -11.36
N LEU A 807 -1.99 4.18 -10.96
CA LEU A 807 -0.90 3.47 -10.32
C LEU A 807 0.27 3.30 -11.30
N GLU A 808 0.02 2.79 -12.49
CA GLU A 808 1.06 2.53 -13.49
C GLU A 808 1.75 3.80 -14.00
N SER A 809 1.00 4.89 -14.21
CA SER A 809 1.55 6.15 -14.69
C SER A 809 2.60 6.77 -13.76
N ASP A 810 2.53 6.45 -12.46
CA ASP A 810 3.44 6.94 -11.42
C ASP A 810 4.67 6.01 -11.21
N ASP A 811 4.85 4.98 -12.05
CA ASP A 811 5.76 3.84 -11.80
C ASP A 811 5.49 3.15 -10.45
N ARG A 812 4.26 3.31 -9.93
CA ARG A 812 3.77 2.64 -8.72
C ARG A 812 3.02 1.39 -9.13
N ASP A 813 3.04 0.38 -8.28
CA ASP A 813 2.29 -0.84 -8.53
C ASP A 813 1.80 -1.38 -7.20
N VAL A 814 0.71 -2.13 -7.26
CA VAL A 814 0.30 -2.94 -6.14
C VAL A 814 1.35 -4.02 -5.92
N ALA A 815 1.78 -4.14 -4.68
CA ALA A 815 2.60 -5.24 -4.20
C ALA A 815 2.00 -6.60 -4.61
N SER A 816 2.74 -7.45 -5.33
CA SER A 816 2.34 -8.83 -5.64
C SER A 816 2.31 -9.70 -4.39
N ALA A 817 1.54 -10.79 -4.40
CA ALA A 817 1.40 -11.64 -3.22
C ALA A 817 2.73 -12.35 -2.88
N SER A 818 3.24 -12.14 -1.66
CA SER A 818 4.33 -12.92 -1.10
C SER A 818 3.75 -14.21 -0.51
N VAL A 819 4.09 -15.36 -1.07
CA VAL A 819 3.70 -16.65 -0.48
C VAL A 819 4.65 -16.94 0.69
N SER A 820 4.23 -16.58 1.90
CA SER A 820 5.09 -16.59 3.10
C SER A 820 5.05 -17.87 3.93
N ASP A 821 4.15 -18.83 3.68
CA ASP A 821 3.76 -19.74 4.76
C ASP A 821 4.34 -21.17 4.72
N GLU A 822 5.10 -21.59 3.68
CA GLU A 822 5.57 -23.00 3.63
C GLU A 822 7.04 -23.25 3.18
N CYS A 823 7.80 -22.27 2.70
CA CYS A 823 9.25 -22.46 2.50
C CYS A 823 10.00 -22.17 3.81
N SER A 824 9.91 -23.08 4.78
CA SER A 824 10.58 -22.95 6.08
C SER A 824 12.11 -22.90 5.96
N ASP A 825 12.68 -23.30 4.82
CA ASP A 825 14.12 -23.31 4.57
C ASP A 825 14.49 -22.73 3.19
N ALA A 826 14.44 -21.40 3.05
CA ALA A 826 14.81 -20.69 1.83
C ALA A 826 15.51 -19.35 2.15
N VAL A 827 16.38 -18.90 1.23
CA VAL A 827 17.10 -17.62 1.33
C VAL A 827 16.13 -16.46 1.20
N GLN A 828 16.23 -15.49 2.12
CA GLN A 828 15.34 -14.34 2.15
C GLN A 828 15.95 -13.16 1.40
N VAL A 829 15.40 -12.79 0.25
CA VAL A 829 15.85 -11.62 -0.53
C VAL A 829 14.93 -10.43 -0.21
N MET A 830 15.49 -9.30 0.23
CA MET A 830 14.68 -8.14 0.59
C MET A 830 15.42 -6.82 0.45
N SER A 831 14.70 -5.70 0.45
CA SER A 831 15.32 -4.38 0.51
C SER A 831 15.89 -4.10 1.91
N ILE A 832 16.92 -3.27 1.99
CA ILE A 832 17.49 -2.85 3.29
C ILE A 832 16.42 -2.18 4.17
N HIS A 833 15.48 -1.42 3.58
CA HIS A 833 14.37 -0.81 4.32
C HIS A 833 13.45 -1.85 4.96
N ALA A 834 13.12 -2.92 4.24
CA ALA A 834 12.29 -4.02 4.76
C ALA A 834 13.00 -4.84 5.85
N SER A 835 14.34 -4.79 5.92
CA SER A 835 15.12 -5.49 6.93
C SER A 835 15.17 -4.79 8.30
N LYS A 836 14.74 -3.52 8.39
CA LYS A 836 14.77 -2.75 9.63
C LYS A 836 13.93 -3.45 10.71
N GLY A 837 14.49 -3.57 11.92
CA GLY A 837 13.89 -4.34 13.02
C GLY A 837 14.21 -5.85 12.99
N LEU A 838 14.48 -6.42 11.82
CA LEU A 838 14.87 -7.83 11.67
C LEU A 838 16.37 -8.05 11.98
N GLU A 839 16.73 -9.32 12.13
CA GLU A 839 18.10 -9.81 12.36
C GLU A 839 18.26 -11.20 11.75
N PHE A 840 19.45 -11.48 11.20
CA PHE A 840 19.76 -12.75 10.54
C PHE A 840 21.16 -13.24 10.94
N PRO A 841 21.36 -14.55 11.12
CA PRO A 841 22.68 -15.12 11.35
C PRO A 841 23.71 -14.71 10.29
N ILE A 842 23.34 -14.79 9.02
CA ILE A 842 24.20 -14.48 7.87
C ILE A 842 23.52 -13.46 6.97
N VAL A 843 24.22 -12.37 6.65
CA VAL A 843 23.70 -11.30 5.79
C VAL A 843 24.65 -11.04 4.64
N PHE A 844 24.09 -11.07 3.43
CA PHE A 844 24.71 -10.51 2.23
C PHE A 844 24.17 -9.10 1.99
N VAL A 845 25.03 -8.13 1.71
CA VAL A 845 24.63 -6.82 1.18
C VAL A 845 25.20 -6.71 -0.23
N ALA A 846 24.31 -6.76 -1.22
CA ALA A 846 24.67 -6.81 -2.64
C ALA A 846 24.28 -5.51 -3.38
N ASP A 847 24.65 -5.42 -4.67
CA ASP A 847 24.45 -4.27 -5.54
C ASP A 847 25.17 -3.01 -5.03
N LEU A 848 26.33 -3.17 -4.39
CA LEU A 848 27.09 -2.06 -3.79
C LEU A 848 27.70 -1.09 -4.83
N GLY A 849 27.85 -1.53 -6.07
CA GLY A 849 28.34 -0.73 -7.19
C GLY A 849 27.29 0.19 -7.83
N ARG A 850 26.02 0.10 -7.39
CA ARG A 850 24.94 0.93 -7.91
C ARG A 850 25.14 2.40 -7.56
N ARG A 851 24.85 3.27 -8.53
CA ARG A 851 24.87 4.72 -8.32
C ARG A 851 23.70 5.17 -7.45
N PHE A 852 23.94 6.09 -6.53
CA PHE A 852 22.90 6.77 -5.76
C PHE A 852 21.94 7.51 -6.69
N ASN A 853 20.65 7.45 -6.38
CA ASN A 853 19.63 8.16 -7.14
C ASN A 853 19.65 9.64 -6.74
N LEU A 854 20.01 10.53 -7.67
CA LEU A 854 20.08 11.99 -7.48
C LEU A 854 19.16 12.72 -8.46
N THR A 855 18.16 12.05 -9.03
CA THR A 855 17.24 12.63 -10.02
C THR A 855 16.46 13.83 -9.45
N ASP A 856 16.09 13.78 -8.17
CA ASP A 856 15.36 14.85 -7.48
C ASP A 856 16.14 16.18 -7.41
N ALA A 857 17.47 16.15 -7.51
CA ALA A 857 18.31 17.34 -7.50
C ALA A 857 18.57 17.95 -8.89
N ARG A 858 18.11 17.29 -9.98
CA ARG A 858 18.44 17.66 -11.37
C ARG A 858 17.26 18.23 -12.17
N GLY A 859 16.04 18.16 -11.65
CA GLY A 859 14.85 18.64 -12.36
C GLY A 859 14.85 20.15 -12.60
N ARG A 860 14.03 20.62 -13.56
CA ARG A 860 13.82 22.06 -13.82
C ARG A 860 13.10 22.78 -12.68
N MET A 861 12.27 22.03 -11.97
CA MET A 861 11.54 22.43 -10.78
C MET A 861 11.87 21.42 -9.68
N ILE A 862 12.51 21.89 -8.61
CA ILE A 862 12.88 21.05 -7.46
C ILE A 862 12.32 21.65 -6.18
N LEU A 863 12.08 20.79 -5.20
CA LEU A 863 11.47 21.16 -3.92
C LEU A 863 12.40 20.71 -2.80
N ASP A 864 12.73 21.64 -1.91
CA ASP A 864 13.44 21.34 -0.67
C ASP A 864 12.75 22.04 0.50
N ARG A 865 12.77 21.42 1.67
CA ARG A 865 12.05 21.93 2.84
C ARG A 865 12.62 23.25 3.36
N ASP A 866 13.94 23.43 3.34
CA ASP A 866 14.62 24.61 3.90
C ASP A 866 14.89 25.64 2.77
N ALA A 867 15.36 25.17 1.62
CA ALA A 867 15.67 25.98 0.43
C ALA A 867 14.43 26.34 -0.42
N GLY A 868 13.26 25.75 -0.17
CA GLY A 868 11.99 26.15 -0.75
C GLY A 868 11.76 25.60 -2.16
N ILE A 869 11.11 26.39 -3.01
CA ILE A 869 10.79 26.02 -4.40
C ILE A 869 11.92 26.53 -5.29
N GLY A 870 12.65 25.63 -5.96
CA GLY A 870 13.80 25.96 -6.80
C GLY A 870 13.50 25.77 -8.29
N PHE A 871 13.41 26.87 -9.04
CA PHE A 871 13.19 26.86 -10.49
C PHE A 871 14.47 27.20 -11.26
N ASN A 872 14.65 26.59 -12.43
CA ASN A 872 15.58 27.11 -13.43
C ASN A 872 15.09 28.46 -13.97
N VAL A 873 16.03 29.29 -14.38
CA VAL A 873 15.78 30.54 -15.11
C VAL A 873 15.62 30.17 -16.58
N VAL A 874 14.49 30.56 -17.17
CA VAL A 874 14.21 30.37 -18.61
C VAL A 874 14.34 31.72 -19.29
N ASP A 875 15.26 31.85 -20.24
CA ASP A 875 15.43 33.03 -21.08
C ASP A 875 14.95 32.75 -22.49
N ARG A 876 13.75 33.24 -22.82
CA ARG A 876 13.13 33.04 -24.13
C ARG A 876 13.83 33.84 -25.22
N ASP A 877 14.39 34.99 -24.90
CA ASP A 877 15.05 35.85 -25.89
C ASP A 877 16.39 35.23 -26.31
N ALA A 878 17.13 34.68 -25.34
CA ALA A 878 18.38 33.98 -25.58
C ALA A 878 18.23 32.48 -25.89
N LEU A 879 17.01 31.91 -25.76
CA LEU A 879 16.72 30.47 -25.89
C LEU A 879 17.60 29.58 -25.00
N ILE A 880 17.86 30.02 -23.77
CA ILE A 880 18.68 29.29 -22.80
C ILE A 880 17.94 29.03 -21.49
N GLU A 881 18.33 27.94 -20.82
CA GLU A 881 17.87 27.59 -19.48
C GLU A 881 19.07 27.32 -18.58
N TYR A 882 19.05 27.83 -17.35
CA TYR A 882 20.11 27.60 -16.37
C TYR A 882 19.60 27.69 -14.92
N PRO A 883 20.26 27.03 -13.95
CA PRO A 883 19.76 26.97 -12.58
C PRO A 883 19.91 28.30 -11.84
N SER A 884 18.81 28.79 -11.25
CA SER A 884 18.79 29.95 -10.36
C SER A 884 19.56 29.69 -9.06
N ILE A 885 19.82 30.72 -8.26
CA ILE A 885 20.52 30.54 -6.98
C ILE A 885 19.72 29.67 -6.00
N VAL A 886 18.39 29.83 -5.95
CA VAL A 886 17.51 29.01 -5.09
C VAL A 886 17.54 27.55 -5.54
N HIS A 887 17.49 27.30 -6.85
CA HIS A 887 17.65 25.94 -7.41
C HIS A 887 18.99 25.34 -7.00
N ARG A 888 20.11 26.06 -7.13
CA ARG A 888 21.42 25.52 -6.76
C ARG A 888 21.57 25.20 -5.28
N LEU A 889 20.97 26.02 -4.41
CA LEU A 889 20.93 25.78 -2.97
C LEU A 889 20.10 24.55 -2.64
N ALA A 890 18.90 24.44 -3.20
CA ALA A 890 18.03 23.27 -3.03
C ALA A 890 18.70 21.98 -3.56
N ALA A 891 19.31 22.03 -4.75
CA ALA A 891 20.02 20.88 -5.32
C ALA A 891 21.21 20.45 -4.45
N ALA A 892 21.96 21.39 -3.86
CA ALA A 892 23.07 21.09 -2.96
C ALA A 892 22.60 20.40 -1.68
N GLU A 893 21.50 20.89 -1.09
CA GLU A 893 20.92 20.34 0.13
C GLU A 893 20.33 18.93 -0.12
N ILE A 894 19.54 18.76 -1.18
CA ILE A 894 18.97 17.45 -1.58
C ILE A 894 20.08 16.43 -1.80
N GLU A 895 21.15 16.80 -2.51
CA GLU A 895 22.30 15.95 -2.75
C GLU A 895 23.01 15.51 -1.46
N LEU A 896 23.23 16.46 -0.54
CA LEU A 896 23.90 16.20 0.73
C LEU A 896 23.06 15.29 1.61
N GLN A 897 21.78 15.63 1.79
CA GLN A 897 20.84 14.83 2.56
C GLN A 897 20.73 13.43 1.98
N THR A 898 20.60 13.28 0.66
CA THR A 898 20.50 11.95 0.00
C THR A 898 21.71 11.09 0.32
N ARG A 899 22.93 11.64 0.24
CA ARG A 899 24.14 10.90 0.64
C ARG A 899 24.14 10.55 2.13
N ALA A 900 23.68 11.45 3.00
CA ALA A 900 23.57 11.19 4.43
C ALA A 900 22.61 10.02 4.74
N GLU A 901 21.48 9.98 4.06
CA GLU A 901 20.52 8.88 4.16
C GLU A 901 21.08 7.57 3.61
N GLU A 902 21.71 7.58 2.43
CA GLU A 902 22.33 6.37 1.87
C GLU A 902 23.42 5.80 2.81
N LEU A 903 24.18 6.66 3.50
CA LEU A 903 25.15 6.20 4.51
C LEU A 903 24.47 5.50 5.69
N ARG A 904 23.32 6.00 6.15
CA ARG A 904 22.50 5.33 7.17
C ARG A 904 21.87 4.03 6.65
N VAL A 905 21.47 3.99 5.38
CA VAL A 905 20.99 2.76 4.74
C VAL A 905 22.09 1.69 4.76
N LEU A 906 23.33 2.03 4.40
CA LEU A 906 24.46 1.10 4.51
C LEU A 906 24.65 0.61 5.96
N TYR A 907 24.56 1.51 6.94
CA TYR A 907 24.66 1.16 8.37
C TYR A 907 23.56 0.17 8.80
N VAL A 908 22.31 0.42 8.41
CA VAL A 908 21.19 -0.48 8.70
C VAL A 908 21.43 -1.86 8.08
N GLY A 909 21.84 -1.91 6.80
CA GLY A 909 22.10 -3.16 6.09
C GLY A 909 23.19 -4.01 6.76
N MET A 910 24.32 -3.40 7.13
CA MET A 910 25.42 -4.12 7.79
C MET A 910 25.06 -4.56 9.21
N THR A 911 24.30 -3.77 9.98
CA THR A 911 23.90 -4.09 11.37
C THR A 911 22.78 -5.14 11.48
N ARG A 912 22.31 -5.71 10.36
CA ARG A 912 21.38 -6.85 10.38
C ARG A 912 22.06 -8.18 10.66
N ALA A 913 23.38 -8.26 10.42
CA ALA A 913 24.17 -9.47 10.60
C ALA A 913 24.38 -9.78 12.09
N GLN A 914 24.10 -11.02 12.51
CA GLN A 914 24.46 -11.51 13.84
C GLN A 914 25.87 -12.11 13.83
N GLU A 915 26.19 -13.02 12.91
CA GLU A 915 27.42 -13.81 12.99
C GLU A 915 28.36 -13.64 11.79
N LYS A 916 27.83 -13.43 10.58
CA LYS A 916 28.64 -13.25 9.36
C LYS A 916 28.07 -12.19 8.43
N LEU A 917 28.93 -11.31 7.93
CA LEU A 917 28.59 -10.22 7.00
C LEU A 917 29.37 -10.36 5.69
N ILE A 918 28.67 -10.37 4.56
CA ILE A 918 29.29 -10.51 3.23
C ILE A 918 28.81 -9.36 2.35
N LEU A 919 29.74 -8.59 1.83
CA LEU A 919 29.51 -7.44 0.97
C LEU A 919 29.84 -7.81 -0.47
N VAL A 920 28.94 -7.54 -1.42
CA VAL A 920 29.14 -7.90 -2.84
C VAL A 920 28.86 -6.69 -3.72
N GLY A 921 29.78 -6.36 -4.61
CA GLY A 921 29.59 -5.27 -5.56
C GLY A 921 30.43 -5.39 -6.81
N SER A 922 29.87 -4.93 -7.92
CA SER A 922 30.52 -4.90 -9.22
C SER A 922 30.90 -3.47 -9.66
N ALA A 923 32.14 -3.28 -10.13
CA ALA A 923 32.62 -2.02 -10.70
C ALA A 923 33.74 -2.28 -11.72
N PRO A 924 33.97 -1.40 -12.71
CA PRO A 924 35.10 -1.54 -13.61
C PRO A 924 36.42 -1.60 -12.83
N ALA A 925 37.31 -2.55 -13.14
CA ALA A 925 38.56 -2.71 -12.39
C ALA A 925 39.43 -1.45 -12.36
N ALA A 926 39.41 -0.65 -13.45
CA ALA A 926 40.10 0.63 -13.49
C ALA A 926 39.62 1.60 -12.40
N VAL A 927 38.31 1.61 -12.10
CA VAL A 927 37.72 2.44 -11.04
C VAL A 927 38.16 1.94 -9.67
N ILE A 928 38.10 0.62 -9.41
CA ILE A 928 38.55 0.03 -8.13
C ILE A 928 40.03 0.34 -7.90
N GLN A 929 40.87 0.13 -8.92
CA GLN A 929 42.31 0.40 -8.84
C GLN A 929 42.59 1.89 -8.62
N GLN A 930 41.85 2.77 -9.30
CA GLN A 930 41.95 4.22 -9.11
C GLN A 930 41.56 4.65 -7.69
N LEU A 931 40.47 4.10 -7.13
CA LEU A 931 40.06 4.36 -5.75
C LEU A 931 41.13 3.92 -4.76
N ARG A 932 41.67 2.69 -4.91
CA ARG A 932 42.76 2.18 -4.05
C ARG A 932 44.01 3.05 -4.13
N ARG A 933 44.49 3.35 -5.34
CA ARG A 933 45.71 4.15 -5.53
C ARG A 933 45.60 5.53 -4.89
N ARG A 934 44.48 6.21 -5.06
CA ARG A 934 44.25 7.57 -4.53
C ARG A 934 44.29 7.67 -3.01
N THR A 935 44.00 6.58 -2.30
CA THR A 935 43.89 6.58 -0.83
C THR A 935 44.93 5.73 -0.13
N ALA A 936 45.77 5.00 -0.86
CA ALA A 936 46.80 4.12 -0.29
C ALA A 936 47.78 4.84 0.64
N SER A 937 48.15 6.09 0.35
CA SER A 937 49.04 6.90 1.17
C SER A 937 48.33 7.77 2.22
N ARG A 938 46.99 7.74 2.27
CA ARG A 938 46.19 8.65 3.13
C ARG A 938 45.91 8.03 4.49
N LYS A 939 45.90 8.87 5.53
CA LYS A 939 45.48 8.50 6.89
C LYS A 939 43.98 8.79 7.09
N GLY A 940 43.13 8.04 6.39
CA GLY A 940 41.67 8.15 6.43
C GLY A 940 41.04 8.91 5.26
N LEU A 941 39.73 9.14 5.35
CA LEU A 941 38.96 9.91 4.37
C LEU A 941 38.56 11.27 4.95
N THR A 942 38.35 12.26 4.08
CA THR A 942 37.82 13.57 4.47
C THR A 942 36.31 13.64 4.29
N GLY A 943 35.66 14.67 4.84
CA GLY A 943 34.24 14.90 4.55
C GLY A 943 33.99 14.98 3.04
N LEU A 944 34.79 15.72 2.29
CA LEU A 944 34.57 15.87 0.85
C LEU A 944 34.63 14.55 0.06
N ASP A 945 35.46 13.58 0.48
CA ASP A 945 35.51 12.26 -0.14
C ASP A 945 34.14 11.55 -0.02
N VAL A 946 33.50 11.64 1.15
CA VAL A 946 32.16 11.07 1.39
C VAL A 946 31.08 11.85 0.62
N ALA A 947 31.14 13.19 0.62
CA ALA A 947 30.18 14.06 -0.08
C ALA A 947 30.23 13.95 -1.61
N THR A 948 31.30 13.38 -2.18
CA THR A 948 31.46 13.21 -3.62
C THR A 948 31.27 11.77 -4.09
N GLY A 949 31.13 10.82 -3.16
CA GLY A 949 30.82 9.43 -3.46
C GLY A 949 29.54 9.27 -4.29
N ARG A 950 29.58 8.35 -5.26
CA ARG A 950 28.48 8.10 -6.20
C ARG A 950 27.83 6.74 -5.99
N SER A 951 28.46 5.83 -5.24
CA SER A 951 28.02 4.47 -4.92
C SER A 951 28.56 4.03 -3.54
N PHE A 952 28.08 2.91 -3.00
CA PHE A 952 28.65 2.38 -1.75
C PHE A 952 30.10 1.94 -1.91
N LEU A 953 30.51 1.45 -3.08
CA LEU A 953 31.92 1.11 -3.35
C LEU A 953 32.84 2.33 -3.31
N ASP A 954 32.37 3.52 -3.72
CA ASP A 954 33.13 4.77 -3.60
C ASP A 954 33.39 5.18 -2.15
N TRP A 955 32.69 4.58 -1.18
CA TRP A 955 32.94 4.77 0.25
C TRP A 955 33.74 3.61 0.85
N ILE A 956 33.31 2.37 0.58
CA ILE A 956 33.88 1.16 1.20
C ILE A 956 35.32 0.94 0.76
N VAL A 957 35.61 0.99 -0.56
CA VAL A 957 36.96 0.68 -1.08
C VAL A 957 37.99 1.68 -0.53
N PRO A 958 37.78 3.01 -0.61
CA PRO A 958 38.72 3.97 -0.02
C PRO A 958 38.86 3.81 1.50
N ALA A 959 37.76 3.62 2.24
CA ALA A 959 37.79 3.49 3.69
C ALA A 959 38.62 2.28 4.14
N LEU A 960 38.45 1.13 3.48
CA LEU A 960 39.24 -0.08 3.74
C LEU A 960 40.71 0.06 3.32
N THR A 961 40.98 0.78 2.23
CA THR A 961 42.36 1.01 1.76
C THR A 961 43.18 1.83 2.74
N THR A 962 42.54 2.77 3.46
CA THR A 962 43.22 3.58 4.48
C THR A 962 43.50 2.85 5.80
N GLN A 963 43.04 1.60 5.94
CA GLN A 963 43.28 0.80 7.14
C GLN A 963 44.67 0.13 7.12
N PRO A 964 45.30 -0.07 8.28
CA PRO A 964 46.52 -0.88 8.41
C PRO A 964 46.37 -2.29 7.82
N ALA A 965 47.46 -2.84 7.28
CA ALA A 965 47.50 -4.17 6.65
C ALA A 965 47.03 -5.33 7.56
N GLY A 966 47.09 -5.18 8.89
CA GLY A 966 46.59 -6.17 9.83
C GLY A 966 45.07 -6.18 10.02
N ILE A 967 44.35 -5.16 9.53
CA ILE A 967 42.89 -5.04 9.65
C ILE A 967 42.19 -5.56 8.39
N VAL A 968 42.78 -5.32 7.21
CA VAL A 968 42.21 -5.68 5.90
C VAL A 968 43.19 -6.57 5.13
N ALA A 969 42.77 -7.78 4.81
CA ALA A 969 43.50 -8.67 3.92
C ALA A 969 42.95 -8.51 2.49
N TRP A 970 43.80 -8.10 1.55
CA TRP A 970 43.48 -8.03 0.13
C TRP A 970 43.92 -9.31 -0.59
N ASP A 971 43.20 -9.69 -1.64
CA ASP A 971 43.54 -10.77 -2.59
C ASP A 971 43.70 -12.16 -1.93
N GLY A 972 42.90 -12.42 -0.89
CA GLY A 972 42.83 -13.75 -0.26
C GLY A 972 44.09 -14.17 0.51
N ALA A 973 44.99 -13.24 0.86
CA ALA A 973 46.07 -13.52 1.78
C ALA A 973 45.49 -14.06 3.12
N ASP A 974 45.76 -15.33 3.42
CA ASP A 974 45.18 -16.02 4.58
C ASP A 974 45.63 -15.35 5.88
N SER A 975 44.69 -14.65 6.50
CA SER A 975 44.84 -14.11 7.85
C SER A 975 43.50 -14.24 8.55
N ASP A 976 43.34 -15.31 9.31
CA ASP A 976 42.23 -15.50 10.26
C ASP A 976 42.17 -14.37 11.32
N ALA A 977 43.19 -13.50 11.38
CA ALA A 977 43.24 -12.34 12.27
C ALA A 977 42.63 -11.05 11.68
N SER A 978 42.43 -10.97 10.36
CA SER A 978 41.94 -9.74 9.72
C SER A 978 40.43 -9.53 9.96
N LEU A 979 40.00 -8.27 10.10
CA LEU A 979 38.57 -7.91 10.25
C LEU A 979 37.81 -8.02 8.92
N TYR A 980 38.49 -7.66 7.82
CA TYR A 980 37.96 -7.72 6.47
C TYR A 980 38.82 -8.61 5.58
N GLN A 981 38.19 -9.54 4.87
CA GLN A 981 38.78 -10.24 3.74
C GLN A 981 38.21 -9.66 2.43
N VAL A 982 39.06 -9.09 1.60
CA VAL A 982 38.67 -8.52 0.30
C VAL A 982 39.12 -9.46 -0.81
N VAL A 983 38.16 -9.96 -1.59
CA VAL A 983 38.39 -10.83 -2.74
C VAL A 983 38.03 -10.08 -4.02
N VAL A 984 39.02 -9.88 -4.88
CA VAL A 984 38.83 -9.26 -6.20
C VAL A 984 38.72 -10.37 -7.25
N HIS A 985 37.54 -10.47 -7.87
CA HIS A 985 37.28 -11.39 -8.97
C HIS A 985 37.67 -10.69 -10.28
N ALA A 986 38.83 -11.07 -10.81
CA ALA A 986 39.34 -10.53 -12.05
C ALA A 986 38.54 -11.02 -13.27
N ALA A 987 38.59 -10.26 -14.37
CA ALA A 987 37.75 -10.50 -15.54
C ALA A 987 38.02 -11.86 -16.21
N ASP A 988 39.24 -12.38 -16.12
CA ASP A 988 39.64 -13.72 -16.56
C ASP A 988 38.92 -14.83 -15.77
N VAL A 989 38.90 -14.73 -14.44
CA VAL A 989 38.18 -15.67 -13.56
C VAL A 989 36.68 -15.64 -13.85
N ILE A 990 36.11 -14.45 -14.08
CA ILE A 990 34.68 -14.29 -14.38
C ILE A 990 34.31 -14.93 -15.72
N ARG A 991 35.21 -14.96 -16.72
CA ARG A 991 34.97 -15.62 -18.02
C ARG A 991 34.83 -17.13 -17.91
N GLU A 992 35.37 -17.73 -16.85
CA GLU A 992 35.25 -19.17 -16.61
C GLU A 992 33.92 -19.56 -15.95
N TRP A 993 33.16 -18.59 -15.43
CA TRP A 993 31.89 -18.85 -14.77
C TRP A 993 30.88 -19.42 -15.75
N ARG A 994 30.02 -20.32 -15.28
CA ARG A 994 28.94 -20.88 -16.10
C ARG A 994 27.64 -20.85 -15.31
N MET A 995 26.60 -20.34 -15.94
CA MET A 995 25.25 -20.41 -15.37
C MET A 995 24.80 -21.86 -15.56
N PRO A 996 24.32 -22.53 -14.52
CA PRO A 996 23.63 -23.79 -14.73
C PRO A 996 22.48 -23.54 -15.72
N PRO A 997 22.20 -24.47 -16.64
CA PRO A 997 21.05 -24.32 -17.52
C PRO A 997 19.84 -24.00 -16.64
N ALA A 998 19.04 -23.01 -17.06
CA ALA A 998 17.80 -22.67 -16.37
C ALA A 998 17.11 -24.00 -16.08
N PRO A 999 16.76 -24.32 -14.82
CA PRO A 999 16.43 -25.66 -14.38
C PRO A 999 15.35 -26.14 -15.32
N GLY A 1000 15.79 -26.93 -16.32
CA GLY A 1000 14.98 -27.22 -17.49
C GLY A 1000 13.90 -28.06 -16.91
N SER A 1001 12.71 -27.44 -16.75
CA SER A 1001 11.69 -27.81 -15.77
C SER A 1001 11.98 -29.20 -15.27
N THR A 1002 12.56 -29.37 -14.08
CA THR A 1002 12.46 -30.67 -13.43
C THR A 1002 10.97 -30.76 -13.17
N ARG A 1003 10.23 -31.13 -14.22
CA ARG A 1003 8.79 -31.25 -14.23
C ARG A 1003 8.63 -32.21 -13.08
N SER A 1004 7.90 -31.78 -12.06
CA SER A 1004 7.53 -32.69 -11.01
C SER A 1004 7.16 -34.00 -11.69
N PRO A 1005 7.72 -35.15 -11.28
CA PRO A 1005 7.40 -36.43 -11.91
C PRO A 1005 5.88 -36.61 -12.07
N LEU A 1006 5.11 -35.99 -11.16
CA LEU A 1006 3.65 -35.82 -11.24
C LEU A 1006 3.15 -34.99 -12.43
N LEU A 1007 3.72 -33.83 -12.72
CA LEU A 1007 3.35 -33.00 -13.89
C LEU A 1007 3.68 -33.69 -15.21
N GLU A 1008 4.80 -34.41 -15.26
CA GLU A 1008 5.12 -35.24 -16.43
C GLU A 1008 4.20 -36.44 -16.58
N ALA A 1009 3.87 -37.10 -15.47
CA ALA A 1009 2.89 -38.17 -15.48
C ALA A 1009 1.52 -37.64 -15.92
N ALA A 1010 1.07 -36.50 -15.38
CA ALA A 1010 -0.19 -35.84 -15.73
C ALA A 1010 -0.23 -35.39 -17.20
N GLY A 1011 0.85 -34.81 -17.73
CA GLY A 1011 0.92 -34.42 -19.15
C GLY A 1011 0.94 -35.60 -20.12
N ARG A 1012 1.27 -36.81 -19.64
CA ARG A 1012 1.17 -38.07 -20.40
C ARG A 1012 -0.19 -38.75 -20.25
N MET A 1013 -1.02 -38.32 -19.28
CA MET A 1013 -2.39 -38.84 -19.14
C MET A 1013 -3.22 -38.34 -20.31
N LYS A 1014 -3.82 -39.27 -21.05
CA LYS A 1014 -4.84 -38.94 -22.04
C LYS A 1014 -6.18 -38.78 -21.32
N PRO A 1015 -7.05 -37.85 -21.77
CA PRO A 1015 -8.44 -37.84 -21.33
C PRO A 1015 -9.02 -39.23 -21.53
N LEU A 1016 -9.70 -39.74 -20.50
CA LEU A 1016 -10.46 -40.98 -20.64
C LEU A 1016 -11.53 -40.78 -21.72
N PRO A 1017 -11.66 -41.69 -22.69
CA PRO A 1017 -12.80 -41.68 -23.59
C PRO A 1017 -14.09 -41.64 -22.76
N PRO A 1018 -15.09 -40.83 -23.14
CA PRO A 1018 -16.32 -40.68 -22.37
C PRO A 1018 -17.06 -42.02 -22.14
N ASP A 1019 -16.77 -43.02 -22.97
CA ASP A 1019 -17.46 -44.31 -23.02
C ASP A 1019 -16.68 -45.48 -22.39
N GLU A 1020 -15.47 -45.25 -21.84
CA GLU A 1020 -14.66 -46.30 -21.17
C GLU A 1020 -14.74 -46.19 -19.64
N PRO A 1021 -15.55 -47.04 -18.96
CA PRO A 1021 -15.57 -47.08 -17.50
C PRO A 1021 -14.31 -47.77 -16.98
N VAL A 1022 -13.34 -46.98 -16.52
CA VAL A 1022 -12.20 -47.52 -15.76
C VAL A 1022 -12.66 -47.80 -14.34
N SER A 1023 -12.61 -49.07 -13.95
CA SER A 1023 -12.80 -49.46 -12.55
C SER A 1023 -11.63 -48.88 -11.73
N PRO A 1024 -11.90 -48.09 -10.68
CA PRO A 1024 -10.85 -47.48 -9.86
C PRO A 1024 -9.93 -48.57 -9.29
N THR A 1025 -8.62 -48.40 -9.48
CA THR A 1025 -7.59 -49.39 -9.09
C THR A 1025 -7.27 -49.36 -7.59
N SER A 1026 -7.93 -48.50 -6.80
CA SER A 1026 -7.63 -48.29 -5.38
C SER A 1026 -8.83 -47.72 -4.61
N THR A 1027 -8.89 -48.03 -3.32
CA THR A 1027 -9.97 -47.60 -2.41
C THR A 1027 -10.04 -46.08 -2.21
N TRP A 1028 -8.91 -45.36 -2.29
CA TRP A 1028 -8.91 -43.90 -2.22
C TRP A 1028 -9.50 -43.25 -3.49
N ALA A 1029 -9.30 -43.88 -4.67
CA ALA A 1029 -9.88 -43.41 -5.92
C ALA A 1029 -11.39 -43.67 -5.96
N GLU A 1030 -11.85 -44.80 -5.40
CA GLU A 1030 -13.27 -45.06 -5.16
C GLU A 1030 -13.90 -44.00 -4.27
N ASP A 1031 -13.28 -43.68 -3.12
CA ASP A 1031 -13.76 -42.64 -2.20
C ASP A 1031 -13.76 -41.26 -2.88
N LEU A 1032 -12.73 -40.91 -3.64
CA LEU A 1032 -12.67 -39.65 -4.38
C LEU A 1032 -13.77 -39.56 -5.45
N ILE A 1033 -13.97 -40.61 -6.26
CA ILE A 1033 -15.02 -40.65 -7.27
C ILE A 1033 -16.39 -40.55 -6.60
N ALA A 1034 -16.61 -41.27 -5.48
CA ALA A 1034 -17.83 -41.19 -4.70
C ALA A 1034 -18.09 -39.76 -4.19
N ARG A 1035 -17.06 -39.06 -3.68
CA ARG A 1035 -17.16 -37.66 -3.22
C ARG A 1035 -17.41 -36.66 -4.35
N VAL A 1036 -16.76 -36.82 -5.50
CA VAL A 1036 -16.92 -35.91 -6.65
C VAL A 1036 -18.26 -36.13 -7.36
N ARG A 1037 -18.75 -37.37 -7.41
CA ARG A 1037 -20.08 -37.71 -7.95
C ARG A 1037 -21.21 -37.51 -6.95
N PHE A 1038 -20.91 -37.20 -5.69
CA PHE A 1038 -21.93 -36.96 -4.68
C PHE A 1038 -22.81 -35.78 -5.12
N GLN A 1039 -24.08 -36.07 -5.36
CA GLN A 1039 -25.12 -35.07 -5.52
C GLN A 1039 -25.88 -34.99 -4.20
N TYR A 1040 -26.07 -33.78 -3.70
CA TYR A 1040 -26.83 -33.57 -2.47
C TYR A 1040 -28.24 -34.16 -2.65
N PRO A 1041 -28.66 -35.18 -1.86
CA PRO A 1041 -29.90 -35.91 -2.12
C PRO A 1041 -31.16 -35.05 -2.09
N HIS A 1042 -31.11 -33.89 -1.42
CA HIS A 1042 -32.22 -32.96 -1.23
C HIS A 1042 -32.01 -31.63 -1.97
N LEU A 1043 -31.22 -31.62 -3.06
CA LEU A 1043 -30.94 -30.39 -3.83
C LEU A 1043 -32.23 -29.72 -4.35
N GLU A 1044 -33.20 -30.52 -4.76
CA GLU A 1044 -34.53 -30.06 -5.23
C GLU A 1044 -35.28 -29.29 -4.12
N ALA A 1045 -35.13 -29.69 -2.85
CA ALA A 1045 -35.74 -28.98 -1.72
C ALA A 1045 -35.00 -27.69 -1.33
N ALA A 1046 -33.73 -27.53 -1.70
CA ALA A 1046 -32.92 -26.36 -1.34
C ALA A 1046 -33.40 -25.05 -1.99
N SER A 1047 -34.15 -25.13 -3.09
CA SER A 1047 -34.76 -23.96 -3.75
C SER A 1047 -36.17 -23.64 -3.25
N VAL A 1048 -36.77 -24.50 -2.42
CA VAL A 1048 -38.13 -24.31 -1.91
C VAL A 1048 -38.08 -23.32 -0.74
N PRO A 1049 -38.86 -22.23 -0.77
CA PRO A 1049 -38.93 -21.32 0.37
C PRO A 1049 -39.49 -22.05 1.60
N SER A 1050 -38.85 -21.89 2.75
CA SER A 1050 -39.31 -22.50 4.01
C SER A 1050 -40.64 -21.93 4.51
N VAL A 1051 -40.99 -20.71 4.08
CA VAL A 1051 -42.25 -20.04 4.38
C VAL A 1051 -42.84 -19.46 3.11
N VAL A 1052 -44.10 -19.79 2.82
CA VAL A 1052 -44.84 -19.28 1.65
C VAL A 1052 -46.18 -18.70 2.12
N ALA A 1053 -46.57 -17.55 1.58
CA ALA A 1053 -47.94 -17.07 1.77
C ALA A 1053 -48.89 -17.86 0.87
N ALA A 1054 -50.03 -18.30 1.39
CA ALA A 1054 -51.00 -19.09 0.63
C ALA A 1054 -51.49 -18.38 -0.65
N SER A 1055 -51.49 -17.04 -0.66
CA SER A 1055 -51.77 -16.22 -1.85
C SER A 1055 -50.70 -16.33 -2.93
N ASP A 1056 -49.45 -16.58 -2.53
CA ASP A 1056 -48.27 -16.57 -3.39
C ASP A 1056 -47.96 -17.95 -3.97
N VAL A 1057 -48.57 -19.02 -3.42
CA VAL A 1057 -48.43 -20.41 -3.91
C VAL A 1057 -48.77 -20.51 -5.40
N ARG A 1058 -49.70 -19.68 -5.89
CA ARG A 1058 -50.05 -19.55 -7.31
C ARG A 1058 -48.88 -19.13 -8.20
N HIS A 1059 -47.95 -18.35 -7.68
CA HIS A 1059 -46.88 -17.71 -8.46
C HIS A 1059 -45.52 -18.39 -8.29
N VAL A 1060 -45.33 -19.10 -7.18
CA VAL A 1060 -44.04 -19.72 -6.84
C VAL A 1060 -43.88 -21.11 -7.48
N PHE A 1061 -44.98 -21.85 -7.71
CA PHE A 1061 -44.93 -23.27 -8.07
C PHE A 1061 -45.65 -23.66 -9.38
N ASP A 1062 -46.42 -22.77 -10.02
CA ASP A 1062 -46.93 -22.97 -11.39
C ASP A 1062 -45.90 -22.47 -12.43
N TRP A 1063 -44.82 -23.22 -12.65
CA TRP A 1063 -43.79 -22.89 -13.68
C TRP A 1063 -44.22 -23.23 -15.12
N GLN A 1064 -45.40 -23.82 -15.33
CA GLN A 1064 -45.88 -24.25 -16.66
C GLN A 1064 -46.82 -23.26 -17.37
N SER A 1065 -47.21 -22.15 -16.72
CA SER A 1065 -48.05 -21.13 -17.35
C SER A 1065 -47.26 -19.85 -17.65
N ASP A 1066 -46.79 -19.76 -18.90
CA ASP A 1066 -46.34 -18.57 -19.63
C ASP A 1066 -45.12 -17.78 -19.07
N PRO A 1067 -43.91 -17.91 -19.67
CA PRO A 1067 -42.71 -17.20 -19.25
C PRO A 1067 -42.76 -15.66 -19.42
N GLU A 1068 -43.82 -15.11 -20.04
CA GLU A 1068 -44.01 -13.65 -20.15
C GLU A 1068 -44.75 -13.01 -18.97
N VAL A 1069 -45.29 -13.79 -18.02
CA VAL A 1069 -45.92 -13.23 -16.82
C VAL A 1069 -44.84 -12.79 -15.83
N ARG A 1070 -44.37 -11.54 -16.01
CA ARG A 1070 -43.59 -10.83 -15.01
C ARG A 1070 -44.31 -10.91 -13.65
N ILE A 1071 -43.58 -11.38 -12.65
CA ILE A 1071 -43.98 -11.28 -11.25
C ILE A 1071 -43.96 -9.79 -10.91
N ASP A 1072 -45.12 -9.12 -10.98
CA ASP A 1072 -45.30 -7.85 -10.28
C ASP A 1072 -45.27 -8.17 -8.79
N ARG A 1073 -44.10 -8.05 -8.15
CA ARG A 1073 -44.06 -8.07 -6.69
C ARG A 1073 -44.87 -6.85 -6.21
N PRO A 1074 -45.68 -6.95 -5.15
CA PRO A 1074 -46.38 -5.80 -4.60
C PRO A 1074 -45.35 -4.73 -4.18
N GLY A 1075 -45.11 -3.74 -5.05
CA GLY A 1075 -44.01 -2.78 -4.90
C GLY A 1075 -43.33 -2.38 -6.22
N ASP A 1076 -43.50 -3.13 -7.30
CA ASP A 1076 -42.75 -2.93 -8.56
C ASP A 1076 -43.34 -1.84 -9.50
N ASP A 1077 -44.32 -1.05 -9.06
CA ASP A 1077 -44.58 0.24 -9.70
C ASP A 1077 -43.72 1.30 -8.98
N PRO A 1078 -42.54 1.68 -9.54
CA PRO A 1078 -41.61 2.62 -8.93
C PRO A 1078 -42.17 4.03 -8.83
N THR A 1079 -43.37 4.24 -9.37
CA THR A 1079 -44.09 5.49 -9.33
C THR A 1079 -44.39 5.87 -7.86
N PRO A 1080 -43.85 7.00 -7.36
CA PRO A 1080 -44.13 7.48 -6.01
C PRO A 1080 -45.64 7.60 -5.78
N ALA A 1081 -46.12 7.35 -4.55
CA ALA A 1081 -47.56 7.34 -4.22
C ALA A 1081 -48.33 8.62 -4.65
N ARG A 1082 -47.63 9.75 -4.86
CA ARG A 1082 -48.20 11.02 -5.35
C ARG A 1082 -48.53 11.03 -6.85
N LEU A 1083 -48.04 10.07 -7.63
CA LEU A 1083 -48.12 10.04 -9.09
C LEU A 1083 -48.92 8.84 -9.63
N ARG A 1084 -49.60 8.07 -8.76
CA ARG A 1084 -50.29 6.83 -9.13
C ARG A 1084 -51.74 7.08 -9.59
N SER A 1085 -52.20 6.24 -10.54
CA SER A 1085 -53.52 6.30 -11.22
C SER A 1085 -54.57 5.32 -10.64
N ASP A 1086 -55.78 5.29 -11.24
CA ASP A 1086 -57.00 4.54 -10.86
C ASP A 1086 -56.84 3.06 -10.41
N ARG A 1087 -55.76 2.36 -10.79
CA ARG A 1087 -55.49 0.98 -10.35
C ARG A 1087 -55.27 0.85 -8.85
N ASP A 1088 -54.60 1.83 -8.22
CA ASP A 1088 -54.39 1.84 -6.77
C ASP A 1088 -55.70 2.10 -6.02
N ASP A 1089 -56.65 2.80 -6.64
CA ASP A 1089 -57.96 3.06 -6.03
C ASP A 1089 -58.84 1.78 -6.02
N ALA A 1090 -58.75 0.91 -7.03
CA ALA A 1090 -59.43 -0.39 -7.01
C ALA A 1090 -58.89 -1.31 -5.90
N ARG A 1091 -57.57 -1.39 -5.74
CA ARG A 1091 -56.93 -2.18 -4.66
C ARG A 1091 -57.25 -1.60 -3.28
N ARG A 1092 -57.20 -0.27 -3.13
CA ARG A 1092 -57.53 0.42 -1.87
C ARG A 1092 -59.01 0.27 -1.51
N ARG A 1093 -59.94 0.35 -2.47
CA ARG A 1093 -61.35 -0.01 -2.27
C ARG A 1093 -61.51 -1.44 -1.75
N GLY A 1094 -60.77 -2.40 -2.32
CA GLY A 1094 -60.76 -3.78 -1.85
C GLY A 1094 -60.31 -3.91 -0.39
N THR A 1095 -59.15 -3.35 -0.05
CA THR A 1095 -58.61 -3.36 1.32
C THR A 1095 -59.53 -2.68 2.33
N VAL A 1096 -60.11 -1.53 1.97
CA VAL A 1096 -61.10 -0.84 2.81
C VAL A 1096 -62.33 -1.71 3.03
N THR A 1097 -62.86 -2.32 1.97
CA THR A 1097 -64.04 -3.21 2.03
C THR A 1097 -63.78 -4.43 2.93
N HIS A 1098 -62.62 -5.08 2.84
CA HIS A 1098 -62.23 -6.16 3.77
C HIS A 1098 -62.16 -5.68 5.22
N ARG A 1099 -61.55 -4.52 5.46
CA ARG A 1099 -61.45 -3.95 6.82
C ARG A 1099 -62.83 -3.61 7.40
N VAL A 1100 -63.78 -3.17 6.58
CA VAL A 1100 -65.17 -3.03 7.03
C VAL A 1100 -65.72 -4.40 7.44
N LEU A 1101 -65.65 -5.42 6.59
CA LEU A 1101 -66.16 -6.77 6.88
C LEU A 1101 -65.52 -7.42 8.13
N GLN A 1102 -64.25 -7.15 8.40
CA GLN A 1102 -63.54 -7.59 9.60
C GLN A 1102 -64.18 -7.06 10.89
N HIS A 1103 -64.57 -5.78 10.92
CA HIS A 1103 -65.05 -5.12 12.14
C HIS A 1103 -66.58 -4.95 12.19
N LEU A 1104 -67.28 -5.14 11.07
CA LEU A 1104 -68.73 -4.98 10.94
C LEU A 1104 -69.48 -5.86 11.93
N ASP A 1105 -70.43 -5.29 12.66
CA ASP A 1105 -71.42 -6.09 13.37
C ASP A 1105 -72.53 -6.49 12.39
N ILE A 1106 -72.41 -7.72 11.86
CA ILE A 1106 -73.32 -8.28 10.85
C ILE A 1106 -74.76 -8.37 11.41
N SER A 1107 -74.93 -8.53 12.73
CA SER A 1107 -76.26 -8.65 13.35
C SER A 1107 -77.06 -7.35 13.30
N LEU A 1108 -76.38 -6.21 13.20
CA LEU A 1108 -76.97 -4.87 13.14
C LEU A 1108 -77.26 -4.41 11.71
N VAL A 1109 -76.87 -5.20 10.69
CA VAL A 1109 -77.03 -4.84 9.28
C VAL A 1109 -78.44 -5.18 8.80
N ARG A 1110 -79.23 -4.15 8.48
CA ARG A 1110 -80.59 -4.27 7.93
C ARG A 1110 -80.70 -3.80 6.49
N ASP A 1111 -79.93 -2.78 6.15
CA ASP A 1111 -79.90 -2.13 4.85
C ASP A 1111 -78.50 -1.50 4.60
N PRO A 1112 -78.20 -0.99 3.40
CA PRO A 1112 -76.93 -0.30 3.12
C PRO A 1112 -76.63 0.89 4.06
N ARG A 1113 -77.63 1.59 4.60
CA ARG A 1113 -77.41 2.73 5.50
C ARG A 1113 -76.81 2.26 6.83
N SER A 1114 -77.30 1.15 7.37
CA SER A 1114 -76.76 0.55 8.61
C SER A 1114 -75.29 0.11 8.49
N VAL A 1115 -74.82 -0.22 7.28
CA VAL A 1115 -73.39 -0.48 7.01
C VAL A 1115 -72.61 0.85 6.95
N ALA A 1116 -73.17 1.87 6.31
CA ALA A 1116 -72.56 3.21 6.22
C ALA A 1116 -72.35 3.85 7.61
N ASP A 1117 -73.34 3.73 8.51
CA ASP A 1117 -73.27 4.25 9.87
C ASP A 1117 -72.14 3.59 10.67
N GLN A 1118 -71.94 2.28 10.50
CA GLN A 1118 -70.84 1.55 11.13
C GLN A 1118 -69.48 1.93 10.54
N VAL A 1119 -69.39 2.19 9.24
CA VAL A 1119 -68.16 2.72 8.61
C VAL A 1119 -67.80 4.10 9.17
N ASP A 1120 -68.77 4.98 9.37
CA ASP A 1120 -68.55 6.28 10.02
C ASP A 1120 -68.08 6.13 11.47
N ALA A 1121 -68.63 5.16 12.21
CA ALA A 1121 -68.15 4.80 13.54
C ALA A 1121 -66.70 4.24 13.52
N PHE A 1122 -66.32 3.48 12.50
CA PHE A 1122 -64.94 2.99 12.33
C PHE A 1122 -63.96 4.12 12.03
N ILE A 1123 -64.36 5.13 11.25
CA ILE A 1123 -63.56 6.34 11.02
C ILE A 1123 -63.40 7.12 12.33
N ALA A 1124 -64.48 7.31 13.09
CA ALA A 1124 -64.44 8.01 14.38
C ALA A 1124 -63.54 7.30 15.41
N ARG A 1125 -63.46 5.96 15.36
CA ARG A 1125 -62.60 5.12 16.22
C ARG A 1125 -61.16 4.97 15.69
N GLY A 1126 -60.84 5.55 14.54
CA GLY A 1126 -59.51 5.45 13.91
C GLY A 1126 -59.18 4.10 13.26
N LEU A 1127 -60.18 3.23 13.04
CA LEU A 1127 -60.02 1.95 12.32
C LEU A 1127 -59.93 2.15 10.80
N LEU A 1128 -60.56 3.21 10.30
CA LEU A 1128 -60.48 3.70 8.91
C LEU A 1128 -60.09 5.18 8.90
N VAL A 1129 -59.47 5.65 7.82
CA VAL A 1129 -59.20 7.10 7.66
C VAL A 1129 -60.35 7.78 6.93
N LEU A 1130 -60.53 9.08 7.14
CA LEU A 1130 -61.59 9.86 6.47
C LEU A 1130 -61.53 9.73 4.94
N ASP A 1131 -60.32 9.59 4.40
CA ASP A 1131 -60.03 9.44 2.98
C ASP A 1131 -60.58 8.13 2.38
N ASP A 1132 -60.90 7.14 3.21
CA ASP A 1132 -61.50 5.86 2.84
C ASP A 1132 -63.04 5.92 2.80
N LYS A 1133 -63.65 7.03 3.25
CA LYS A 1133 -65.10 7.24 3.21
C LYS A 1133 -65.60 7.20 1.76
N GLY A 1134 -66.59 6.35 1.49
CA GLY A 1134 -67.13 6.13 0.14
C GLY A 1134 -66.31 5.16 -0.74
N ARG A 1135 -65.24 4.55 -0.23
CA ARG A 1135 -64.46 3.53 -0.96
C ARG A 1135 -64.89 2.08 -0.66
N ALA A 1136 -65.58 1.84 0.45
CA ALA A 1136 -66.13 0.52 0.79
C ALA A 1136 -67.34 0.17 -0.10
N ASP A 1137 -67.48 -1.10 -0.47
CA ASP A 1137 -68.66 -1.60 -1.19
C ASP A 1137 -69.85 -1.86 -0.25
N ILE A 1138 -70.51 -0.78 0.17
CA ILE A 1138 -71.60 -0.80 1.15
C ILE A 1138 -72.77 -1.70 0.68
N ASP A 1139 -73.15 -1.61 -0.59
CA ASP A 1139 -74.27 -2.38 -1.14
C ASP A 1139 -73.95 -3.88 -1.22
N GLY A 1140 -72.73 -4.24 -1.64
CA GLY A 1140 -72.27 -5.63 -1.66
C GLY A 1140 -72.19 -6.24 -0.26
N ILE A 1141 -71.70 -5.48 0.72
CA ILE A 1141 -71.65 -5.92 2.13
C ILE A 1141 -73.07 -6.13 2.68
N ALA A 1142 -73.98 -5.18 2.48
CA ALA A 1142 -75.36 -5.29 2.95
C ALA A 1142 -76.08 -6.49 2.31
N TRP A 1143 -75.86 -6.72 1.01
CA TRP A 1143 -76.36 -7.92 0.32
C TRP A 1143 -75.83 -9.21 0.97
N PHE A 1144 -74.51 -9.32 1.20
CA PHE A 1144 -73.93 -10.52 1.82
C PHE A 1144 -74.56 -10.82 3.18
N CYS A 1145 -74.74 -9.79 4.03
CA CYS A 1145 -75.37 -9.93 5.34
C CYS A 1145 -76.81 -10.47 5.25
N GLY A 1146 -77.53 -10.15 4.16
CA GLY A 1146 -78.88 -10.64 3.86
C GLY A 1146 -78.95 -12.05 3.26
N THR A 1147 -77.82 -12.68 2.92
CA THR A 1147 -77.80 -14.06 2.38
C THR A 1147 -78.01 -15.12 3.47
N SER A 1148 -78.29 -16.38 3.08
CA SER A 1148 -78.34 -17.49 4.04
C SER A 1148 -77.02 -17.69 4.78
N LEU A 1149 -75.88 -17.51 4.09
CA LEU A 1149 -74.53 -17.58 4.69
C LEU A 1149 -74.29 -16.42 5.66
N GLY A 1150 -74.65 -15.19 5.27
CA GLY A 1150 -74.53 -14.01 6.15
C GLY A 1150 -75.39 -14.08 7.40
N ARG A 1151 -76.63 -14.58 7.29
CA ARG A 1151 -77.51 -14.81 8.46
C ARG A 1151 -76.95 -15.86 9.42
N ARG A 1152 -76.36 -16.94 8.90
CA ARG A 1152 -75.67 -17.94 9.74
C ARG A 1152 -74.43 -17.36 10.42
N ALA A 1153 -73.66 -16.52 9.71
CA ALA A 1153 -72.54 -15.79 10.30
C ALA A 1153 -72.98 -14.85 11.42
N ALA A 1154 -74.11 -14.13 11.25
CA ALA A 1154 -74.69 -13.29 12.30
C ALA A 1154 -75.18 -14.11 13.52
N ALA A 1155 -75.85 -15.24 13.28
CA ALA A 1155 -76.37 -16.11 14.34
C ALA A 1155 -75.26 -16.81 15.14
N ALA A 1156 -74.11 -17.08 14.51
CA ALA A 1156 -72.96 -17.69 15.18
C ALA A 1156 -72.27 -16.75 16.18
N GLY A 1157 -72.49 -15.43 16.09
CA GLY A 1157 -71.90 -14.43 16.99
C GLY A 1157 -70.39 -14.59 17.12
N ASP A 1158 -69.90 -14.72 18.37
CA ASP A 1158 -68.48 -14.94 18.70
C ASP A 1158 -67.89 -16.25 18.12
N GLY A 1159 -68.75 -17.17 17.68
CA GLY A 1159 -68.34 -18.39 16.98
C GLY A 1159 -67.82 -18.15 15.56
N PHE A 1160 -68.16 -17.01 14.93
CA PHE A 1160 -67.65 -16.64 13.61
C PHE A 1160 -66.31 -15.91 13.73
N ARG A 1161 -65.22 -16.64 13.45
CA ARG A 1161 -63.86 -16.09 13.52
C ARG A 1161 -63.51 -15.39 12.22
N ARG A 1162 -63.14 -14.12 12.26
CA ARG A 1162 -62.77 -13.32 11.09
C ARG A 1162 -61.29 -12.97 11.09
N GLU A 1163 -60.71 -12.83 9.90
CA GLU A 1163 -59.29 -12.50 9.70
C GLU A 1163 -58.38 -13.43 10.52
N PHE A 1164 -58.68 -14.74 10.45
CA PHE A 1164 -57.95 -15.74 11.20
C PHE A 1164 -56.59 -16.00 10.56
N MET A 1165 -55.54 -15.47 11.17
CA MET A 1165 -54.17 -15.75 10.75
C MET A 1165 -53.78 -17.16 11.15
N PHE A 1166 -53.18 -17.90 10.22
CA PHE A 1166 -52.67 -19.22 10.47
C PHE A 1166 -51.24 -19.41 9.94
N LEU A 1167 -50.54 -20.34 10.58
CA LEU A 1167 -49.26 -20.88 10.12
C LEU A 1167 -49.35 -22.40 10.22
N ALA A 1168 -49.30 -23.09 9.08
CA ALA A 1168 -49.46 -24.53 9.02
C ALA A 1168 -48.32 -25.17 8.22
N GLY A 1169 -47.69 -26.21 8.77
CA GLY A 1169 -46.67 -26.98 8.05
C GLY A 1169 -47.32 -27.97 7.10
N ARG A 1170 -47.09 -27.82 5.80
CA ARG A 1170 -47.55 -28.74 4.74
C ARG A 1170 -46.35 -29.48 4.14
N PRO A 1171 -46.50 -30.74 3.71
CA PRO A 1171 -45.46 -31.44 2.95
C PRO A 1171 -45.01 -30.59 1.74
N ALA A 1172 -43.70 -30.50 1.50
CA ALA A 1172 -43.15 -29.72 0.40
C ALA A 1172 -43.64 -30.22 -0.97
N SER A 1173 -43.87 -31.53 -1.11
CA SER A 1173 -44.40 -32.19 -2.31
C SER A 1173 -45.84 -31.76 -2.68
N GLU A 1174 -46.60 -31.23 -1.73
CA GLU A 1174 -47.91 -30.63 -2.03
C GLU A 1174 -47.78 -29.22 -2.62
N MET A 1175 -46.65 -28.54 -2.37
CA MET A 1175 -46.41 -27.18 -2.86
C MET A 1175 -45.77 -27.22 -4.26
N ASP A 1176 -44.78 -28.10 -4.45
CA ASP A 1176 -44.09 -28.30 -5.72
C ASP A 1176 -44.16 -29.76 -6.15
N GLN A 1177 -44.90 -30.01 -7.24
CA GLN A 1177 -45.12 -31.37 -7.77
C GLN A 1177 -43.88 -31.96 -8.44
N THR A 1178 -42.83 -31.17 -8.66
CA THR A 1178 -41.53 -31.67 -9.15
C THR A 1178 -40.73 -32.36 -8.05
N LEU A 1179 -41.09 -32.18 -6.78
CA LEU A 1179 -40.46 -32.85 -5.65
C LEU A 1179 -40.97 -34.27 -5.48
N ARG A 1180 -40.11 -35.14 -4.95
CA ARG A 1180 -40.48 -36.53 -4.69
C ARG A 1180 -41.53 -36.63 -3.57
N PRO A 1181 -42.54 -37.50 -3.70
CA PRO A 1181 -43.61 -37.63 -2.70
C PRO A 1181 -43.16 -38.10 -1.32
N ASP A 1182 -42.00 -38.77 -1.24
CA ASP A 1182 -41.42 -39.38 -0.05
C ASP A 1182 -40.54 -38.42 0.79
N MET A 1183 -40.44 -37.14 0.37
CA MET A 1183 -39.73 -36.10 1.12
C MET A 1183 -40.51 -35.66 2.36
N ASP A 1184 -39.90 -35.74 3.54
CA ASP A 1184 -40.51 -35.36 4.83
C ASP A 1184 -40.38 -33.85 5.15
N ASP A 1185 -39.76 -33.07 4.25
CA ASP A 1185 -39.63 -31.62 4.41
C ASP A 1185 -41.00 -30.93 4.39
N ARG A 1186 -41.16 -29.94 5.29
CA ARG A 1186 -42.39 -29.17 5.41
C ARG A 1186 -42.17 -27.70 5.08
N VAL A 1187 -43.05 -27.17 4.24
CA VAL A 1187 -43.18 -25.74 3.97
C VAL A 1187 -44.20 -25.15 4.92
N LEU A 1188 -43.85 -24.06 5.59
CA LEU A 1188 -44.79 -23.33 6.43
C LEU A 1188 -45.64 -22.42 5.55
N VAL A 1189 -46.91 -22.78 5.41
CA VAL A 1189 -47.89 -21.95 4.73
C VAL A 1189 -48.47 -20.97 5.74
N ARG A 1190 -48.30 -19.67 5.46
CA ARG A 1190 -48.96 -18.60 6.20
C ARG A 1190 -50.14 -18.06 5.40
N GLY A 1191 -51.24 -17.76 6.07
CA GLY A 1191 -52.39 -17.16 5.41
C GLY A 1191 -53.33 -16.50 6.40
N ILE A 1192 -54.28 -15.77 5.85
CA ILE A 1192 -55.36 -15.14 6.61
C ILE A 1192 -56.66 -15.59 5.96
N VAL A 1193 -57.51 -16.27 6.72
CA VAL A 1193 -58.85 -16.65 6.27
C VAL A 1193 -59.82 -15.57 6.71
N ASP A 1194 -60.56 -14.97 5.78
CA ASP A 1194 -61.44 -13.85 6.09
C ASP A 1194 -62.56 -14.23 7.07
N GLY A 1195 -63.06 -15.47 7.00
CA GLY A 1195 -64.08 -16.00 7.91
C GLY A 1195 -64.04 -17.52 8.10
N ILE A 1196 -64.21 -17.98 9.34
CA ILE A 1196 -64.38 -19.39 9.71
C ILE A 1196 -65.66 -19.52 10.53
N LEU A 1197 -66.61 -20.29 10.02
CA LEU A 1197 -67.93 -20.49 10.60
C LEU A 1197 -68.11 -21.94 11.06
N PRO A 1198 -68.47 -22.24 12.31
CA PRO A 1198 -68.79 -23.60 12.73
C PRO A 1198 -70.16 -24.04 12.17
N CYS A 1199 -70.26 -25.31 11.76
CA CYS A 1199 -71.51 -25.95 11.34
C CYS A 1199 -71.67 -27.36 11.94
N ASP A 1200 -72.85 -27.95 11.77
CA ASP A 1200 -73.13 -29.32 12.21
C ASP A 1200 -72.27 -30.30 11.40
N GLY A 1201 -71.28 -30.89 12.07
CA GLY A 1201 -70.34 -31.85 11.46
C GLY A 1201 -68.98 -31.29 11.04
N GLY A 1202 -68.73 -29.96 11.08
CA GLY A 1202 -67.43 -29.41 10.65
C GLY A 1202 -67.28 -27.89 10.73
N LEU A 1203 -66.50 -27.32 9.81
CA LEU A 1203 -66.24 -25.89 9.66
C LEU A 1203 -66.57 -25.44 8.22
N GLU A 1204 -66.89 -24.16 8.03
CA GLU A 1204 -67.04 -23.56 6.70
C GLU A 1204 -66.11 -22.36 6.60
N LEU A 1205 -65.40 -22.24 5.47
CA LEU A 1205 -64.52 -21.10 5.20
C LEU A 1205 -65.23 -20.08 4.33
N ILE A 1206 -64.98 -18.81 4.60
CA ILE A 1206 -65.49 -17.68 3.84
C ILE A 1206 -64.30 -16.81 3.44
N ASP A 1207 -64.21 -16.49 2.17
CA ASP A 1207 -63.24 -15.54 1.62
C ASP A 1207 -63.99 -14.56 0.69
N TYR A 1208 -63.78 -13.27 0.95
CA TYR A 1208 -64.46 -12.18 0.25
C TYR A 1208 -63.62 -11.72 -0.94
N LYS A 1209 -64.29 -11.47 -2.07
CA LYS A 1209 -63.66 -10.94 -3.28
C LYS A 1209 -64.36 -9.68 -3.74
N THR A 1210 -63.57 -8.64 -3.94
CA THR A 1210 -64.00 -7.31 -4.41
C THR A 1210 -63.70 -7.09 -5.90
N ASP A 1211 -63.47 -8.17 -6.64
CA ASP A 1211 -63.24 -8.13 -8.08
C ASP A 1211 -64.46 -7.53 -8.80
N ARG A 1212 -64.28 -6.63 -9.77
CA ARG A 1212 -65.37 -6.17 -10.65
C ARG A 1212 -65.46 -7.09 -11.85
N ILE A 1213 -66.28 -8.13 -11.74
CA ILE A 1213 -66.53 -9.11 -12.81
C ILE A 1213 -68.03 -9.19 -13.13
N SER A 1214 -68.37 -9.63 -14.35
CA SER A 1214 -69.75 -9.95 -14.72
C SER A 1214 -70.18 -11.28 -14.08
N ALA A 1215 -71.49 -11.50 -13.89
CA ALA A 1215 -71.99 -12.75 -13.31
C ALA A 1215 -71.60 -13.99 -14.13
N ALA A 1216 -71.49 -13.85 -15.46
CA ALA A 1216 -71.03 -14.92 -16.35
C ALA A 1216 -69.54 -15.29 -16.16
N ALA A 1217 -68.70 -14.34 -15.73
CA ALA A 1217 -67.27 -14.55 -15.51
C ALA A 1217 -66.93 -15.04 -14.09
N ALA A 1218 -67.90 -15.10 -13.18
CA ALA A 1218 -67.69 -15.53 -11.79
C ALA A 1218 -67.16 -16.96 -11.70
N ASN A 1219 -67.66 -17.88 -12.53
CA ASN A 1219 -67.19 -19.27 -12.56
C ASN A 1219 -65.71 -19.39 -12.98
N GLU A 1220 -65.32 -18.72 -14.07
CA GLU A 1220 -63.93 -18.70 -14.54
C GLU A 1220 -63.00 -18.04 -13.51
N ARG A 1221 -63.48 -17.01 -12.81
CA ARG A 1221 -62.70 -16.32 -11.77
C ARG A 1221 -62.58 -17.15 -10.50
N ALA A 1222 -63.62 -17.85 -10.08
CA ALA A 1222 -63.63 -18.74 -8.91
C ALA A 1222 -62.64 -19.90 -9.08
N ALA A 1223 -62.50 -20.45 -10.29
CA ALA A 1223 -61.48 -21.47 -10.60
C ALA A 1223 -60.06 -21.00 -10.25
N ARG A 1224 -59.75 -19.70 -10.39
CA ARG A 1224 -58.43 -19.13 -10.05
C ARG A 1224 -58.13 -19.10 -8.54
N TYR A 1225 -59.16 -19.14 -7.69
CA TYR A 1225 -59.05 -19.11 -6.23
C TYR A 1225 -59.25 -20.50 -5.59
N GLN A 1226 -59.55 -21.53 -6.40
CA GLN A 1226 -59.81 -22.88 -5.93
C GLN A 1226 -58.59 -23.49 -5.20
N ARG A 1227 -57.40 -23.43 -5.82
CA ARG A 1227 -56.15 -23.94 -5.20
C ARG A 1227 -55.81 -23.24 -3.86
N PRO A 1228 -55.79 -21.89 -3.77
CA PRO A 1228 -55.61 -21.20 -2.49
C PRO A 1228 -56.65 -21.57 -1.43
N MET A 1229 -57.92 -21.70 -1.80
CA MET A 1229 -59.00 -22.07 -0.88
C MET A 1229 -58.89 -23.52 -0.40
N GLN A 1230 -58.46 -24.45 -1.25
CA GLN A 1230 -58.15 -25.82 -0.84
C GLN A 1230 -56.99 -25.85 0.16
N LEU A 1231 -55.98 -25.00 -0.05
CA LEU A 1231 -54.85 -24.88 0.89
C LEU A 1231 -55.27 -24.28 2.23
N TYR A 1232 -56.16 -23.28 2.23
CA TYR A 1232 -56.81 -22.77 3.44
C TYR A 1232 -57.59 -23.86 4.15
N ALA A 1233 -58.45 -24.59 3.44
CA ALA A 1233 -59.21 -25.70 3.99
C ALA A 1233 -58.30 -26.75 4.63
N ALA A 1234 -57.30 -27.24 3.90
CA ALA A 1234 -56.40 -28.28 4.39
C ALA A 1234 -55.55 -27.79 5.59
N SER A 1235 -55.16 -26.51 5.61
CA SER A 1235 -54.41 -25.91 6.72
C SER A 1235 -55.27 -25.74 7.97
N ILE A 1236 -56.51 -25.27 7.82
CA ILE A 1236 -57.46 -25.10 8.92
C ILE A 1236 -57.92 -26.46 9.46
N GLU A 1237 -58.13 -27.46 8.61
CA GLU A 1237 -58.43 -28.83 9.03
C GLU A 1237 -57.32 -29.42 9.89
N ALA A 1238 -56.06 -29.22 9.48
CA ALA A 1238 -54.90 -29.65 10.26
C ALA A 1238 -54.80 -28.94 11.62
N LEU A 1239 -55.13 -27.65 11.67
CA LEU A 1239 -55.05 -26.84 12.89
C LEU A 1239 -56.19 -27.11 13.87
N PHE A 1240 -57.44 -27.16 13.39
CA PHE A 1240 -58.63 -27.32 14.23
C PHE A 1240 -59.04 -28.80 14.43
N ARG A 1241 -58.42 -29.74 13.69
CA ARG A 1241 -58.76 -31.18 13.69
C ARG A 1241 -60.24 -31.45 13.45
N ARG A 1242 -60.88 -30.62 12.63
CA ARG A 1242 -62.28 -30.73 12.19
C ARG A 1242 -62.32 -30.60 10.67
N PRO A 1243 -63.16 -31.36 9.96
CA PRO A 1243 -63.28 -31.24 8.51
C PRO A 1243 -63.90 -29.88 8.16
N VAL A 1244 -63.39 -29.25 7.10
CA VAL A 1244 -64.05 -28.11 6.47
C VAL A 1244 -65.06 -28.68 5.47
N ILE A 1245 -66.35 -28.38 5.64
CA ILE A 1245 -67.42 -28.95 4.81
C ILE A 1245 -67.59 -28.14 3.52
N HIS A 1246 -67.53 -26.81 3.62
CA HIS A 1246 -67.70 -25.89 2.49
C HIS A 1246 -66.61 -24.82 2.48
N ALA A 1247 -66.22 -24.37 1.29
CA ALA A 1247 -65.29 -23.26 1.09
C ALA A 1247 -65.93 -22.22 0.17
N TRP A 1248 -66.45 -21.15 0.76
CA TRP A 1248 -67.25 -20.14 0.08
C TRP A 1248 -66.39 -18.98 -0.41
N LEU A 1249 -66.43 -18.71 -1.71
CA LEU A 1249 -65.99 -17.45 -2.28
C LEU A 1249 -67.17 -16.51 -2.43
N VAL A 1250 -67.11 -15.35 -1.79
CA VAL A 1250 -68.17 -14.35 -1.79
C VAL A 1250 -67.74 -13.18 -2.67
N PHE A 1251 -68.25 -13.13 -3.90
CA PHE A 1251 -68.05 -12.00 -4.79
C PHE A 1251 -69.08 -10.90 -4.47
N LEU A 1252 -68.64 -9.84 -3.78
CA LEU A 1252 -69.51 -8.72 -3.39
C LEU A 1252 -70.07 -7.98 -4.61
N ARG A 1253 -69.33 -8.00 -5.72
CA ARG A 1253 -69.81 -7.70 -7.07
C ARG A 1253 -69.37 -8.86 -7.98
N PRO A 1254 -70.29 -9.56 -8.64
CA PRO A 1254 -71.67 -9.18 -8.96
C PRO A 1254 -72.73 -9.72 -7.98
N GLN A 1255 -72.42 -9.93 -6.69
CA GLN A 1255 -73.32 -10.50 -5.69
C GLN A 1255 -73.59 -12.00 -5.92
N VAL A 1256 -72.50 -12.79 -5.95
CA VAL A 1256 -72.55 -14.25 -6.15
C VAL A 1256 -71.74 -14.95 -5.07
N ILE A 1257 -72.27 -16.04 -4.50
CA ILE A 1257 -71.57 -16.93 -3.57
C ILE A 1257 -71.31 -18.25 -4.30
N MET A 1258 -70.08 -18.72 -4.28
CA MET A 1258 -69.68 -19.98 -4.91
C MET A 1258 -69.02 -20.90 -3.91
N ASP A 1259 -69.43 -22.17 -3.88
CA ASP A 1259 -68.67 -23.21 -3.18
C ASP A 1259 -67.60 -23.77 -4.12
N VAL A 1260 -66.33 -23.51 -3.79
CA VAL A 1260 -65.19 -24.02 -4.59
C VAL A 1260 -64.70 -25.38 -4.12
N ARG A 1261 -65.29 -25.95 -3.07
CA ARG A 1261 -64.99 -27.29 -2.59
C ARG A 1261 -65.90 -28.36 -3.21
N ALA A 1262 -67.16 -28.02 -3.50
CA ALA A 1262 -68.14 -28.93 -4.10
C ALA A 1262 -68.03 -29.07 -5.64
N ALA A 1263 -67.25 -28.21 -6.30
CA ALA A 1263 -67.00 -28.31 -7.74
C ALA A 1263 -65.94 -29.40 -8.00
N SER A 1264 -66.35 -30.55 -8.58
CA SER A 1264 -65.41 -31.50 -9.18
C SER A 1264 -64.50 -30.77 -10.18
N PRO A 1265 -63.20 -31.13 -10.27
CA PRO A 1265 -62.33 -30.56 -11.29
C PRO A 1265 -62.96 -30.80 -12.68
N PRO A 1266 -62.98 -29.81 -13.59
CA PRO A 1266 -63.25 -30.13 -14.99
C PRO A 1266 -62.20 -31.15 -15.45
N ASP A 1267 -62.63 -32.20 -16.14
CA ASP A 1267 -61.75 -33.20 -16.75
C ASP A 1267 -60.66 -32.47 -17.55
N VAL A 1268 -59.44 -32.44 -17.00
CA VAL A 1268 -58.26 -32.05 -17.76
C VAL A 1268 -57.91 -33.27 -18.59
N GLU A 1269 -58.23 -33.24 -19.87
CA GLU A 1269 -57.65 -34.15 -20.85
C GLU A 1269 -56.13 -34.14 -20.68
N THR A 1270 -55.57 -35.26 -20.25
CA THR A 1270 -54.14 -35.57 -20.37
C THR A 1270 -53.74 -35.40 -21.84
N PRO A 1271 -52.84 -34.46 -22.20
CA PRO A 1271 -52.18 -34.55 -23.49
C PRO A 1271 -51.33 -35.82 -23.47
N ALA A 1272 -51.49 -36.65 -24.50
CA ALA A 1272 -50.71 -37.86 -24.68
C ALA A 1272 -49.21 -37.51 -24.67
N ILE A 1273 -48.46 -38.22 -23.82
CA ILE A 1273 -47.01 -38.19 -23.80
C ILE A 1273 -46.50 -38.83 -25.10
N THR A 1274 -45.80 -38.04 -25.91
CA THR A 1274 -44.72 -38.49 -26.81
C THR A 1274 -43.48 -37.69 -26.50
#